data_AF-A0AAV9PUL7-F1
#
_entry.id   AF-A0AAV9PUL7-F1
#
_cell.length_a   1.000
_cell.length_b   1.000
_cell.length_c   1.000
_cell.angle_alpha   90.00
_cell.angle_beta   90.00
_cell.angle_gamma   90.00
#
_symmetry.space_group_name_H-M   'P 1'
#
loop_
_entity.id
_entity.type
_entity.pdbx_description
1 polymer ?
#
loop_
_entity_poly.entity_id
_entity_poly.type
_entity_poly.pdbx_seq_one_letter_code
_entity_poly.pdbx_strand_id
1 'polypeptide(L)'
;MSSKNRPASAVTTDTAATERLSQVARHISGSQRDGSASTSQSSSSTGRRTRRSAKGSRNNTGPPADYSDVLSNLAKLNAMAHTPDLSNRGYVRQKREGKLWVRERLEQLVDKDSFKEIGSASGRVEWKQTGPRDEEPVSFTPTNNLQGFGMLGGRKVIITADDYSIRAGHADGAISDKTIYSEKLAVSLNMPIIKLTDGSSGGGSVTSIKTQGWSYVPGVPGFIEAVKGINMGIPNLAAVLGPAIGIGAARAVISHFSVMAGDIGSLFNAGPQVVEGATFEEGLTLRELGGPGIHCTNGTIDNLAANEAECFEQIRRVLSYLPNCGQSKLPPVVAVSDPIARVSEELRTIIPRRKERMYDARAIVATVFDAGSWFEIGALWGRTAIVGLARLGGRPVGVISLNCEVNAGALDAGGSQKITRHLKLCDVMNIPIVQFVDVPGYAIGTVAERQATMRWGVELGKAYISTTIPIFSVLTRRVFGVAGGIMVACRDPMMCVAWPSGEWGSLPLDGGIEVGHRWELKQAEAEGKKKELYARLDDEYRRLMNPIRTANAFGVEEIIDPAHTRRVVAEWAVHMTVHIDLKMSLPTAAAVAAVSTALGLYLDAKYSIGSDIAQIRGAWRLQRYAQHLYEIHGEDDWSFYHVLHSTYGSNDDQEAFVFEGRSWTYKRLREEIGRWAEALKRLGVRNRMVVGLFINNSPEFMFTWWALYKLGAIPAPINTSITGGNIKHCLKVSEAEMLITTFELSGIIAQTFDLNDDGTGAFESGDPSCARLGHIVLYDHDTYPSVGQLSSRGRITVMRHSELPLATPEMGDFPKSSRPKVLHTDASQYLFTSGTTGLPKALIWPAGYSLSGSCPDRYPGMHDKRRRFYICLPMFHGTATFAGMPATFSTSGTVILARRFSRREFWADVRRSRANAILYIGEMLRYLVQSPPDARFPDEKNHEVDLAFGLGLAPTVWRAVRERFGIPWIVEYYSASEATISILNSNKNDLGVGKVAHYGPLMRNSIFQDKFYIVRTDLETGEILRDPKTGFCMRTRAGEVGESICRISPPVQRRHDYVGEGGTEATEKKVLRNVFAKGDEFFRLGDAMARDQDGFVSFHDRLGDTYRAKGHNISTTEVEGCLSSHPNIASVNVYAIPMNRYGYDGQLGCAAITFTSSSGSGSGMDSEKSDAQEQETVRELEKWTTTNANGALPAYAVPRFLRVLVSDRRQLDGGNNDSDTGADRVSLIMKKLKTGLRQEGFSLPRSSSDRMYWIEKEGFGYVPLTDEAVQVLLSGKARL
;
A
#
# COMPACT_ATOMS: atom_id res chain seq x y z
N MET A 1 -60.42 20.95 25.47
CA MET A 1 -61.47 20.33 26.32
C MET A 1 -61.20 18.83 26.40
N SER A 2 -61.12 18.29 27.64
CA SER A 2 -61.42 16.92 28.13
C SER A 2 -61.40 15.73 27.15
N SER A 3 -60.94 14.49 27.41
CA SER A 3 -60.27 13.79 28.52
C SER A 3 -60.18 12.29 28.13
N LYS A 4 -59.08 11.62 28.54
CA LYS A 4 -58.95 10.20 29.00
C LYS A 4 -59.14 9.00 28.03
N ASN A 5 -58.04 8.23 27.93
CA ASN A 5 -57.84 6.78 28.17
C ASN A 5 -58.91 5.74 27.78
N ARG A 6 -58.52 4.68 27.04
CA ARG A 6 -58.39 3.24 27.49
C ARG A 6 -58.10 2.25 26.31
N PRO A 7 -57.80 0.93 26.53
CA PRO A 7 -56.60 0.25 26.00
C PRO A 7 -56.90 -1.00 25.13
N ALA A 8 -55.86 -1.74 24.74
CA ALA A 8 -55.96 -3.10 24.18
C ALA A 8 -55.06 -4.11 24.91
N SER A 9 -55.69 -5.19 25.41
CA SER A 9 -55.14 -6.53 25.71
C SER A 9 -54.97 -7.32 24.40
N ALA A 10 -54.16 -8.37 24.22
CA ALA A 10 -53.72 -9.43 25.13
C ALA A 10 -52.45 -10.14 24.57
N VAL A 11 -51.64 -10.74 25.45
CA VAL A 11 -50.63 -11.77 25.13
C VAL A 11 -50.76 -12.90 26.15
N THR A 12 -50.86 -14.13 25.67
CA THR A 12 -50.85 -15.37 26.45
C THR A 12 -49.44 -15.87 26.75
N THR A 13 -49.32 -16.49 27.91
CA THR A 13 -48.17 -16.99 28.65
C THR A 13 -47.54 -18.28 28.09
N ASP A 14 -46.23 -18.46 28.33
CA ASP A 14 -45.60 -19.78 28.35
C ASP A 14 -44.80 -19.99 29.66
N THR A 15 -44.99 -21.14 30.28
CA THR A 15 -44.89 -21.40 31.73
C THR A 15 -43.56 -22.08 32.13
N ALA A 16 -42.64 -22.26 31.20
CA ALA A 16 -41.39 -23.01 31.41
C ALA A 16 -40.25 -22.20 32.06
N ALA A 17 -40.36 -20.87 32.12
CA ALA A 17 -39.30 -20.00 32.65
C ALA A 17 -39.30 -19.90 34.19
N THR A 18 -40.45 -20.08 34.84
CA THR A 18 -40.62 -19.81 36.27
C THR A 18 -40.13 -20.96 37.15
N GLU A 19 -40.19 -22.21 36.68
CA GLU A 19 -39.68 -23.36 37.45
C GLU A 19 -38.16 -23.37 37.56
N ARG A 20 -37.42 -22.96 36.51
CA ARG A 20 -35.94 -22.91 36.54
C ARG A 20 -35.39 -21.85 37.50
N LEU A 21 -36.11 -20.74 37.69
CA LEU A 21 -35.72 -19.68 38.64
C LEU A 21 -35.88 -20.12 40.11
N SER A 22 -36.86 -20.98 40.41
CA SER A 22 -37.10 -21.48 41.77
C SER A 22 -36.08 -22.52 42.24
N GLN A 23 -35.40 -23.20 41.31
CA GLN A 23 -34.36 -24.19 41.60
C GLN A 23 -33.01 -23.53 41.92
N VAL A 24 -32.69 -22.42 41.25
CA VAL A 24 -31.43 -21.68 41.46
C VAL A 24 -31.43 -20.90 42.78
N ALA A 25 -32.60 -20.39 43.20
CA ALA A 25 -32.72 -19.63 44.45
C ALA A 25 -32.45 -20.47 45.72
N ARG A 26 -32.58 -21.82 45.66
CA ARG A 26 -32.32 -22.71 46.80
C ARG A 26 -30.86 -23.11 46.99
N HIS A 27 -29.95 -22.74 46.07
CA HIS A 27 -28.52 -23.09 46.18
C HIS A 27 -27.64 -21.93 46.67
N ILE A 28 -28.20 -20.73 46.84
CA ILE A 28 -27.40 -19.52 47.13
C ILE A 28 -27.54 -19.04 48.59
N SER A 29 -28.47 -19.56 49.38
CA SER A 29 -28.63 -19.16 50.79
C SER A 29 -28.07 -20.20 51.77
N GLY A 30 -26.85 -19.99 52.26
CA GLY A 30 -26.28 -20.82 53.32
C GLY A 30 -24.90 -20.40 53.84
N SER A 31 -24.79 -19.21 54.47
CA SER A 31 -24.01 -18.99 55.71
C SER A 31 -23.84 -17.51 56.04
N GLN A 32 -24.72 -16.99 56.91
CA GLN A 32 -24.34 -15.94 57.86
C GLN A 32 -24.69 -16.48 59.24
N ARG A 33 -23.68 -16.60 60.11
CA ARG A 33 -23.84 -16.74 61.55
C ARG A 33 -23.55 -15.38 62.16
N ASP A 34 -24.53 -14.86 62.88
CA ASP A 34 -24.30 -13.94 63.99
C ASP A 34 -25.12 -14.40 65.19
N GLY A 35 -24.48 -14.40 66.35
CA GLY A 35 -25.08 -13.90 67.60
C GLY A 35 -26.02 -14.78 68.43
N SER A 36 -25.45 -15.26 69.55
CA SER A 36 -26.04 -15.27 70.91
C SER A 36 -26.80 -16.51 71.45
N ALA A 37 -26.35 -16.81 72.67
CA ALA A 37 -26.83 -17.70 73.74
C ALA A 37 -28.30 -18.16 73.74
N SER A 38 -28.53 -19.45 74.03
CA SER A 38 -29.11 -19.89 75.30
C SER A 38 -29.22 -21.43 75.40
N THR A 39 -28.69 -21.92 76.52
CA THR A 39 -29.18 -22.96 77.43
C THR A 39 -30.07 -24.11 76.94
N SER A 40 -29.63 -25.31 77.35
CA SER A 40 -30.41 -26.38 78.01
C SER A 40 -30.79 -27.65 77.23
N GLN A 41 -30.30 -28.76 77.81
CA GLN A 41 -31.00 -30.01 78.12
C GLN A 41 -31.19 -31.08 77.05
N SER A 42 -30.26 -32.03 77.09
CA SER A 42 -30.44 -33.43 77.53
C SER A 42 -31.48 -34.34 76.87
N SER A 43 -30.96 -35.54 76.56
CA SER A 43 -31.61 -36.86 76.72
C SER A 43 -32.72 -37.22 75.72
N SER A 44 -32.89 -38.46 75.26
CA SER A 44 -32.15 -39.71 75.41
C SER A 44 -32.77 -40.75 74.46
N SER A 45 -31.93 -41.70 74.01
CA SER A 45 -32.24 -43.11 73.79
C SER A 45 -33.58 -43.54 73.14
N THR A 46 -33.45 -44.32 72.06
CA THR A 46 -33.77 -45.76 72.11
C THR A 46 -33.15 -46.46 70.92
N GLY A 47 -32.42 -47.53 71.20
CA GLY A 47 -31.69 -48.30 70.21
C GLY A 47 -32.37 -49.61 69.81
N ARG A 48 -31.74 -50.20 68.78
CA ARG A 48 -31.29 -51.61 68.70
C ARG A 48 -32.12 -52.55 67.83
N ARG A 49 -31.52 -52.94 66.70
CA ARG A 49 -31.38 -54.28 66.08
C ARG A 49 -30.79 -54.04 64.66
N THR A 50 -29.80 -54.72 64.11
CA THR A 50 -29.14 -56.01 64.40
C THR A 50 -27.84 -56.07 63.60
N ARG A 51 -26.86 -56.82 64.13
CA ARG A 51 -25.56 -57.16 63.52
C ARG A 51 -25.69 -57.72 62.09
N ARG A 52 -24.78 -57.29 61.21
CA ARG A 52 -24.00 -58.22 60.37
C ARG A 52 -22.62 -57.64 60.08
N SER A 53 -21.61 -58.33 60.57
CA SER A 53 -20.20 -58.14 60.23
C SER A 53 -19.97 -58.51 58.77
N ALA A 54 -19.38 -57.61 58.00
CA ALA A 54 -18.56 -57.96 56.85
C ALA A 54 -17.19 -57.28 57.05
N LYS A 55 -16.21 -58.11 57.37
CA LYS A 55 -14.78 -57.83 57.33
C LYS A 55 -14.42 -57.63 55.84
N GLY A 56 -13.77 -56.53 55.49
CA GLY A 56 -13.05 -56.39 54.22
C GLY A 56 -13.39 -55.15 53.39
N SER A 57 -12.73 -54.02 53.70
CA SER A 57 -12.03 -53.22 52.69
C SER A 57 -11.14 -52.21 53.42
N ARG A 58 -9.85 -52.54 53.52
CA ARG A 58 -8.81 -51.51 53.59
C ARG A 58 -8.82 -50.77 52.26
N ASN A 59 -8.49 -49.48 52.32
CA ASN A 59 -8.19 -48.59 51.19
C ASN A 59 -9.41 -47.92 50.54
N ASN A 60 -9.96 -46.91 51.20
CA ASN A 60 -10.52 -45.78 50.45
C ASN A 60 -9.34 -44.84 50.09
N THR A 61 -8.51 -45.28 49.15
CA THR A 61 -7.37 -44.53 48.58
C THR A 61 -7.84 -43.58 47.48
N GLY A 62 -9.00 -42.95 47.69
CA GLY A 62 -9.61 -42.02 46.74
C GLY A 62 -9.70 -40.62 47.35
N PRO A 63 -9.63 -39.56 46.53
CA PRO A 63 -9.79 -38.18 47.00
C PRO A 63 -11.17 -37.97 47.65
N PRO A 64 -11.32 -36.97 48.54
CA PRO A 64 -12.60 -36.64 49.15
C PRO A 64 -13.65 -36.30 48.08
N ALA A 65 -14.93 -36.61 48.37
CA ALA A 65 -16.02 -36.40 47.43
C ALA A 65 -16.34 -34.90 47.17
N ASP A 66 -15.86 -34.00 48.03
CA ASP A 66 -16.20 -32.57 48.04
C ASP A 66 -15.02 -31.64 47.70
N TYR A 67 -13.92 -32.17 47.16
CA TYR A 67 -12.70 -31.41 46.80
C TYR A 67 -12.08 -30.62 47.97
N SER A 68 -12.39 -30.97 49.21
CA SER A 68 -11.89 -30.28 50.42
C SER A 68 -10.35 -30.28 50.53
N ASP A 69 -9.68 -31.30 50.00
CA ASP A 69 -8.23 -31.41 49.83
C ASP A 69 -7.65 -30.31 48.92
N VAL A 70 -8.26 -30.11 47.75
CA VAL A 70 -7.84 -29.08 46.78
C VAL A 70 -8.15 -27.68 47.31
N LEU A 71 -9.31 -27.48 47.93
CA LEU A 71 -9.69 -26.20 48.53
C LEU A 71 -8.77 -25.81 49.70
N SER A 72 -8.34 -26.79 50.51
CA SER A 72 -7.36 -26.58 51.58
C SER A 72 -6.00 -26.14 51.01
N ASN A 73 -5.52 -26.79 49.94
CA ASN A 73 -4.29 -26.39 49.25
C ASN A 73 -4.40 -24.97 48.68
N LEU A 74 -5.52 -24.61 48.05
CA LEU A 74 -5.77 -23.26 47.55
C LEU A 74 -5.79 -22.22 48.67
N ALA A 75 -6.42 -22.53 49.81
CA ALA A 75 -6.44 -21.65 50.98
C ALA A 75 -5.03 -21.42 51.56
N LYS A 76 -4.20 -22.47 51.64
CA LYS A 76 -2.79 -22.37 52.04
C LYS A 76 -1.99 -21.46 51.10
N LEU A 77 -2.11 -21.66 49.78
CA LEU A 77 -1.43 -20.81 48.78
C LEU A 77 -1.86 -19.34 48.88
N ASN A 78 -3.17 -19.07 49.00
CA ASN A 78 -3.67 -17.72 49.17
C ASN A 78 -3.16 -17.07 50.47
N ALA A 79 -3.15 -17.81 51.59
CA ALA A 79 -2.64 -17.30 52.86
C ALA A 79 -1.14 -16.92 52.77
N MET A 80 -0.33 -17.76 52.12
CA MET A 80 1.09 -17.48 51.87
C MET A 80 1.29 -16.25 50.97
N ALA A 81 0.44 -16.05 49.95
CA ALA A 81 0.57 -14.90 49.04
C ALA A 81 0.10 -13.56 49.64
N HIS A 82 -0.78 -13.58 50.63
CA HIS A 82 -1.31 -12.38 51.29
C HIS A 82 -0.51 -11.97 52.53
N THR A 83 0.33 -12.87 53.06
CA THR A 83 1.16 -12.60 54.23
C THR A 83 2.60 -12.31 53.77
N PRO A 84 3.15 -11.11 54.02
CA PRO A 84 4.52 -10.82 53.63
C PRO A 84 5.50 -11.69 54.43
N ASP A 85 6.45 -12.32 53.75
CA ASP A 85 7.55 -13.02 54.40
C ASP A 85 8.57 -12.01 54.93
N LEU A 86 8.56 -11.79 56.25
CA LEU A 86 9.44 -10.84 56.93
C LEU A 86 10.93 -11.23 56.85
N SER A 87 11.24 -12.49 56.51
CA SER A 87 12.61 -12.96 56.29
C SER A 87 13.10 -12.75 54.85
N ASN A 88 12.18 -12.44 53.91
CA ASN A 88 12.51 -12.23 52.51
C ASN A 88 13.36 -10.97 52.34
N ARG A 89 14.59 -11.15 51.81
CA ARG A 89 15.54 -10.05 51.58
C ARG A 89 14.98 -8.92 50.71
N GLY A 90 14.18 -9.25 49.70
CA GLY A 90 13.54 -8.28 48.82
C GLY A 90 12.51 -7.43 49.54
N TYR A 91 11.68 -8.05 50.39
CA TYR A 91 10.67 -7.35 51.19
C TYR A 91 11.32 -6.42 52.24
N VAL A 92 12.33 -6.92 52.97
CA VAL A 92 13.09 -6.10 53.93
C VAL A 92 13.74 -4.89 53.25
N ARG A 93 14.31 -5.08 52.05
CA ARG A 93 14.88 -3.98 51.25
C ARG A 93 13.80 -2.97 50.82
N GLN A 94 12.66 -3.43 50.30
CA GLN A 94 11.51 -2.59 49.93
C GLN A 94 11.14 -1.61 51.07
N LYS A 95 10.98 -2.15 52.28
CA LYS A 95 10.59 -1.38 53.47
C LYS A 95 11.68 -0.45 53.95
N ARG A 96 12.95 -0.88 53.92
CA ARG A 96 14.10 -0.03 54.30
C ARG A 96 14.26 1.18 53.38
N GLU A 97 13.89 1.05 52.11
CA GLU A 97 13.90 2.14 51.12
C GLU A 97 12.69 3.08 51.25
N GLY A 98 11.81 2.87 52.24
CA GLY A 98 10.63 3.70 52.47
C GLY A 98 9.47 3.43 51.50
N LYS A 99 9.54 2.37 50.69
CA LYS A 99 8.53 2.03 49.69
C LYS A 99 7.41 1.18 50.29
N LEU A 100 6.19 1.40 49.83
CA LEU A 100 5.07 0.51 50.10
C LEU A 100 5.30 -0.87 49.42
N TRP A 101 4.79 -1.91 50.05
CA TRP A 101 4.66 -3.23 49.43
C TRP A 101 3.48 -3.23 48.44
N VAL A 102 3.53 -4.09 47.43
CA VAL A 102 2.56 -4.09 46.32
C VAL A 102 1.10 -4.18 46.78
N ARG A 103 0.80 -4.97 47.81
CA ARG A 103 -0.58 -5.10 48.32
C ARG A 103 -1.03 -3.88 49.11
N GLU A 104 -0.11 -3.21 49.81
CA GLU A 104 -0.38 -1.95 50.51
C GLU A 104 -0.67 -0.82 49.51
N ARG A 105 0.06 -0.80 48.37
CA ARG A 105 -0.24 0.13 47.27
C ARG A 105 -1.65 -0.08 46.72
N LEU A 106 -2.05 -1.34 46.54
CA LEU A 106 -3.40 -1.67 46.09
C LEU A 106 -4.45 -1.21 47.10
N GLU A 107 -4.25 -1.50 48.40
CA GLU A 107 -5.14 -1.08 49.48
C GLU A 107 -5.26 0.45 49.57
N GLN A 108 -4.15 1.18 49.37
CA GLN A 108 -4.17 2.64 49.39
C GLN A 108 -4.78 3.25 48.13
N LEU A 109 -4.68 2.60 46.96
CA LEU A 109 -5.18 3.11 45.68
C LEU A 109 -6.67 2.85 45.46
N VAL A 110 -7.14 1.63 45.71
CA VAL A 110 -8.52 1.25 45.39
C VAL A 110 -9.50 1.65 46.49
N ASP A 111 -10.78 1.73 46.15
CA ASP A 111 -11.84 1.85 47.13
C ASP A 111 -11.78 0.62 48.07
N LYS A 112 -12.09 0.83 49.35
CA LYS A 112 -11.98 -0.21 50.39
C LYS A 112 -12.71 -1.50 49.99
N ASP A 113 -12.06 -2.64 50.23
CA ASP A 113 -12.56 -4.01 49.96
C ASP A 113 -12.98 -4.28 48.50
N SER A 114 -12.46 -3.50 47.54
CA SER A 114 -12.88 -3.60 46.13
C SER A 114 -11.94 -4.41 45.23
N PHE A 115 -10.69 -4.64 45.64
CA PHE A 115 -9.71 -5.34 44.81
C PHE A 115 -10.02 -6.84 44.73
N LYS A 116 -10.11 -7.35 43.49
CA LYS A 116 -10.32 -8.78 43.19
C LYS A 116 -9.18 -9.27 42.30
N GLU A 117 -8.26 -10.00 42.91
CA GLU A 117 -7.09 -10.54 42.22
C GLU A 117 -7.48 -11.60 41.18
N ILE A 118 -6.83 -11.56 40.02
CA ILE A 118 -6.90 -12.56 38.97
C ILE A 118 -5.63 -13.41 39.08
N GLY A 119 -5.78 -14.74 39.11
CA GLY A 119 -4.64 -15.66 39.23
C GLY A 119 -3.90 -15.54 40.56
N SER A 120 -4.63 -15.53 41.69
CA SER A 120 -4.05 -15.43 43.05
C SER A 120 -3.18 -16.63 43.44
N ALA A 121 -3.43 -17.80 42.85
CA ALA A 121 -2.64 -19.01 43.02
C ALA A 121 -1.52 -19.18 41.96
N SER A 122 -1.33 -18.18 41.08
CA SER A 122 -0.30 -18.25 40.03
C SER A 122 1.08 -17.89 40.59
N GLY A 123 2.01 -18.84 40.48
CA GLY A 123 3.38 -18.67 40.93
C GLY A 123 4.12 -20.01 40.98
N ARG A 124 5.30 -20.02 41.61
CA ARG A 124 6.09 -21.23 41.82
C ARG A 124 5.74 -21.84 43.18
N VAL A 125 5.32 -23.10 43.16
CA VAL A 125 4.98 -23.87 44.37
C VAL A 125 5.99 -25.00 44.54
N GLU A 126 6.48 -25.20 45.77
CA GLU A 126 7.16 -26.43 46.14
C GLU A 126 6.16 -27.39 46.77
N TRP A 127 5.96 -28.53 46.13
CA TRP A 127 5.05 -29.57 46.58
C TRP A 127 5.79 -30.63 47.37
N LYS A 128 5.18 -31.08 48.46
CA LYS A 128 5.62 -32.25 49.21
C LYS A 128 4.59 -33.35 49.02
N GLN A 129 5.06 -34.49 48.56
CA GLN A 129 4.25 -35.69 48.47
C GLN A 129 3.96 -36.23 49.88
N THR A 130 2.68 -36.28 50.24
CA THR A 130 2.18 -36.78 51.54
C THR A 130 1.53 -38.16 51.42
N GLY A 131 1.24 -38.61 50.20
CA GLY A 131 0.68 -39.93 49.91
C GLY A 131 1.01 -40.40 48.49
N PRO A 132 0.50 -41.58 48.04
CA PRO A 132 0.79 -42.12 46.69
C PRO A 132 0.35 -41.20 45.55
N ARG A 133 -0.68 -40.38 45.79
CA ARG A 133 -1.21 -39.38 44.84
C ARG A 133 -1.51 -38.02 45.48
N ASP A 134 -1.18 -37.85 46.77
CA ASP A 134 -1.52 -36.67 47.55
C ASP A 134 -0.28 -35.79 47.73
N GLU A 135 -0.45 -34.50 47.47
CA GLU A 135 0.60 -33.48 47.62
C GLU A 135 0.05 -32.27 48.38
N GLU A 136 0.91 -31.66 49.21
CA GLU A 136 0.62 -30.40 49.88
C GLU A 136 1.65 -29.33 49.53
N PRO A 137 1.26 -28.04 49.43
CA PRO A 137 2.19 -26.96 49.18
C PRO A 137 3.01 -26.66 50.45
N VAL A 138 4.33 -26.70 50.34
CA VAL A 138 5.28 -26.35 51.42
C VAL A 138 5.65 -24.88 51.38
N SER A 139 5.92 -24.37 50.17
CA SER A 139 6.27 -22.98 49.95
C SER A 139 5.63 -22.47 48.65
N PHE A 140 5.35 -21.17 48.61
CA PHE A 140 4.76 -20.51 47.45
C PHE A 140 5.40 -19.16 47.21
N THR A 141 5.96 -18.96 46.01
CA THR A 141 6.36 -17.65 45.51
C THR A 141 5.33 -17.19 44.48
N PRO A 142 4.47 -16.21 44.80
CA PRO A 142 3.52 -15.69 43.83
C PRO A 142 4.25 -15.00 42.68
N THR A 143 3.57 -14.84 41.55
CA THR A 143 4.08 -14.04 40.45
C THR A 143 4.31 -12.58 40.87
N ASN A 144 5.42 -11.99 40.43
CA ASN A 144 5.84 -10.63 40.76
C ASN A 144 5.02 -9.51 40.08
N ASN A 145 3.88 -9.83 39.48
CA ASN A 145 2.96 -8.85 38.92
C ASN A 145 1.52 -9.19 39.34
N LEU A 146 1.00 -8.43 40.31
CA LEU A 146 -0.37 -8.56 40.79
C LEU A 146 -1.33 -7.90 39.80
N GLN A 147 -2.42 -8.59 39.51
CA GLN A 147 -3.40 -8.13 38.53
C GLN A 147 -4.80 -8.42 39.02
N GLY A 148 -5.74 -7.54 38.70
CA GLY A 148 -7.10 -7.73 39.16
C GLY A 148 -8.03 -6.60 38.78
N PHE A 149 -9.27 -6.74 39.21
CA PHE A 149 -10.25 -5.66 39.16
C PHE A 149 -10.16 -4.83 40.44
N GLY A 150 -10.36 -3.53 40.34
CA GLY A 150 -10.56 -2.65 41.50
C GLY A 150 -11.63 -1.61 41.20
N MET A 151 -12.06 -0.89 42.24
CA MET A 151 -12.90 0.30 42.10
C MET A 151 -12.07 1.53 42.44
N LEU A 152 -12.11 2.57 41.61
CA LEU A 152 -11.51 3.88 41.88
C LEU A 152 -12.60 4.93 41.78
N GLY A 153 -13.00 5.52 42.91
CA GLY A 153 -14.07 6.52 42.94
C GLY A 153 -15.40 5.98 42.40
N GLY A 154 -15.73 4.73 42.75
CA GLY A 154 -16.94 4.06 42.28
C GLY A 154 -16.89 3.55 40.83
N ARG A 155 -15.73 3.64 40.15
CA ARG A 155 -15.55 3.13 38.78
C ARG A 155 -14.69 1.88 38.74
N LYS A 156 -15.17 0.86 38.04
CA LYS A 156 -14.44 -0.39 37.85
C LYS A 156 -13.25 -0.19 36.90
N VAL A 157 -12.08 -0.64 37.32
CA VAL A 157 -10.83 -0.61 36.55
C VAL A 157 -10.11 -1.94 36.61
N ILE A 158 -9.18 -2.15 35.69
CA ILE A 158 -8.17 -3.21 35.77
C ILE A 158 -6.89 -2.60 36.32
N ILE A 159 -6.21 -3.31 37.21
CA ILE A 159 -4.97 -2.86 37.81
C ILE A 159 -3.89 -3.89 37.54
N THR A 160 -2.68 -3.42 37.21
CA THR A 160 -1.47 -4.22 37.18
C THR A 160 -0.44 -3.55 38.07
N ALA A 161 0.13 -4.28 39.03
CA ALA A 161 1.07 -3.73 39.99
C ALA A 161 2.28 -4.65 40.14
N ASP A 162 3.48 -4.09 39.98
CA ASP A 162 4.73 -4.83 40.14
C ASP A 162 5.06 -5.04 41.63
N ASP A 163 5.49 -6.25 41.97
CA ASP A 163 6.09 -6.58 43.27
C ASP A 163 7.61 -6.63 43.13
N TYR A 164 8.26 -5.52 43.44
CA TYR A 164 9.71 -5.39 43.39
C TYR A 164 10.44 -6.30 44.40
N SER A 165 9.76 -6.74 45.47
CA SER A 165 10.36 -7.68 46.43
C SER A 165 10.65 -9.05 45.81
N ILE A 166 9.94 -9.41 44.72
CA ILE A 166 10.09 -10.69 44.03
C ILE A 166 10.94 -10.49 42.77
N ARG A 167 12.23 -10.83 42.89
CA ARG A 167 13.23 -10.75 41.80
C ARG A 167 13.28 -9.36 41.14
N ALA A 168 13.07 -8.27 41.87
CA ALA A 168 13.08 -6.90 41.32
C ALA A 168 12.14 -6.70 40.11
N GLY A 169 11.09 -7.51 39.99
CA GLY A 169 10.18 -7.49 38.86
C GLY A 169 10.76 -8.08 37.56
N HIS A 170 11.76 -8.96 37.59
CA HIS A 170 12.33 -9.63 36.40
C HIS A 170 11.47 -10.79 35.86
N ALA A 171 11.67 -11.14 34.58
CA ALA A 171 10.91 -12.18 33.87
C ALA A 171 10.93 -13.55 34.57
N ASP A 172 12.01 -13.92 35.25
CA ASP A 172 12.14 -15.21 35.94
C ASP A 172 11.35 -15.28 37.26
N GLY A 173 10.78 -14.16 37.73
CA GLY A 173 9.75 -14.11 38.77
C GLY A 173 8.33 -13.84 38.24
N ALA A 174 8.17 -13.68 36.92
CA ALA A 174 6.93 -13.29 36.27
C ALA A 174 6.29 -14.48 35.52
N ILE A 175 4.98 -14.38 35.27
CA ILE A 175 4.27 -15.25 34.32
C ILE A 175 3.72 -14.34 33.22
N SER A 176 4.32 -14.40 32.03
CA SER A 176 4.02 -13.47 30.93
C SER A 176 2.55 -13.45 30.54
N ASP A 177 1.91 -14.62 30.52
CA ASP A 177 0.52 -14.78 30.09
C ASP A 177 -0.45 -14.03 31.02
N LYS A 178 -0.10 -13.87 32.30
CA LYS A 178 -0.90 -13.09 33.25
C LYS A 178 -0.93 -11.62 32.77
N THR A 179 0.24 -11.00 32.56
CA THR A 179 0.34 -9.59 32.09
C THR A 179 -0.34 -9.34 30.77
N ILE A 180 -0.21 -10.26 29.81
CA ILE A 180 -0.88 -10.16 28.51
C ILE A 180 -2.41 -10.25 28.68
N TYR A 181 -2.88 -11.11 29.58
CA TYR A 181 -4.31 -11.30 29.83
C TYR A 181 -4.98 -10.00 30.30
N SER A 182 -4.39 -9.25 31.23
CA SER A 182 -5.00 -8.00 31.71
C SER A 182 -5.10 -6.90 30.64
N GLU A 183 -4.08 -6.75 29.79
CA GLU A 183 -4.14 -5.79 28.66
C GLU A 183 -5.22 -6.22 27.64
N LYS A 184 -5.31 -7.52 27.32
CA LYS A 184 -6.40 -8.06 26.48
C LYS A 184 -7.77 -7.86 27.09
N LEU A 185 -7.88 -8.02 28.41
CA LEU A 185 -9.13 -7.88 29.15
C LEU A 185 -9.60 -6.42 29.17
N ALA A 186 -8.70 -5.45 29.35
CA ALA A 186 -9.00 -4.03 29.28
C ALA A 186 -9.61 -3.66 27.93
N VAL A 187 -8.98 -4.11 26.83
CA VAL A 187 -9.48 -3.93 25.46
C VAL A 187 -10.84 -4.60 25.27
N SER A 188 -11.00 -5.83 25.75
CA SER A 188 -12.24 -6.60 25.54
C SER A 188 -13.43 -6.04 26.32
N LEU A 189 -13.18 -5.44 27.48
CA LEU A 189 -14.22 -4.89 28.36
C LEU A 189 -14.39 -3.37 28.25
N ASN A 190 -13.61 -2.69 27.38
CA ASN A 190 -13.58 -1.23 27.29
C ASN A 190 -13.38 -0.57 28.68
N MET A 191 -12.40 -1.11 29.45
CA MET A 191 -12.23 -0.79 30.86
C MET A 191 -10.89 -0.10 31.12
N PRO A 192 -10.85 1.01 31.90
CA PRO A 192 -9.62 1.67 32.27
C PRO A 192 -8.60 0.71 32.89
N ILE A 193 -7.32 0.91 32.56
CA ILE A 193 -6.21 0.14 33.12
C ILE A 193 -5.24 1.07 33.87
N ILE A 194 -4.90 0.68 35.10
CA ILE A 194 -3.97 1.38 35.99
C ILE A 194 -2.71 0.55 36.17
N LYS A 195 -1.54 1.16 35.95
CA LYS A 195 -0.23 0.49 35.97
C LYS A 195 0.62 1.06 37.09
N LEU A 196 0.93 0.24 38.09
CA LEU A 196 1.87 0.59 39.15
C LEU A 196 3.21 -0.09 38.84
N THR A 197 4.17 0.69 38.36
CA THR A 197 5.45 0.16 37.88
C THR A 197 6.54 0.36 38.93
N ASP A 198 7.20 -0.73 39.29
CA ASP A 198 8.32 -0.79 40.25
C ASP A 198 9.14 -2.05 39.94
N GLY A 199 10.17 -1.91 39.10
CA GLY A 199 10.98 -2.98 38.56
C GLY A 199 10.96 -3.06 37.03
N SER A 200 11.29 -4.23 36.49
CA SER A 200 11.30 -4.44 35.03
C SER A 200 9.94 -4.88 34.45
N SER A 201 8.90 -5.03 35.28
CA SER A 201 7.56 -5.52 34.90
C SER A 201 7.55 -6.84 34.11
N GLY A 202 8.37 -7.81 34.50
CA GLY A 202 8.57 -9.05 33.75
C GLY A 202 9.53 -8.91 32.56
N GLY A 203 10.33 -7.85 32.53
CA GLY A 203 11.39 -7.63 31.55
C GLY A 203 12.51 -8.68 31.62
N GLY A 204 13.27 -8.79 30.52
CA GLY A 204 14.24 -9.86 30.30
C GLY A 204 15.17 -10.13 31.48
N SER A 205 15.45 -11.41 31.72
CA SER A 205 16.37 -11.87 32.76
C SER A 205 17.47 -12.72 32.14
N VAL A 206 18.74 -12.43 32.47
CA VAL A 206 19.87 -13.27 32.08
C VAL A 206 19.78 -14.68 32.67
N THR A 207 19.07 -14.83 33.79
CA THR A 207 18.83 -16.15 34.41
C THR A 207 17.93 -17.01 33.52
N SER A 208 17.05 -16.40 32.70
CA SER A 208 16.19 -17.12 31.77
C SER A 208 16.99 -17.95 30.76
N ILE A 209 18.14 -17.46 30.29
CA ILE A 209 19.03 -18.19 29.36
C ILE A 209 19.51 -19.49 30.01
N LYS A 210 19.94 -19.41 31.27
CA LYS A 210 20.39 -20.58 32.03
C LYS A 210 19.25 -21.58 32.28
N THR A 211 18.06 -21.10 32.61
CA THR A 211 16.90 -21.98 32.87
C THR A 211 16.33 -22.61 31.60
N GLN A 212 16.40 -21.92 30.46
CA GLN A 212 15.87 -22.40 29.18
C GLN A 212 16.89 -23.22 28.39
N GLY A 213 18.19 -23.00 28.62
CA GLY A 213 19.29 -23.68 27.92
C GLY A 213 19.66 -23.05 26.57
N TRP A 214 19.08 -21.90 26.23
CA TRP A 214 19.30 -21.17 24.98
C TRP A 214 18.93 -19.69 25.16
N SER A 215 19.42 -18.83 24.27
CA SER A 215 19.03 -17.41 24.20
C SER A 215 17.90 -17.20 23.19
N TYR A 216 16.97 -16.29 23.50
CA TYR A 216 15.81 -15.99 22.65
C TYR A 216 15.91 -14.59 22.04
N VAL A 217 15.27 -14.39 20.88
CA VAL A 217 15.03 -13.05 20.33
C VAL A 217 13.91 -12.39 21.15
N PRO A 218 14.14 -11.24 21.81
CA PRO A 218 13.19 -10.67 22.75
C PRO A 218 11.93 -10.14 22.06
N GLY A 219 10.76 -10.57 22.54
CA GLY A 219 9.47 -9.94 22.22
C GLY A 219 9.07 -8.87 23.24
N VAL A 220 8.02 -8.10 22.93
CA VAL A 220 7.40 -7.12 23.86
C VAL A 220 5.92 -7.46 24.07
N PRO A 221 5.61 -8.48 24.88
CA PRO A 221 4.26 -9.00 25.01
C PRO A 221 3.31 -7.98 25.65
N GLY A 222 2.05 -7.92 25.19
CA GLY A 222 1.04 -6.97 25.67
C GLY A 222 1.15 -5.55 25.10
N PHE A 223 2.23 -5.23 24.37
CA PHE A 223 2.44 -3.88 23.82
C PHE A 223 1.43 -3.55 22.71
N ILE A 224 1.09 -4.53 21.88
CA ILE A 224 0.08 -4.38 20.82
C ILE A 224 -1.28 -4.05 21.43
N GLU A 225 -1.67 -4.77 22.49
CA GLU A 225 -2.91 -4.56 23.21
C GLU A 225 -2.95 -3.20 23.92
N ALA A 226 -1.83 -2.77 24.52
CA ALA A 226 -1.72 -1.45 25.10
C ALA A 226 -1.93 -0.35 24.04
N VAL A 227 -1.24 -0.42 22.88
CA VAL A 227 -1.44 0.54 21.77
C VAL A 227 -2.88 0.51 21.27
N LYS A 228 -3.48 -0.67 21.14
CA LYS A 228 -4.89 -0.82 20.75
C LYS A 228 -5.81 -0.12 21.75
N GLY A 229 -5.61 -0.34 23.05
CA GLY A 229 -6.38 0.32 24.10
C GLY A 229 -6.23 1.84 24.09
N ILE A 230 -5.01 2.35 23.88
CA ILE A 230 -4.75 3.79 23.70
C ILE A 230 -5.59 4.36 22.56
N ASN A 231 -5.52 3.74 21.37
CA ASN A 231 -6.25 4.22 20.18
C ASN A 231 -7.78 4.07 20.30
N MET A 232 -8.28 3.19 21.18
CA MET A 232 -9.70 3.09 21.51
C MET A 232 -10.18 4.16 22.50
N GLY A 233 -9.26 4.91 23.11
CA GLY A 233 -9.57 5.85 24.17
C GLY A 233 -9.88 5.16 25.50
N ILE A 234 -9.33 3.97 25.74
CA ILE A 234 -9.39 3.31 27.05
C ILE A 234 -8.35 3.97 27.96
N PRO A 235 -8.73 4.63 29.07
CA PRO A 235 -7.76 5.26 29.95
C PRO A 235 -6.69 4.28 30.39
N ASN A 236 -5.44 4.64 30.13
CA ASN A 236 -4.27 3.86 30.47
C ASN A 236 -3.42 4.81 31.30
N LEU A 237 -3.34 4.58 32.60
CA LEU A 237 -2.73 5.49 33.55
C LEU A 237 -1.60 4.78 34.27
N ALA A 238 -0.44 5.43 34.40
CA ALA A 238 0.74 4.82 35.00
C ALA A 238 1.30 5.63 36.17
N ALA A 239 1.72 4.94 37.24
CA ALA A 239 2.52 5.51 38.32
C ALA A 239 3.88 4.81 38.39
N VAL A 240 4.95 5.61 38.36
CA VAL A 240 6.32 5.15 38.58
C VAL A 240 6.63 5.30 40.07
N LEU A 241 6.65 4.17 40.78
CA LEU A 241 6.74 4.08 42.24
C LEU A 241 8.08 3.48 42.71
N GLY A 242 9.08 3.51 41.84
CA GLY A 242 10.40 2.93 42.07
C GLY A 242 11.17 2.84 40.76
N PRO A 243 12.24 2.03 40.69
CA PRO A 243 13.03 1.85 39.48
C PRO A 243 12.26 1.13 38.37
N ALA A 244 11.82 1.84 37.34
CA ALA A 244 11.18 1.28 36.14
C ALA A 244 12.20 1.10 35.02
N ILE A 245 12.42 -0.14 34.58
CA ILE A 245 13.54 -0.50 33.69
C ILE A 245 13.05 -1.20 32.42
N GLY A 246 13.54 -0.79 31.26
CA GLY A 246 13.27 -1.46 29.99
C GLY A 246 11.77 -1.57 29.69
N ILE A 247 11.20 -2.78 29.76
CA ILE A 247 9.75 -2.99 29.55
C ILE A 247 8.91 -2.23 30.60
N GLY A 248 9.33 -2.20 31.87
CA GLY A 248 8.62 -1.44 32.90
C GLY A 248 8.55 0.06 32.60
N ALA A 249 9.66 0.64 32.12
CA ALA A 249 9.71 2.02 31.65
C ALA A 249 8.78 2.24 30.45
N ALA A 250 8.83 1.36 29.44
CA ALA A 250 7.99 1.45 28.26
C ALA A 250 6.48 1.35 28.59
N ARG A 251 6.11 0.51 29.56
CA ARG A 251 4.72 0.37 30.05
C ARG A 251 4.20 1.62 30.74
N ALA A 252 5.07 2.41 31.36
CA ALA A 252 4.71 3.70 31.93
C ALA A 252 4.54 4.77 30.84
N VAL A 253 5.48 4.86 29.89
CA VAL A 253 5.52 5.92 28.86
C VAL A 253 4.42 5.79 27.80
N ILE A 254 3.95 4.57 27.50
CA ILE A 254 2.84 4.35 26.55
C ILE A 254 1.50 4.92 27.03
N SER A 255 1.37 5.20 28.32
CA SER A 255 0.11 5.62 28.96
C SER A 255 -0.42 6.96 28.43
N HIS A 256 -1.74 7.15 28.56
CA HIS A 256 -2.40 8.44 28.31
C HIS A 256 -1.94 9.51 29.30
N PHE A 257 -1.66 9.10 30.54
CA PHE A 257 -1.13 9.94 31.59
C PHE A 257 -0.24 9.13 32.53
N SER A 258 0.92 9.69 32.86
CA SER A 258 1.92 9.10 33.73
C SER A 258 2.34 10.06 34.84
N VAL A 259 2.55 9.53 36.05
CA VAL A 259 3.03 10.28 37.21
C VAL A 259 4.19 9.55 37.89
N MET A 260 5.17 10.28 38.40
CA MET A 260 6.32 9.73 39.10
C MET A 260 6.40 10.25 40.53
N ALA A 261 6.66 9.35 41.49
CA ALA A 261 6.89 9.70 42.89
C ALA A 261 8.27 10.36 43.05
N GLY A 262 8.32 11.55 43.64
CA GLY A 262 9.51 12.40 43.69
C GLY A 262 10.61 11.93 44.66
N ASP A 263 10.21 11.15 45.65
CA ASP A 263 11.06 10.57 46.70
C ASP A 263 11.75 9.26 46.25
N ILE A 264 11.05 8.41 45.51
CA ILE A 264 11.51 7.04 45.20
C ILE A 264 11.53 6.66 43.71
N GLY A 265 10.88 7.44 42.85
CA GLY A 265 10.68 7.11 41.43
C GLY A 265 11.94 7.29 40.59
N SER A 266 12.20 6.35 39.69
CA SER A 266 13.24 6.49 38.65
C SER A 266 12.88 5.66 37.42
N LEU A 267 13.25 6.12 36.23
CA LEU A 267 12.94 5.46 34.97
C LEU A 267 14.17 5.43 34.06
N PHE A 268 14.47 4.32 33.42
CA PHE A 268 15.61 4.23 32.49
C PHE A 268 15.49 3.06 31.52
N ASN A 269 16.15 3.19 30.36
CA ASN A 269 16.22 2.12 29.37
C ASN A 269 17.08 0.95 29.88
N ALA A 270 18.19 1.27 30.56
CA ALA A 270 19.12 0.33 31.17
C ALA A 270 19.63 0.89 32.50
N GLY A 271 19.91 0.01 33.48
CA GLY A 271 20.35 0.45 34.81
C GLY A 271 21.78 0.99 34.84
N PRO A 272 22.18 1.70 35.90
CA PRO A 272 23.48 2.39 35.99
C PRO A 272 24.69 1.51 35.65
N GLN A 273 24.73 0.28 36.15
CA GLN A 273 25.82 -0.67 35.85
C GLN A 273 25.94 -1.03 34.37
N VAL A 274 24.81 -1.07 33.65
CA VAL A 274 24.80 -1.35 32.21
C VAL A 274 25.24 -0.11 31.42
N VAL A 275 24.85 1.09 31.89
CA VAL A 275 25.29 2.37 31.32
C VAL A 275 26.80 2.52 31.49
N GLU A 276 27.32 2.30 32.69
CA GLU A 276 28.76 2.30 32.98
C GLU A 276 29.54 1.40 32.01
N GLY A 277 29.09 0.15 31.83
CA GLY A 277 29.73 -0.79 30.91
C GLY A 277 29.59 -0.44 29.42
N ALA A 278 28.66 0.42 29.03
CA ALA A 278 28.36 0.75 27.63
C ALA A 278 28.82 2.15 27.19
N THR A 279 28.77 3.14 28.08
CA THR A 279 29.09 4.55 27.80
C THR A 279 30.30 5.05 28.60
N PHE A 280 30.82 4.26 29.54
CA PHE A 280 31.91 4.63 30.46
C PHE A 280 31.57 5.76 31.43
N GLU A 281 30.27 6.00 31.67
CA GLU A 281 29.79 6.93 32.68
C GLU A 281 29.70 6.22 34.04
N GLU A 282 30.77 6.29 34.82
CA GLU A 282 30.90 5.65 36.14
C GLU A 282 30.20 6.43 37.26
N GLY A 283 29.75 5.73 38.30
CA GLY A 283 29.30 6.33 39.56
C GLY A 283 27.91 6.97 39.56
N LEU A 284 27.14 6.85 38.49
CA LEU A 284 25.79 7.41 38.41
C LEU A 284 24.81 6.73 39.37
N THR A 285 24.12 7.52 40.19
CA THR A 285 22.99 7.04 41.00
C THR A 285 21.73 6.88 40.16
N LEU A 286 20.74 6.11 40.64
CA LEU A 286 19.43 5.97 39.98
C LEU A 286 18.73 7.33 39.75
N ARG A 287 18.91 8.25 40.70
CA ARG A 287 18.33 9.60 40.66
C ARG A 287 19.01 10.48 39.61
N GLU A 288 20.34 10.41 39.49
CA GLU A 288 21.11 11.16 38.49
C GLU A 288 20.90 10.63 37.08
N LEU A 289 20.74 9.32 36.90
CA LEU A 289 20.51 8.74 35.58
C LEU A 289 19.08 8.96 35.07
N GLY A 290 18.08 8.78 35.94
CA GLY A 290 16.69 8.66 35.52
C GLY A 290 15.68 9.12 36.56
N GLY A 291 16.06 10.04 37.45
CA GLY A 291 15.17 10.56 38.48
C GLY A 291 14.10 11.52 37.94
N PRO A 292 13.22 12.01 38.82
CA PRO A 292 12.10 12.87 38.44
C PRO A 292 12.54 14.21 37.83
N GLY A 293 13.68 14.74 38.26
CA GLY A 293 14.26 15.97 37.72
C GLY A 293 14.63 15.88 36.23
N ILE A 294 14.78 14.67 35.68
CA ILE A 294 14.99 14.44 34.26
C ILE A 294 13.64 14.19 33.59
N HIS A 295 12.96 13.10 33.95
CA HIS A 295 11.81 12.63 33.18
C HIS A 295 10.55 13.46 33.29
N CYS A 296 10.37 14.22 34.37
CA CYS A 296 9.25 15.15 34.48
C CYS A 296 9.52 16.48 33.74
N THR A 297 10.78 16.75 33.34
CA THR A 297 11.19 18.00 32.65
C THR A 297 11.39 17.84 31.15
N ASN A 298 11.45 16.61 30.65
CA ASN A 298 11.67 16.30 29.24
C ASN A 298 10.43 15.70 28.52
N GLY A 299 9.32 15.50 29.24
CA GLY A 299 8.06 14.97 28.70
C GLY A 299 7.96 13.44 28.61
N THR A 300 8.92 12.70 29.19
CA THR A 300 8.83 11.24 29.30
C THR A 300 7.77 10.81 30.31
N ILE A 301 7.67 11.55 31.43
CA ILE A 301 6.62 11.43 32.42
C ILE A 301 5.84 12.74 32.47
N ASP A 302 4.52 12.64 32.53
CA ASP A 302 3.66 13.81 32.45
C ASP A 302 3.75 14.66 33.73
N ASN A 303 3.62 14.06 34.91
CA ASN A 303 3.61 14.80 36.18
C ASN A 303 4.59 14.27 37.24
N LEU A 304 5.03 15.19 38.09
CA LEU A 304 5.70 14.92 39.35
C LEU A 304 4.67 14.87 40.48
N ALA A 305 4.82 13.91 41.39
CA ALA A 305 4.14 13.86 42.68
C ALA A 305 5.19 13.87 43.80
N ALA A 306 4.85 14.35 44.99
CA ALA A 306 5.76 14.38 46.13
C ALA A 306 6.14 12.96 46.60
N ASN A 307 5.18 12.03 46.57
CA ASN A 307 5.32 10.65 47.03
C ASN A 307 4.26 9.72 46.40
N GLU A 308 4.26 8.44 46.78
CA GLU A 308 3.32 7.43 46.29
C GLU A 308 1.85 7.81 46.51
N ALA A 309 1.51 8.38 47.66
CA ALA A 309 0.13 8.74 47.98
C ALA A 309 -0.41 9.81 47.03
N GLU A 310 0.42 10.82 46.71
CA GLU A 310 0.03 11.86 45.75
C GLU A 310 -0.06 11.30 44.31
N CYS A 311 0.79 10.33 43.92
CA CYS A 311 0.61 9.63 42.63
C CYS A 311 -0.80 9.03 42.51
N PHE A 312 -1.30 8.39 43.58
CA PHE A 312 -2.62 7.77 43.59
C PHE A 312 -3.73 8.82 43.49
N GLU A 313 -3.60 9.95 44.18
CA GLU A 313 -4.54 11.06 44.05
C GLU A 313 -4.57 11.63 42.63
N GLN A 314 -3.41 11.84 41.99
CA GLN A 314 -3.36 12.31 40.60
C GLN A 314 -4.00 11.30 39.64
N ILE A 315 -3.79 10.00 39.82
CA ILE A 315 -4.45 8.95 39.02
C ILE A 315 -5.98 9.01 39.18
N ARG A 316 -6.49 9.07 40.41
CA ARG A 316 -7.94 9.23 40.66
C ARG A 316 -8.47 10.49 40.01
N ARG A 317 -7.71 11.58 40.13
CA ARG A 317 -8.10 12.89 39.63
C ARG A 317 -8.21 12.90 38.11
N VAL A 318 -7.19 12.43 37.39
CA VAL A 318 -7.22 12.31 35.92
C VAL A 318 -8.35 11.40 35.47
N LEU A 319 -8.47 10.21 36.08
CA LEU A 319 -9.52 9.27 35.73
C LEU A 319 -10.91 9.92 35.81
N SER A 320 -11.15 10.80 36.79
CA SER A 320 -12.43 11.51 36.97
C SER A 320 -12.86 12.38 35.78
N TYR A 321 -11.96 12.76 34.87
CA TYR A 321 -12.28 13.52 33.65
C TYR A 321 -12.49 12.61 32.44
N LEU A 322 -11.95 11.39 32.47
CA LEU A 322 -11.90 10.51 31.30
C LEU A 322 -13.10 9.55 31.25
N PRO A 323 -13.62 9.20 30.06
CA PRO A 323 -14.62 8.14 29.91
C PRO A 323 -14.05 6.77 30.28
N ASN A 324 -14.87 5.72 30.30
CA ASN A 324 -14.33 4.35 30.40
C ASN A 324 -13.62 3.92 29.10
N CYS A 325 -14.13 4.41 27.97
CA CYS A 325 -13.57 4.20 26.64
C CYS A 325 -14.15 5.28 25.73
N GLY A 326 -13.29 6.11 25.13
CA GLY A 326 -13.71 7.23 24.28
C GLY A 326 -14.59 6.81 23.12
N GLN A 327 -14.34 5.67 22.49
CA GLN A 327 -15.19 5.18 21.39
C GLN A 327 -16.62 4.77 21.80
N SER A 328 -16.90 4.57 23.09
CA SER A 328 -18.18 4.01 23.56
C SER A 328 -18.92 4.83 24.59
N LYS A 329 -18.24 5.75 25.29
CA LYS A 329 -18.84 6.61 26.31
C LYS A 329 -18.27 8.01 26.25
N LEU A 330 -19.14 8.98 26.54
CA LEU A 330 -18.73 10.36 26.78
C LEU A 330 -18.01 10.51 28.13
N PRO A 331 -17.17 11.55 28.28
CA PRO A 331 -16.62 11.97 29.56
C PRO A 331 -17.72 12.19 30.62
N PRO A 332 -17.45 11.84 31.89
CA PRO A 332 -18.44 11.97 32.96
C PRO A 332 -18.71 13.44 33.32
N VAL A 333 -19.99 13.83 33.32
CA VAL A 333 -20.45 15.14 33.80
C VAL A 333 -20.77 15.05 35.29
N VAL A 334 -20.29 16.00 36.08
CA VAL A 334 -20.53 16.07 37.53
C VAL A 334 -21.43 17.25 37.88
N ALA A 335 -22.17 17.15 38.98
CA ALA A 335 -22.92 18.27 39.50
C ALA A 335 -21.95 19.35 40.02
N VAL A 336 -22.26 20.63 39.75
CA VAL A 336 -21.46 21.77 40.20
C VAL A 336 -22.37 22.91 40.63
N SER A 337 -21.95 23.67 41.65
CA SER A 337 -22.66 24.85 42.15
C SER A 337 -22.13 26.18 41.60
N ASP A 338 -20.98 26.16 40.89
CA ASP A 338 -20.37 27.34 40.29
C ASP A 338 -21.21 27.82 39.08
N PRO A 339 -21.84 29.00 39.13
CA PRO A 339 -22.74 29.45 38.07
C PRO A 339 -22.04 29.62 36.71
N ILE A 340 -22.72 29.19 35.65
CA ILE A 340 -22.27 29.41 34.25
C ILE A 340 -22.13 30.91 33.96
N ALA A 341 -23.05 31.72 34.49
CA ALA A 341 -23.09 33.17 34.25
C ALA A 341 -22.18 33.98 35.19
N ARG A 342 -21.25 33.36 35.93
CA ARG A 342 -20.31 34.08 36.81
C ARG A 342 -19.48 35.08 35.99
N VAL A 343 -19.46 36.32 36.46
CA VAL A 343 -18.67 37.42 35.90
C VAL A 343 -17.36 37.50 36.67
N SER A 344 -16.24 37.63 35.96
CA SER A 344 -14.89 37.71 36.52
C SER A 344 -14.24 39.04 36.18
N GLU A 345 -14.58 40.10 36.91
CA GLU A 345 -14.14 41.47 36.60
C GLU A 345 -12.63 41.64 36.56
N GLU A 346 -11.90 40.85 37.35
CA GLU A 346 -10.44 40.80 37.43
C GLU A 346 -9.78 40.52 36.07
N LEU A 347 -10.46 39.83 35.14
CA LEU A 347 -9.95 39.54 33.80
C LEU A 347 -9.80 40.80 32.93
N ARG A 348 -10.51 41.90 33.22
CA ARG A 348 -10.39 43.15 32.45
C ARG A 348 -9.01 43.78 32.54
N THR A 349 -8.28 43.52 33.63
CA THR A 349 -6.97 44.12 33.92
C THR A 349 -5.81 43.13 33.88
N ILE A 350 -6.08 41.85 33.61
CA ILE A 350 -5.05 40.81 33.64
C ILE A 350 -3.99 40.97 32.55
N ILE A 351 -4.38 41.51 31.39
CA ILE A 351 -3.46 41.82 30.29
C ILE A 351 -2.91 43.24 30.48
N PRO A 352 -1.59 43.41 30.70
CA PRO A 352 -1.00 44.73 30.85
C PRO A 352 -1.08 45.54 29.54
N ARG A 353 -1.35 46.85 29.67
CA ARG A 353 -1.27 47.80 28.53
C ARG A 353 0.16 47.97 27.98
N ARG A 354 1.18 47.80 28.83
CA ARG A 354 2.59 47.84 28.41
C ARG A 354 2.95 46.51 27.76
N LYS A 355 3.40 46.54 26.50
CA LYS A 355 3.61 45.34 25.66
C LYS A 355 4.67 44.40 26.21
N GLU A 356 5.72 44.96 26.82
CA GLU A 356 6.87 44.23 27.35
C GLU A 356 6.53 43.49 28.65
N ARG A 357 5.42 43.86 29.30
CA ARG A 357 5.01 43.28 30.57
C ARG A 357 4.25 41.97 30.34
N MET A 358 4.78 40.89 30.91
CA MET A 358 4.17 39.56 30.93
C MET A 358 3.08 39.49 32.01
N TYR A 359 2.27 38.42 31.95
CA TYR A 359 1.20 38.11 32.90
C TYR A 359 1.13 36.61 33.15
N ASP A 360 0.56 36.21 34.29
CA ASP A 360 0.35 34.80 34.60
C ASP A 360 -0.88 34.27 33.85
N ALA A 361 -0.64 33.40 32.86
CA ALA A 361 -1.69 32.76 32.10
C ALA A 361 -2.48 31.71 32.91
N ARG A 362 -1.90 31.15 33.99
CA ARG A 362 -2.62 30.22 34.88
C ARG A 362 -3.70 30.93 35.68
N ALA A 363 -3.52 32.21 36.00
CA ALA A 363 -4.57 33.01 36.62
C ALA A 363 -5.82 33.12 35.73
N ILE A 364 -5.67 33.23 34.40
CA ILE A 364 -6.80 33.20 33.46
C ILE A 364 -7.52 31.85 33.56
N VAL A 365 -6.76 30.75 33.46
CA VAL A 365 -7.29 29.39 33.55
C VAL A 365 -8.05 29.17 34.87
N ALA A 366 -7.41 29.46 36.01
CA ALA A 366 -8.01 29.30 37.33
C ALA A 366 -9.29 30.13 37.51
N THR A 367 -9.37 31.28 36.85
CA THR A 367 -10.53 32.19 36.93
C THR A 367 -11.70 31.73 36.06
N VAL A 368 -11.43 31.19 34.86
CA VAL A 368 -12.47 30.86 33.87
C VAL A 368 -13.17 29.53 34.16
N PHE A 369 -12.43 28.49 34.55
CA PHE A 369 -13.00 27.15 34.75
C PHE A 369 -13.69 26.99 36.12
N ASP A 370 -14.42 25.89 36.30
CA ASP A 370 -15.11 25.61 37.56
C ASP A 370 -14.11 25.58 38.73
N ALA A 371 -14.47 26.20 39.85
CA ALA A 371 -13.61 26.27 41.03
C ALA A 371 -13.07 24.89 41.46
N GLY A 372 -11.75 24.79 41.67
CA GLY A 372 -11.09 23.55 42.07
C GLY A 372 -11.08 22.45 41.01
N SER A 373 -11.45 22.74 39.75
CA SER A 373 -11.48 21.77 38.66
C SER A 373 -10.19 21.70 37.83
N TRP A 374 -9.28 22.67 37.93
CA TRP A 374 -8.05 22.69 37.15
C TRP A 374 -7.11 21.53 37.54
N PHE A 375 -6.63 20.81 36.53
CA PHE A 375 -5.60 19.77 36.65
C PHE A 375 -4.57 19.97 35.55
N GLU A 376 -3.41 20.52 35.90
CA GLU A 376 -2.32 20.77 34.94
C GLU A 376 -1.56 19.47 34.61
N ILE A 377 -1.25 19.30 33.33
CA ILE A 377 -0.46 18.18 32.81
C ILE A 377 0.87 18.73 32.28
N GLY A 378 2.00 18.18 32.75
CA GLY A 378 3.31 18.56 32.23
C GLY A 378 3.82 19.90 32.72
N ALA A 379 3.57 20.30 33.97
CA ALA A 379 3.96 21.63 34.48
C ALA A 379 5.47 21.95 34.35
N LEU A 380 6.32 20.92 34.30
CA LEU A 380 7.77 21.04 34.29
C LEU A 380 8.42 20.89 32.91
N TRP A 381 7.67 20.56 31.84
CA TRP A 381 8.19 20.39 30.48
C TRP A 381 7.34 21.13 29.45
N GLY A 382 7.94 21.47 28.29
CA GLY A 382 7.24 22.22 27.23
C GLY A 382 6.59 23.52 27.73
N ARG A 383 7.30 24.27 28.59
CA ARG A 383 6.72 25.32 29.47
C ARG A 383 6.22 26.58 28.75
N THR A 384 6.48 26.71 27.45
CA THR A 384 5.84 27.71 26.58
C THR A 384 4.34 27.44 26.41
N ALA A 385 3.90 26.21 26.67
CA ALA A 385 2.50 25.79 26.69
C ALA A 385 2.06 25.28 28.07
N ILE A 386 0.87 25.71 28.48
CA ILE A 386 0.14 25.22 29.66
C ILE A 386 -1.02 24.38 29.13
N VAL A 387 -1.07 23.10 29.50
CA VAL A 387 -2.14 22.20 29.08
C VAL A 387 -2.67 21.44 30.28
N GLY A 388 -3.92 21.00 30.21
CA GLY A 388 -4.53 20.28 31.32
C GLY A 388 -6.00 20.00 31.10
N LEU A 389 -6.63 19.47 32.13
CA LEU A 389 -8.05 19.15 32.16
C LEU A 389 -8.74 20.03 33.19
N ALA A 390 -9.95 20.49 32.86
CA ALA A 390 -10.77 21.30 33.74
C ALA A 390 -12.25 20.93 33.57
N ARG A 391 -13.15 21.65 34.26
CA ARG A 391 -14.59 21.55 34.01
C ARG A 391 -15.23 22.90 33.73
N LEU A 392 -16.27 22.90 32.89
CA LEU A 392 -17.19 24.03 32.69
C LEU A 392 -18.62 23.55 32.89
N GLY A 393 -19.30 24.06 33.91
CA GLY A 393 -20.64 23.61 34.26
C GLY A 393 -20.68 22.09 34.50
N GLY A 394 -19.64 21.55 35.15
CA GLY A 394 -19.51 20.14 35.47
C GLY A 394 -19.00 19.24 34.35
N ARG A 395 -18.82 19.76 33.12
CA ARG A 395 -18.39 18.98 31.95
C ARG A 395 -16.87 19.01 31.79
N PRO A 396 -16.19 17.86 31.58
CA PRO A 396 -14.77 17.84 31.29
C PRO A 396 -14.41 18.62 30.02
N VAL A 397 -13.37 19.46 30.13
CA VAL A 397 -12.80 20.21 29.00
C VAL A 397 -11.28 20.12 29.03
N GLY A 398 -10.67 20.05 27.85
CA GLY A 398 -9.25 20.21 27.65
C GLY A 398 -8.91 21.69 27.62
N VAL A 399 -7.82 22.08 28.25
CA VAL A 399 -7.36 23.47 28.25
C VAL A 399 -6.01 23.55 27.56
N ILE A 400 -5.86 24.54 26.69
CA ILE A 400 -4.57 24.94 26.15
C ILE A 400 -4.40 26.44 26.43
N SER A 401 -3.28 26.84 26.98
CA SER A 401 -2.91 28.25 27.11
C SER A 401 -1.43 28.40 26.79
N LEU A 402 -1.06 29.57 26.28
CA LEU A 402 0.34 29.90 26.06
C LEU A 402 0.89 30.70 27.24
N ASN A 403 2.13 30.43 27.58
CA ASN A 403 2.78 31.02 28.74
C ASN A 403 3.72 32.13 28.30
N CYS A 404 3.26 33.38 28.40
CA CYS A 404 4.08 34.52 28.01
C CYS A 404 5.28 34.76 28.95
N GLU A 405 5.30 34.17 30.15
CA GLU A 405 6.43 34.25 31.08
C GLU A 405 7.63 33.38 30.66
N VAL A 406 7.43 32.47 29.70
CA VAL A 406 8.49 31.63 29.14
C VAL A 406 8.69 31.98 27.67
N ASN A 407 9.92 32.40 27.32
CA ASN A 407 10.29 32.77 25.96
C ASN A 407 9.34 33.81 25.33
N ALA A 408 8.82 34.74 26.15
CA ALA A 408 7.80 35.70 25.75
C ALA A 408 6.54 35.09 25.11
N GLY A 409 6.27 33.79 25.31
CA GLY A 409 5.15 33.06 24.69
C GLY A 409 5.44 32.53 23.28
N ALA A 410 6.67 32.70 22.76
CA ALA A 410 7.05 32.14 21.46
C ALA A 410 7.11 30.61 21.55
N LEU A 411 6.36 29.96 20.65
CA LEU A 411 6.14 28.52 20.71
C LEU A 411 7.40 27.75 20.27
N ASP A 412 7.97 26.95 21.17
CA ASP A 412 9.17 26.16 20.92
C ASP A 412 8.84 24.68 20.58
N ALA A 413 9.87 23.88 20.33
CA ALA A 413 9.72 22.46 20.03
C ALA A 413 8.98 21.70 21.15
N GLY A 414 9.37 21.92 22.41
CA GLY A 414 8.79 21.24 23.57
C GLY A 414 7.32 21.61 23.79
N GLY A 415 6.96 22.90 23.68
CA GLY A 415 5.57 23.35 23.73
C GLY A 415 4.73 22.76 22.61
N SER A 416 5.29 22.70 21.39
CA SER A 416 4.60 22.10 20.24
C SER A 416 4.30 20.61 20.43
N GLN A 417 5.27 19.85 20.96
CA GLN A 417 5.09 18.44 21.31
C GLN A 417 4.05 18.25 22.42
N LYS A 418 4.10 19.08 23.46
CA LYS A 418 3.16 19.06 24.59
C LYS A 418 1.73 19.30 24.14
N ILE A 419 1.49 20.35 23.35
CA ILE A 419 0.16 20.63 22.80
C ILE A 419 -0.30 19.48 21.90
N THR A 420 0.58 18.94 21.06
CA THR A 420 0.27 17.78 20.19
C THR A 420 -0.20 16.57 20.99
N ARG A 421 0.48 16.23 22.09
CA ARG A 421 0.09 15.13 22.98
C ARG A 421 -1.27 15.38 23.63
N HIS A 422 -1.52 16.61 24.08
CA HIS A 422 -2.80 16.99 24.69
C HIS A 422 -3.98 16.99 23.72
N LEU A 423 -3.79 17.49 22.49
CA LEU A 423 -4.78 17.43 21.41
C LEU A 423 -5.23 15.99 21.16
N LYS A 424 -4.27 15.06 21.03
CA LYS A 424 -4.55 13.63 20.80
C LYS A 424 -5.27 12.98 21.98
N LEU A 425 -4.88 13.32 23.22
CA LEU A 425 -5.57 12.84 24.43
C LEU A 425 -7.04 13.29 24.44
N CYS A 426 -7.28 14.58 24.21
CA CYS A 426 -8.62 15.14 24.24
C CYS A 426 -9.49 14.57 23.10
N ASP A 427 -8.92 14.41 21.90
CA ASP A 427 -9.62 13.87 20.73
C ASP A 427 -10.06 12.41 20.95
N VAL A 428 -9.15 11.53 21.37
CA VAL A 428 -9.48 10.11 21.59
C VAL A 428 -10.45 9.91 22.76
N MET A 429 -10.49 10.84 23.71
CA MET A 429 -11.36 10.80 24.89
C MET A 429 -12.67 11.57 24.71
N ASN A 430 -12.91 12.17 23.55
CA ASN A 430 -14.06 13.04 23.26
C ASN A 430 -14.22 14.22 24.24
N ILE A 431 -13.11 14.87 24.60
CA ILE A 431 -13.08 16.03 25.50
C ILE A 431 -12.90 17.32 24.67
N PRO A 432 -13.91 18.22 24.62
CA PRO A 432 -13.79 19.49 23.88
C PRO A 432 -12.72 20.38 24.49
N ILE A 433 -12.10 21.22 23.65
CA ILE A 433 -10.95 22.03 24.05
C ILE A 433 -11.31 23.52 24.06
N VAL A 434 -10.94 24.19 25.14
CA VAL A 434 -10.91 25.66 25.22
C VAL A 434 -9.46 26.10 25.22
N GLN A 435 -9.09 27.01 24.32
CA GLN A 435 -7.73 27.52 24.22
C GLN A 435 -7.62 29.03 24.38
N PHE A 436 -6.60 29.49 25.09
CA PHE A 436 -6.26 30.90 25.27
C PHE A 436 -4.99 31.23 24.47
N VAL A 437 -5.16 32.06 23.43
CA VAL A 437 -4.12 32.30 22.43
C VAL A 437 -3.42 33.64 22.68
N ASP A 438 -2.14 33.55 23.05
CA ASP A 438 -1.18 34.67 23.12
C ASP A 438 0.18 34.21 22.56
N VAL A 439 0.30 34.20 21.23
CA VAL A 439 1.48 33.72 20.49
C VAL A 439 2.10 34.82 19.62
N PRO A 440 3.36 35.21 19.87
CA PRO A 440 4.09 36.13 18.99
C PRO A 440 4.66 35.45 17.74
N GLY A 441 4.63 34.12 17.68
CA GLY A 441 5.21 33.30 16.61
C GLY A 441 5.87 32.04 17.16
N TYR A 442 6.59 31.32 16.30
CA TYR A 442 7.51 30.26 16.74
C TYR A 442 8.75 30.88 17.38
N ALA A 443 9.38 30.14 18.29
CA ALA A 443 10.69 30.49 18.82
C ALA A 443 11.71 30.57 17.68
N ILE A 444 12.52 31.63 17.67
CA ILE A 444 13.56 31.89 16.65
C ILE A 444 14.96 31.87 17.27
N GLY A 445 15.98 31.72 16.45
CA GLY A 445 17.39 31.72 16.86
C GLY A 445 18.02 30.33 16.91
N THR A 446 19.33 30.27 17.12
CA THR A 446 20.14 29.05 16.93
C THR A 446 19.71 27.88 17.83
N VAL A 447 19.22 28.14 19.05
CA VAL A 447 18.69 27.11 19.94
C VAL A 447 17.40 26.51 19.38
N ALA A 448 16.49 27.35 18.89
CA ALA A 448 15.23 26.92 18.29
C ALA A 448 15.45 26.09 17.02
N GLU A 449 16.43 26.47 16.19
CA GLU A 449 16.83 25.73 14.99
C GLU A 449 17.42 24.35 15.35
N ARG A 450 18.31 24.27 16.34
CA ARG A 450 18.91 22.99 16.80
C ARG A 450 17.86 22.04 17.37
N GLN A 451 16.81 22.57 17.99
CA GLN A 451 15.69 21.79 18.51
C GLN A 451 14.65 21.43 17.44
N ALA A 452 14.86 21.84 16.18
CA ALA A 452 13.94 21.64 15.06
C ALA A 452 12.53 22.21 15.35
N THR A 453 12.46 23.41 15.93
CA THR A 453 11.19 24.06 16.30
C THR A 453 10.22 24.12 15.13
N MET A 454 10.70 24.41 13.92
CA MET A 454 9.82 24.48 12.76
C MET A 454 9.22 23.12 12.38
N ARG A 455 9.99 22.03 12.50
CA ARG A 455 9.47 20.66 12.27
C ARG A 455 8.35 20.36 13.26
N TRP A 456 8.58 20.59 14.55
CA TRP A 456 7.60 20.31 15.60
C TRP A 456 6.39 21.24 15.53
N GLY A 457 6.56 22.49 15.10
CA GLY A 457 5.47 23.41 14.81
C GLY A 457 4.55 22.92 13.67
N VAL A 458 5.12 22.39 12.59
CA VAL A 458 4.33 21.78 11.51
C VAL A 458 3.66 20.47 11.96
N GLU A 459 4.31 19.66 12.79
CA GLU A 459 3.67 18.49 13.41
C GLU A 459 2.47 18.89 14.28
N LEU A 460 2.59 19.96 15.05
CA LEU A 460 1.47 20.54 15.79
C LEU A 460 0.34 20.99 14.86
N GLY A 461 0.65 21.66 13.76
CA GLY A 461 -0.37 22.05 12.77
C GLY A 461 -1.11 20.86 12.17
N LYS A 462 -0.40 19.78 11.85
CA LYS A 462 -1.04 18.53 11.43
C LYS A 462 -1.95 17.95 12.52
N ALA A 463 -1.56 18.02 13.79
CA ALA A 463 -2.39 17.55 14.90
C ALA A 463 -3.65 18.39 15.08
N TYR A 464 -3.55 19.72 14.99
CA TYR A 464 -4.72 20.60 14.98
C TYR A 464 -5.68 20.21 13.86
N ILE A 465 -5.21 20.06 12.61
CA ILE A 465 -6.09 19.77 11.46
C ILE A 465 -6.66 18.34 11.48
N SER A 466 -5.89 17.35 11.95
CA SER A 466 -6.30 15.94 11.92
C SER A 466 -7.21 15.52 13.08
N THR A 467 -7.15 16.24 14.21
CA THR A 467 -8.09 16.01 15.32
C THR A 467 -9.48 16.52 14.97
N THR A 468 -10.50 15.86 15.49
CA THR A 468 -11.90 16.09 15.16
C THR A 468 -12.68 16.77 16.28
N ILE A 469 -12.12 16.82 17.48
CA ILE A 469 -12.79 17.39 18.65
C ILE A 469 -13.01 18.91 18.49
N PRO A 470 -14.14 19.46 18.97
CA PRO A 470 -14.37 20.89 18.95
C PRO A 470 -13.31 21.67 19.74
N ILE A 471 -12.86 22.78 19.17
CA ILE A 471 -11.90 23.70 19.79
C ILE A 471 -12.50 25.10 19.77
N PHE A 472 -12.58 25.74 20.93
CA PHE A 472 -12.98 27.14 21.08
C PHE A 472 -11.77 28.00 21.43
N SER A 473 -11.52 29.05 20.65
CA SER A 473 -10.35 29.90 20.84
C SER A 473 -10.72 31.24 21.45
N VAL A 474 -10.06 31.61 22.53
CA VAL A 474 -10.11 32.94 23.13
C VAL A 474 -8.80 33.65 22.82
N LEU A 475 -8.83 34.64 21.92
CA LEU A 475 -7.65 35.40 21.53
C LEU A 475 -7.39 36.47 22.60
N THR A 476 -6.46 36.20 23.52
CA THR A 476 -6.27 37.05 24.71
C THR A 476 -5.36 38.24 24.43
N ARG A 477 -4.35 38.09 23.57
CA ARG A 477 -3.44 39.19 23.20
C ARG A 477 -2.83 38.98 21.81
N ARG A 478 -1.68 38.31 21.68
CA ARG A 478 -0.93 38.23 20.41
C ARG A 478 -1.38 37.05 19.55
N VAL A 479 -1.54 37.27 18.24
CA VAL A 479 -1.73 36.19 17.25
C VAL A 479 -0.94 36.53 15.99
N PHE A 480 0.28 36.00 15.87
CA PHE A 480 1.16 36.30 14.75
C PHE A 480 1.62 35.08 13.96
N GLY A 481 1.78 35.30 12.66
CA GLY A 481 2.43 34.40 11.72
C GLY A 481 1.80 33.01 11.67
N VAL A 482 2.61 32.03 11.25
CA VAL A 482 2.16 30.64 11.05
C VAL A 482 1.69 29.99 12.35
N ALA A 483 2.36 30.26 13.48
CA ALA A 483 1.99 29.68 14.77
C ALA A 483 0.58 30.13 15.21
N GLY A 484 0.29 31.43 15.16
CA GLY A 484 -1.03 31.97 15.46
C GLY A 484 -2.09 31.50 14.47
N GLY A 485 -1.78 31.55 13.17
CA GLY A 485 -2.70 31.12 12.12
C GLY A 485 -3.14 29.67 12.26
N ILE A 486 -2.20 28.75 12.54
CA ILE A 486 -2.50 27.33 12.75
C ILE A 486 -3.43 27.10 13.95
N MET A 487 -3.19 27.78 15.07
CA MET A 487 -3.99 27.59 16.28
C MET A 487 -5.42 28.09 16.09
N VAL A 488 -5.61 29.21 15.38
CA VAL A 488 -6.91 29.87 15.25
C VAL A 488 -7.73 29.30 14.08
N ALA A 489 -7.14 29.12 12.90
CA ALA A 489 -7.80 28.60 11.70
C ALA A 489 -7.82 27.06 11.62
N CYS A 490 -8.01 26.38 12.76
CA CYS A 490 -7.96 24.92 12.85
C CYS A 490 -9.32 24.22 12.68
N ARG A 491 -10.42 24.95 12.66
CA ARG A 491 -11.79 24.43 12.52
C ARG A 491 -12.59 25.31 11.55
N ASP A 492 -13.57 24.70 10.88
CA ASP A 492 -14.51 25.37 9.99
C ASP A 492 -15.97 25.02 10.40
N PRO A 493 -16.81 25.99 10.75
CA PRO A 493 -16.48 27.40 10.93
C PRO A 493 -15.48 27.61 12.08
N MET A 494 -14.72 28.72 12.01
CA MET A 494 -13.88 29.15 13.11
C MET A 494 -14.74 29.48 14.32
N MET A 495 -14.39 28.92 15.48
CA MET A 495 -15.07 29.16 16.75
C MET A 495 -14.13 29.96 17.64
N CYS A 496 -14.15 31.29 17.52
CA CYS A 496 -13.33 32.13 18.37
C CYS A 496 -14.01 33.43 18.82
N VAL A 497 -13.44 34.00 19.88
CA VAL A 497 -13.72 35.34 20.39
C VAL A 497 -12.41 36.02 20.71
N ALA A 498 -12.34 37.34 20.59
CA ALA A 498 -11.17 38.10 20.97
C ALA A 498 -11.42 38.99 22.19
N TRP A 499 -10.36 39.25 22.95
CA TRP A 499 -10.34 40.30 23.95
C TRP A 499 -9.95 41.66 23.32
N PRO A 500 -10.31 42.79 23.94
CA PRO A 500 -9.94 44.12 23.46
C PRO A 500 -8.42 44.40 23.45
N SER A 501 -7.64 43.54 24.11
CA SER A 501 -6.17 43.55 24.13
C SER A 501 -5.51 42.91 22.91
N GLY A 502 -6.29 42.48 21.92
CA GLY A 502 -5.82 41.81 20.72
C GLY A 502 -4.81 42.60 19.89
N GLU A 503 -3.75 41.92 19.45
CA GLU A 503 -2.75 42.41 18.48
C GLU A 503 -2.35 41.25 17.55
N TRP A 504 -2.56 41.39 16.25
CA TRP A 504 -2.42 40.27 15.31
C TRP A 504 -1.99 40.71 13.91
N GLY A 505 -1.40 39.79 13.16
CA GLY A 505 -0.94 40.02 11.80
C GLY A 505 0.05 38.97 11.31
N SER A 506 0.60 39.16 10.11
CA SER A 506 1.62 38.25 9.58
C SER A 506 2.94 38.33 10.36
N LEU A 507 3.32 39.53 10.79
CA LEU A 507 4.54 39.82 11.55
C LEU A 507 4.26 40.91 12.60
N PRO A 508 4.96 40.91 13.75
CA PRO A 508 4.96 42.06 14.65
C PRO A 508 5.43 43.34 13.93
N LEU A 509 4.89 44.50 14.32
CA LEU A 509 5.33 45.79 13.76
C LEU A 509 6.80 46.10 14.05
N ASP A 510 7.27 45.68 15.23
CA ASP A 510 8.65 45.87 15.67
C ASP A 510 9.59 45.06 14.75
N GLY A 511 10.33 45.76 13.89
CA GLY A 511 11.14 45.19 12.81
C GLY A 511 10.39 44.98 11.48
N GLY A 512 9.05 44.87 11.49
CA GLY A 512 8.22 44.73 10.30
C GLY A 512 8.21 45.98 9.41
N ILE A 513 8.16 47.18 10.01
CA ILE A 513 8.20 48.46 9.28
C ILE A 513 9.54 48.63 8.55
N GLU A 514 10.65 48.22 9.16
CA GLU A 514 11.98 48.33 8.56
C GLU A 514 12.14 47.45 7.32
N VAL A 515 11.50 46.28 7.33
CA VAL A 515 11.51 45.35 6.19
C VAL A 515 10.53 45.81 5.11
N GLY A 516 9.30 46.15 5.48
CA GLY A 516 8.23 46.53 4.54
C GLY A 516 8.49 47.87 3.84
N HIS A 517 9.05 48.85 4.55
CA HIS A 517 9.35 50.19 4.05
C HIS A 517 10.85 50.42 3.89
N ARG A 518 11.64 49.36 3.69
CA ARG A 518 13.12 49.45 3.59
C ARG A 518 13.60 50.51 2.60
N TRP A 519 12.92 50.61 1.46
CA TRP A 519 13.26 51.57 0.41
C TRP A 519 12.96 53.02 0.84
N GLU A 520 11.76 53.29 1.37
CA GLU A 520 11.34 54.62 1.84
C GLU A 520 12.19 55.10 3.02
N LEU A 521 12.48 54.20 3.97
CA LEU A 521 13.34 54.48 5.11
C LEU A 521 14.78 54.79 4.68
N LYS A 522 15.30 54.10 3.66
CA LYS A 522 16.64 54.38 3.11
C LYS A 522 16.69 55.73 2.38
N GLN A 523 15.62 56.13 1.69
CA GLN A 523 15.54 57.47 1.12
C GLN A 523 15.46 58.55 2.20
N ALA A 524 14.60 58.37 3.19
CA ALA A 524 14.49 59.29 4.31
C ALA A 524 15.79 59.36 5.14
N GLU A 525 16.59 58.29 5.16
CA GLU A 525 17.93 58.27 5.78
C GLU A 525 18.90 59.20 5.05
N ALA A 526 18.90 59.19 3.72
CA ALA A 526 19.70 60.12 2.92
C ALA A 526 19.31 61.59 3.16
N GLU A 527 18.05 61.84 3.55
CA GLU A 527 17.54 63.17 3.91
C GLU A 527 17.63 63.50 5.42
N GLY A 528 18.15 62.60 6.27
CA GLY A 528 18.18 62.77 7.73
C GLY A 528 16.81 62.68 8.43
N LYS A 529 15.74 62.29 7.74
CA LYS A 529 14.34 62.23 8.22
C LYS A 529 13.86 60.82 8.58
N LYS A 530 14.74 59.80 8.54
CA LYS A 530 14.38 58.40 8.83
C LYS A 530 13.59 58.22 10.12
N LYS A 531 14.00 58.89 11.20
CA LYS A 531 13.32 58.80 12.51
C LYS A 531 11.88 59.35 12.47
N GLU A 532 11.67 60.46 11.76
CA GLU A 532 10.35 61.08 11.63
C GLU A 532 9.41 60.23 10.78
N LEU A 533 9.89 59.71 9.63
CA LEU A 533 9.11 58.80 8.80
C LEU A 533 8.76 57.52 9.55
N TYR A 534 9.72 56.94 10.28
CA TYR A 534 9.48 55.74 11.07
C TYR A 534 8.41 55.97 12.14
N ALA A 535 8.49 57.07 12.90
CA ALA A 535 7.49 57.41 13.92
C ALA A 535 6.09 57.58 13.31
N ARG A 536 6.00 58.24 12.15
CA ARG A 536 4.73 58.43 11.44
C ARG A 536 4.10 57.10 10.99
N LEU A 537 4.92 56.22 10.40
CA LEU A 537 4.47 54.88 9.98
C LEU A 537 4.05 54.03 11.19
N ASP A 538 4.81 54.08 12.28
CA ASP A 538 4.47 53.35 13.52
C ASP A 538 3.13 53.82 14.11
N ASP A 539 2.91 55.14 14.20
CA ASP A 539 1.62 55.71 14.64
C ASP A 539 0.47 55.31 13.72
N GLU A 540 0.70 55.35 12.40
CA GLU A 540 -0.29 54.95 11.41
C GLU A 540 -0.68 53.47 11.57
N TYR A 541 0.29 52.56 11.53
CA TYR A 541 0.04 51.13 11.64
C TYR A 541 -0.59 50.77 12.99
N ARG A 542 -0.14 51.35 14.12
CA ARG A 542 -0.74 51.10 15.44
C ARG A 542 -2.20 51.54 15.50
N ARG A 543 -2.54 52.68 14.90
CA ARG A 543 -3.94 53.13 14.78
C ARG A 543 -4.77 52.17 13.93
N LEU A 544 -4.20 51.60 12.87
CA LEU A 544 -4.87 50.62 12.00
C LEU A 544 -5.04 49.25 12.66
N MET A 545 -4.11 48.83 13.53
CA MET A 545 -4.14 47.58 14.29
C MET A 545 -5.11 47.57 15.49
N ASN A 546 -5.99 48.57 15.60
CA ASN A 546 -7.06 48.54 16.59
C ASN A 546 -7.96 47.29 16.35
N PRO A 547 -8.14 46.39 17.34
CA PRO A 547 -8.86 45.13 17.14
C PRO A 547 -10.32 45.32 16.72
N ILE A 548 -10.96 46.44 17.11
CA ILE A 548 -12.32 46.79 16.67
C ILE A 548 -12.40 46.93 15.14
N ARG A 549 -11.33 47.44 14.50
CA ARG A 549 -11.28 47.53 13.03
C ARG A 549 -11.31 46.15 12.38
N THR A 550 -10.70 45.15 13.00
CA THR A 550 -10.77 43.76 12.52
C THR A 550 -12.18 43.19 12.67
N ALA A 551 -12.86 43.44 13.79
CA ALA A 551 -14.26 43.03 13.97
C ALA A 551 -15.21 43.71 12.97
N ASN A 552 -15.03 45.00 12.68
CA ASN A 552 -15.82 45.72 11.66
C ASN A 552 -15.69 45.10 10.26
N ALA A 553 -14.53 44.50 9.96
CA ALA A 553 -14.28 43.78 8.71
C ALA A 553 -14.65 42.29 8.78
N PHE A 554 -15.25 41.84 9.90
CA PHE A 554 -15.56 40.45 10.18
C PHE A 554 -14.32 39.52 10.14
N GLY A 555 -13.15 40.04 10.51
CA GLY A 555 -11.91 39.25 10.64
C GLY A 555 -11.76 38.51 11.97
N VAL A 556 -12.70 38.74 12.90
CA VAL A 556 -12.94 37.96 14.12
C VAL A 556 -14.45 37.98 14.37
N GLU A 557 -15.01 36.87 14.84
CA GLU A 557 -16.46 36.69 14.96
C GLU A 557 -17.08 37.62 16.01
N GLU A 558 -16.38 37.85 17.13
CA GLU A 558 -16.84 38.73 18.20
C GLU A 558 -15.67 39.22 19.08
N ILE A 559 -15.78 40.45 19.59
CA ILE A 559 -14.92 40.98 20.66
C ILE A 559 -15.74 41.07 21.94
N ILE A 560 -15.32 40.33 22.97
CA ILE A 560 -16.05 40.25 24.25
C ILE A 560 -15.35 41.03 25.36
N ASP A 561 -16.12 41.47 26.37
CA ASP A 561 -15.56 41.87 27.65
C ASP A 561 -14.85 40.65 28.29
N PRO A 562 -13.54 40.74 28.64
CA PRO A 562 -12.82 39.64 29.28
C PRO A 562 -13.54 39.04 30.49
N ALA A 563 -14.30 39.85 31.25
CA ALA A 563 -15.06 39.40 32.41
C ALA A 563 -16.17 38.39 32.09
N HIS A 564 -16.62 38.31 30.83
CA HIS A 564 -17.66 37.39 30.37
C HIS A 564 -17.12 36.11 29.71
N THR A 565 -15.79 35.93 29.67
CA THR A 565 -15.15 34.78 29.01
C THR A 565 -15.72 33.45 29.50
N ARG A 566 -15.88 33.26 30.82
CA ARG A 566 -16.45 32.04 31.41
C ARG A 566 -17.83 31.71 30.84
N ARG A 567 -18.74 32.69 30.83
CA ARG A 567 -20.09 32.52 30.33
C ARG A 567 -20.08 32.01 28.89
N VAL A 568 -19.30 32.66 28.02
CA VAL A 568 -19.20 32.30 26.59
C VAL A 568 -18.70 30.87 26.41
N VAL A 569 -17.57 30.51 27.04
CA VAL A 569 -16.99 29.17 26.86
C VAL A 569 -17.82 28.08 27.52
N ALA A 570 -18.52 28.38 28.62
CA ALA A 570 -19.39 27.42 29.30
C ALA A 570 -20.68 27.15 28.51
N GLU A 571 -21.31 28.19 27.96
CA GLU A 571 -22.45 28.04 27.04
C GLU A 571 -22.03 27.21 25.82
N TRP A 572 -20.88 27.51 25.21
CA TRP A 572 -20.32 26.70 24.12
C TRP A 572 -20.09 25.24 24.52
N ALA A 573 -19.47 24.97 25.67
CA ALA A 573 -19.19 23.61 26.13
C ALA A 573 -20.48 22.79 26.32
N VAL A 574 -21.56 23.41 26.79
CA VAL A 574 -22.88 22.77 26.90
C VAL A 574 -23.39 22.34 25.52
N HIS A 575 -23.36 23.23 24.53
CA HIS A 575 -23.79 22.93 23.17
C HIS A 575 -22.94 21.84 22.50
N MET A 576 -21.62 21.91 22.64
CA MET A 576 -20.72 20.92 22.05
C MET A 576 -20.89 19.53 22.66
N THR A 577 -21.17 19.43 23.96
CA THR A 577 -21.39 18.13 24.59
C THR A 577 -22.60 17.41 23.99
N VAL A 578 -23.69 18.15 23.73
CA VAL A 578 -24.88 17.60 23.04
C VAL A 578 -24.55 17.21 21.60
N HIS A 579 -23.74 18.00 20.89
CA HIS A 579 -23.32 17.68 19.52
C HIS A 579 -22.44 16.44 19.44
N ILE A 580 -21.50 16.26 20.37
CA ILE A 580 -20.65 15.08 20.45
C ILE A 580 -21.51 13.84 20.76
N ASP A 581 -22.50 13.97 21.66
CA ASP A 581 -23.44 12.89 21.97
C ASP A 581 -24.30 12.48 20.76
N LEU A 582 -24.80 13.46 19.99
CA LEU A 582 -25.52 13.21 18.73
C LEU A 582 -24.64 12.51 17.69
N LYS A 583 -23.36 12.92 17.57
CA LYS A 583 -22.39 12.24 16.69
C LYS A 583 -22.10 10.81 17.13
N MET A 584 -22.02 10.54 18.44
CA MET A 584 -21.78 9.20 18.99
C MET A 584 -23.02 8.28 18.93
N SER A 585 -24.23 8.83 19.00
CA SER A 585 -25.51 8.09 19.01
C SER A 585 -26.09 7.82 17.62
N LEU A 586 -25.72 8.62 16.61
CA LEU A 586 -25.83 8.21 15.22
C LEU A 586 -24.88 7.02 14.98
N PRO A 587 -25.26 5.98 14.23
CA PRO A 587 -24.29 5.01 13.75
C PRO A 587 -23.38 5.73 12.75
N THR A 588 -22.40 6.48 13.26
CA THR A 588 -21.35 7.04 12.43
C THR A 588 -20.58 5.86 11.89
N ALA A 589 -20.80 5.58 10.60
CA ALA A 589 -20.03 4.64 9.79
C ALA A 589 -18.50 4.82 9.94
N ALA A 590 -18.05 5.98 10.45
CA ALA A 590 -16.66 6.34 10.70
C ALA A 590 -15.94 5.58 11.84
N ALA A 591 -16.58 5.22 12.96
CA ALA A 591 -15.88 4.54 14.07
C ALA A 591 -15.68 3.04 13.81
N VAL A 592 -16.69 2.40 13.20
CA VAL A 592 -16.55 1.05 12.63
C VAL A 592 -15.56 1.08 11.48
N ALA A 593 -15.51 2.14 10.66
CA ALA A 593 -14.47 2.31 9.66
C ALA A 593 -13.08 2.45 10.30
N ALA A 594 -12.80 3.32 11.27
CA ALA A 594 -11.43 3.58 11.73
C ALA A 594 -10.73 2.36 12.37
N VAL A 595 -11.41 1.54 13.17
CA VAL A 595 -10.82 0.30 13.74
C VAL A 595 -10.73 -0.80 12.68
N SER A 596 -11.72 -0.91 11.80
CA SER A 596 -11.68 -1.82 10.64
C SER A 596 -10.67 -1.38 9.58
N THR A 597 -10.33 -0.10 9.53
CA THR A 597 -9.40 0.52 8.60
C THR A 597 -7.98 0.51 9.17
N ALA A 598 -7.75 0.64 10.48
CA ALA A 598 -6.40 0.46 11.04
C ALA A 598 -6.00 -1.02 11.12
N LEU A 599 -6.91 -1.90 11.57
CA LEU A 599 -6.72 -3.35 11.49
C LEU A 599 -6.73 -3.80 10.03
N GLY A 600 -7.61 -3.24 9.21
CA GLY A 600 -7.67 -3.47 7.76
C GLY A 600 -6.43 -3.00 7.03
N LEU A 601 -5.87 -1.83 7.33
CA LEU A 601 -4.63 -1.30 6.74
C LEU A 601 -3.40 -2.03 7.28
N TYR A 602 -3.39 -2.49 8.54
CA TYR A 602 -2.29 -3.32 9.06
C TYR A 602 -2.33 -4.74 8.47
N LEU A 603 -3.51 -5.36 8.41
CA LEU A 603 -3.70 -6.65 7.75
C LEU A 603 -3.52 -6.56 6.24
N ASP A 604 -3.89 -5.45 5.60
CA ASP A 604 -3.65 -5.17 4.18
C ASP A 604 -2.17 -4.82 3.92
N ALA A 605 -1.50 -4.08 4.80
CA ALA A 605 -0.06 -3.84 4.69
C ALA A 605 0.78 -5.11 4.90
N LYS A 606 0.32 -6.04 5.75
CA LYS A 606 1.05 -7.28 6.05
C LYS A 606 0.67 -8.45 5.14
N TYR A 607 -0.59 -8.54 4.72
CA TYR A 607 -1.14 -9.70 4.01
C TYR A 607 -1.90 -9.32 2.72
N SER A 608 -2.00 -8.03 2.38
CA SER A 608 -2.78 -7.48 1.25
C SER A 608 -4.22 -8.01 1.15
N ILE A 609 -4.90 -8.19 2.29
CA ILE A 609 -6.28 -8.68 2.34
C ILE A 609 -7.24 -7.77 1.55
N GLY A 610 -7.01 -6.45 1.55
CA GLY A 610 -7.76 -5.50 0.74
C GLY A 610 -7.57 -5.73 -0.75
N SER A 611 -6.35 -6.04 -1.20
CA SER A 611 -6.08 -6.49 -2.57
C SER A 611 -6.83 -7.77 -2.91
N ASP A 612 -6.83 -8.77 -2.01
CA ASP A 612 -7.58 -10.01 -2.20
C ASP A 612 -9.09 -9.77 -2.30
N ILE A 613 -9.68 -8.98 -1.40
CA ILE A 613 -11.11 -8.64 -1.43
C ILE A 613 -11.45 -7.88 -2.72
N ALA A 614 -10.59 -6.96 -3.16
CA ALA A 614 -10.77 -6.23 -4.41
C ALA A 614 -10.76 -7.18 -5.60
N GLN A 615 -9.76 -8.07 -5.70
CA GLN A 615 -9.66 -9.07 -6.77
C GLN A 615 -10.84 -10.04 -6.78
N ILE A 616 -11.26 -10.53 -5.60
CA ILE A 616 -12.44 -11.38 -5.46
C ILE A 616 -13.67 -10.61 -5.96
N ARG A 617 -13.94 -9.40 -5.45
CA ARG A 617 -15.06 -8.57 -5.92
C ARG A 617 -15.03 -8.32 -7.42
N GLY A 618 -13.86 -8.04 -7.98
CA GLY A 618 -13.65 -7.86 -9.42
C GLY A 618 -14.03 -9.13 -10.20
N ALA A 619 -13.62 -10.31 -9.72
CA ALA A 619 -14.00 -11.59 -10.34
C ALA A 619 -15.51 -11.85 -10.27
N TRP A 620 -16.15 -11.59 -9.12
CA TRP A 620 -17.62 -11.70 -8.98
C TRP A 620 -18.37 -10.71 -9.88
N ARG A 621 -17.89 -9.46 -9.97
CA ARG A 621 -18.47 -8.44 -10.85
C ARG A 621 -18.28 -8.79 -12.32
N LEU A 622 -17.11 -9.30 -12.71
CA LEU A 622 -16.86 -9.78 -14.06
C LEU A 622 -17.79 -10.94 -14.42
N GLN A 623 -18.01 -11.89 -13.50
CA GLN A 623 -18.95 -12.99 -13.71
C GLN A 623 -20.39 -12.48 -13.88
N ARG A 624 -20.83 -11.57 -13.01
CA ARG A 624 -22.16 -10.93 -13.14
C ARG A 624 -22.30 -10.11 -14.42
N TYR A 625 -21.26 -9.38 -14.81
CA TYR A 625 -21.23 -8.63 -16.05
C TYR A 625 -21.33 -9.55 -17.26
N ALA A 626 -20.60 -10.66 -17.28
CA ALA A 626 -20.71 -11.66 -18.34
C ALA A 626 -22.12 -12.27 -18.42
N GLN A 627 -22.75 -12.55 -17.26
CA GLN A 627 -24.13 -13.02 -17.21
C GLN A 627 -25.12 -11.96 -17.73
N HIS A 628 -24.94 -10.70 -17.33
CA HIS A 628 -25.75 -9.58 -17.79
C HIS A 628 -25.63 -9.32 -19.30
N LEU A 629 -24.41 -9.43 -19.85
CA LEU A 629 -24.19 -9.36 -21.29
C LEU A 629 -24.97 -10.48 -22.00
N TYR A 630 -24.96 -11.70 -21.47
CA TYR A 630 -25.73 -12.80 -22.04
C TYR A 630 -27.25 -12.56 -21.95
N GLU A 631 -27.75 -11.97 -20.85
CA GLU A 631 -29.17 -11.61 -20.70
C GLU A 631 -29.63 -10.55 -21.72
N ILE A 632 -28.80 -9.55 -22.02
CA ILE A 632 -29.14 -8.46 -22.96
C ILE A 632 -28.97 -8.91 -24.41
N HIS A 633 -27.86 -9.58 -24.71
CA HIS A 633 -27.42 -9.88 -26.08
C HIS A 633 -27.83 -11.28 -26.55
N GLY A 634 -28.24 -12.18 -25.65
CA GLY A 634 -28.59 -13.56 -26.00
C GLY A 634 -27.40 -14.32 -26.57
N GLU A 635 -27.64 -15.20 -27.54
CA GLU A 635 -26.59 -16.07 -28.11
C GLU A 635 -25.80 -15.43 -29.26
N ASP A 636 -26.41 -14.50 -30.02
CA ASP A 636 -25.93 -14.06 -31.34
C ASP A 636 -25.76 -12.54 -31.53
N ASP A 637 -25.78 -11.71 -30.47
CA ASP A 637 -25.53 -10.25 -30.54
C ASP A 637 -24.25 -9.82 -29.80
N TRP A 638 -23.12 -10.50 -30.02
CA TRP A 638 -21.87 -10.27 -29.29
C TRP A 638 -20.85 -9.37 -30.01
N SER A 639 -21.29 -8.45 -30.89
CA SER A 639 -20.36 -7.51 -31.53
C SER A 639 -19.60 -6.66 -30.51
N PHE A 640 -18.28 -6.55 -30.67
CA PHE A 640 -17.46 -5.72 -29.77
C PHE A 640 -17.83 -4.23 -29.84
N TYR A 641 -18.53 -3.79 -30.90
CA TYR A 641 -19.02 -2.41 -31.06
C TYR A 641 -19.99 -1.98 -29.95
N HIS A 642 -20.59 -2.93 -29.21
CA HIS A 642 -21.40 -2.63 -28.02
C HIS A 642 -20.66 -1.80 -26.97
N VAL A 643 -19.32 -1.87 -26.91
CA VAL A 643 -18.49 -1.03 -26.03
C VAL A 643 -18.67 0.46 -26.31
N LEU A 644 -18.68 0.86 -27.59
CA LEU A 644 -18.94 2.26 -27.95
C LEU A 644 -20.42 2.59 -27.91
N HIS A 645 -21.28 1.65 -28.33
CA HIS A 645 -22.72 1.89 -28.37
C HIS A 645 -23.36 2.00 -26.97
N SER A 646 -22.82 1.33 -25.95
CA SER A 646 -23.33 1.43 -24.57
C SER A 646 -23.25 2.83 -23.97
N THR A 647 -22.43 3.71 -24.56
CA THR A 647 -22.26 5.12 -24.14
C THR A 647 -23.23 6.10 -24.79
N TYR A 648 -24.19 5.59 -25.57
CA TYR A 648 -25.14 6.40 -26.34
C TYR A 648 -26.04 7.27 -25.44
N GLY A 649 -26.29 8.51 -25.85
CA GLY A 649 -27.22 9.42 -25.18
C GLY A 649 -26.53 10.44 -24.28
N SER A 650 -26.50 10.21 -22.97
CA SER A 650 -26.11 11.20 -21.95
C SER A 650 -24.67 11.73 -22.04
N ASN A 651 -23.83 11.13 -22.88
CA ASN A 651 -22.40 11.43 -23.00
C ASN A 651 -21.99 11.84 -24.42
N ASP A 652 -22.96 12.12 -25.31
CA ASP A 652 -22.74 12.39 -26.73
C ASP A 652 -21.77 13.54 -27.02
N ASP A 653 -21.84 14.61 -26.23
CA ASP A 653 -20.97 15.79 -26.34
C ASP A 653 -19.63 15.63 -25.62
N GLN A 654 -19.41 14.52 -24.91
CA GLN A 654 -18.16 14.28 -24.21
C GLN A 654 -17.05 13.85 -25.18
N GLU A 655 -15.85 14.35 -24.95
CA GLU A 655 -14.65 13.98 -25.71
C GLU A 655 -14.28 12.50 -25.51
N ALA A 656 -14.35 11.71 -26.58
CA ALA A 656 -14.08 10.27 -26.59
C ALA A 656 -12.66 9.95 -27.07
N PHE A 657 -12.20 10.63 -28.11
CA PHE A 657 -10.94 10.33 -28.79
C PHE A 657 -10.17 11.61 -29.10
N VAL A 658 -8.86 11.60 -28.85
CA VAL A 658 -7.96 12.71 -29.13
C VAL A 658 -6.75 12.20 -29.90
N PHE A 659 -6.40 12.88 -30.98
CA PHE A 659 -5.20 12.60 -31.77
C PHE A 659 -4.61 13.92 -32.29
N GLU A 660 -3.38 14.23 -31.88
CA GLU A 660 -2.64 15.44 -32.30
C GLU A 660 -3.41 16.76 -32.16
N GLY A 661 -4.11 16.93 -31.03
CA GLY A 661 -4.90 18.14 -30.75
C GLY A 661 -6.27 18.18 -31.44
N ARG A 662 -6.57 17.25 -32.37
CA ARG A 662 -7.93 17.01 -32.86
C ARG A 662 -8.69 16.18 -31.85
N SER A 663 -9.97 16.50 -31.67
CA SER A 663 -10.86 15.90 -30.68
C SER A 663 -12.16 15.46 -31.35
N TRP A 664 -12.62 14.26 -30.99
CA TRP A 664 -13.91 13.71 -31.39
C TRP A 664 -14.73 13.43 -30.15
N THR A 665 -15.95 13.98 -30.11
CA THR A 665 -16.94 13.60 -29.11
C THR A 665 -17.44 12.17 -29.38
N TYR A 666 -18.10 11.55 -28.40
CA TYR A 666 -18.70 10.23 -28.58
C TYR A 666 -19.68 10.19 -29.76
N LYS A 667 -20.51 11.21 -29.90
CA LYS A 667 -21.42 11.35 -31.05
C LYS A 667 -20.65 11.39 -32.36
N ARG A 668 -19.71 12.34 -32.50
CA ARG A 668 -18.93 12.52 -33.73
C ARG A 668 -18.13 11.26 -34.07
N LEU A 669 -17.50 10.63 -33.07
CA LEU A 669 -16.73 9.40 -33.27
C LEU A 669 -17.61 8.27 -33.85
N ARG A 670 -18.82 8.08 -33.32
CA ARG A 670 -19.75 7.06 -33.83
C ARG A 670 -20.25 7.37 -35.23
N GLU A 671 -20.53 8.65 -35.53
CA GLU A 671 -20.91 9.11 -36.87
C GLU A 671 -19.79 8.84 -37.89
N GLU A 672 -18.53 9.17 -37.58
CA GLU A 672 -17.39 8.88 -38.48
C GLU A 672 -17.19 7.37 -38.69
N ILE A 673 -17.33 6.57 -37.61
CA ILE A 673 -17.30 5.11 -37.71
C ILE A 673 -18.46 4.61 -38.60
N GLY A 674 -19.64 5.20 -38.48
CA GLY A 674 -20.81 4.86 -39.29
C GLY A 674 -20.63 5.15 -40.77
N ARG A 675 -20.10 6.34 -41.11
CA ARG A 675 -19.75 6.72 -42.49
C ARG A 675 -18.78 5.72 -43.10
N TRP A 676 -17.76 5.35 -42.33
CA TRP A 676 -16.75 4.40 -42.78
C TRP A 676 -17.30 2.98 -42.91
N ALA A 677 -18.13 2.53 -41.97
CA ALA A 677 -18.80 1.24 -42.03
C ALA A 677 -19.72 1.13 -43.27
N GLU A 678 -20.45 2.19 -43.63
CA GLU A 678 -21.28 2.21 -44.83
C GLU A 678 -20.44 2.11 -46.12
N ALA A 679 -19.31 2.83 -46.18
CA ALA A 679 -18.38 2.72 -47.31
C ALA A 679 -17.77 1.31 -47.42
N LEU A 680 -17.31 0.73 -46.30
CA LEU A 680 -16.79 -0.64 -46.27
C LEU A 680 -17.85 -1.67 -46.69
N LYS A 681 -19.10 -1.49 -46.26
CA LYS A 681 -20.22 -2.35 -46.67
C LYS A 681 -20.46 -2.28 -48.18
N ARG A 682 -20.36 -1.10 -48.80
CA ARG A 682 -20.44 -0.94 -50.27
C ARG A 682 -19.26 -1.57 -51.01
N LEU A 683 -18.08 -1.62 -50.38
CA LEU A 683 -16.91 -2.35 -50.85
C LEU A 683 -17.00 -3.87 -50.61
N GLY A 684 -18.14 -4.36 -50.11
CA GLY A 684 -18.41 -5.79 -49.94
C GLY A 684 -18.04 -6.36 -48.58
N VAL A 685 -17.64 -5.53 -47.60
CA VAL A 685 -17.37 -6.01 -46.24
C VAL A 685 -18.64 -6.53 -45.59
N ARG A 686 -18.58 -7.77 -45.12
CA ARG A 686 -19.70 -8.52 -44.54
C ARG A 686 -19.34 -9.15 -43.21
N ASN A 687 -20.36 -9.55 -42.46
CA ASN A 687 -20.20 -10.26 -41.19
C ASN A 687 -19.27 -11.48 -41.36
N ARG A 688 -18.32 -11.65 -40.42
CA ARG A 688 -17.26 -12.66 -40.37
C ARG A 688 -16.22 -12.62 -41.49
N MET A 689 -16.21 -11.60 -42.34
CA MET A 689 -15.12 -11.38 -43.30
C MET A 689 -13.85 -10.95 -42.56
N VAL A 690 -12.71 -11.57 -42.86
CA VAL A 690 -11.43 -11.18 -42.28
C VAL A 690 -10.81 -10.04 -43.09
N VAL A 691 -10.44 -8.96 -42.40
CA VAL A 691 -9.85 -7.76 -43.01
C VAL A 691 -8.50 -7.48 -42.36
N GLY A 692 -7.43 -7.62 -43.14
CA GLY A 692 -6.08 -7.26 -42.71
C GLY A 692 -5.95 -5.76 -42.51
N LEU A 693 -5.37 -5.31 -41.40
CA LEU A 693 -5.10 -3.89 -41.13
C LEU A 693 -3.59 -3.66 -41.08
N PHE A 694 -3.04 -3.01 -42.11
CA PHE A 694 -1.65 -2.56 -42.14
C PHE A 694 -1.63 -1.04 -42.04
N ILE A 695 -1.92 -0.55 -40.83
CA ILE A 695 -2.18 0.86 -40.53
C ILE A 695 -1.42 1.22 -39.24
N ASN A 696 -0.74 2.38 -39.23
CA ASN A 696 -0.09 2.90 -38.02
C ASN A 696 -1.10 3.48 -37.02
N ASN A 697 -0.63 3.96 -35.86
CA ASN A 697 -1.50 4.65 -34.91
C ASN A 697 -2.04 5.95 -35.53
N SER A 698 -3.34 5.97 -35.84
CA SER A 698 -4.00 7.11 -36.45
C SER A 698 -5.53 7.06 -36.28
N PRO A 699 -6.27 8.13 -36.61
CA PRO A 699 -7.73 8.10 -36.71
C PRO A 699 -8.23 7.04 -37.69
N GLU A 700 -7.52 6.80 -38.81
CA GLU A 700 -7.85 5.74 -39.78
C GLU A 700 -7.90 4.36 -39.12
N PHE A 701 -6.93 4.05 -38.26
CA PHE A 701 -6.96 2.81 -37.47
C PHE A 701 -8.20 2.78 -36.58
N MET A 702 -8.45 3.85 -35.81
CA MET A 702 -9.57 3.90 -34.86
C MET A 702 -10.92 3.73 -35.55
N PHE A 703 -11.15 4.44 -36.65
CA PHE A 703 -12.40 4.35 -37.41
C PHE A 703 -12.56 2.99 -38.07
N THR A 704 -11.50 2.46 -38.69
CA THR A 704 -11.54 1.16 -39.35
C THR A 704 -11.80 0.04 -38.36
N TRP A 705 -11.08 0.04 -37.25
CA TRP A 705 -11.18 -1.00 -36.23
C TRP A 705 -12.61 -1.11 -35.67
N TRP A 706 -13.22 0.01 -35.30
CA TRP A 706 -14.60 0.02 -34.81
C TRP A 706 -15.66 -0.18 -35.91
N ALA A 707 -15.42 0.29 -37.13
CA ALA A 707 -16.33 0.07 -38.26
C ALA A 707 -16.44 -1.41 -38.61
N LEU A 708 -15.33 -2.15 -38.58
CA LEU A 708 -15.34 -3.60 -38.80
C LEU A 708 -16.15 -4.33 -37.74
N TYR A 709 -16.01 -3.97 -36.45
CA TYR A 709 -16.86 -4.53 -35.39
C TYR A 709 -18.33 -4.22 -35.60
N LYS A 710 -18.67 -3.00 -36.03
CA LYS A 710 -20.06 -2.60 -36.34
C LYS A 710 -20.67 -3.47 -37.45
N LEU A 711 -19.86 -3.88 -38.43
CA LEU A 711 -20.26 -4.79 -39.52
C LEU A 711 -20.19 -6.27 -39.15
N GLY A 712 -19.60 -6.61 -38.01
CA GLY A 712 -19.33 -7.99 -37.59
C GLY A 712 -18.16 -8.63 -38.34
N ALA A 713 -17.37 -7.83 -39.06
CA ALA A 713 -16.13 -8.27 -39.71
C ALA A 713 -15.01 -8.43 -38.67
N ILE A 714 -13.98 -9.21 -39.03
CA ILE A 714 -12.88 -9.62 -38.16
C ILE A 714 -11.63 -8.84 -38.56
N PRO A 715 -11.25 -7.76 -37.85
CA PRO A 715 -9.95 -7.14 -38.04
C PRO A 715 -8.80 -8.12 -37.77
N ALA A 716 -7.76 -8.06 -38.60
CA ALA A 716 -6.49 -8.74 -38.40
C ALA A 716 -5.34 -7.71 -38.49
N PRO A 717 -5.03 -6.98 -37.40
CA PRO A 717 -3.96 -5.99 -37.41
C PRO A 717 -2.58 -6.61 -37.59
N ILE A 718 -1.85 -6.16 -38.61
CA ILE A 718 -0.53 -6.64 -39.00
C ILE A 718 0.53 -5.68 -38.45
N ASN A 719 1.66 -6.23 -37.96
CA ASN A 719 2.79 -5.44 -37.49
C ASN A 719 3.36 -4.58 -38.64
N THR A 720 3.31 -3.25 -38.50
CA THR A 720 3.76 -2.31 -39.53
C THR A 720 5.29 -2.24 -39.72
N SER A 721 6.06 -2.97 -38.90
CA SER A 721 7.52 -3.06 -39.03
C SER A 721 8.00 -4.23 -39.90
N ILE A 722 7.11 -5.15 -40.29
CA ILE A 722 7.47 -6.27 -41.17
C ILE A 722 7.23 -5.89 -42.63
N THR A 723 7.96 -6.52 -43.55
CA THR A 723 7.91 -6.22 -44.98
C THR A 723 7.86 -7.49 -45.83
N GLY A 724 7.49 -7.35 -47.11
CA GLY A 724 7.61 -8.40 -48.12
C GLY A 724 6.80 -9.66 -47.79
N GLY A 725 7.43 -10.83 -47.95
CA GLY A 725 6.79 -12.14 -47.79
C GLY A 725 6.12 -12.37 -46.43
N ASN A 726 6.58 -11.70 -45.38
CA ASN A 726 5.98 -11.81 -44.03
C ASN A 726 4.58 -11.18 -43.97
N ILE A 727 4.31 -10.12 -44.74
CA ILE A 727 2.97 -9.53 -44.86
C ILE A 727 2.05 -10.51 -45.60
N LYS A 728 2.50 -11.07 -46.73
CA LYS A 728 1.76 -12.09 -47.49
C LYS A 728 1.41 -13.30 -46.62
N HIS A 729 2.36 -13.74 -45.79
CA HIS A 729 2.14 -14.81 -44.84
C HIS A 729 1.01 -14.47 -43.84
N CYS A 730 1.04 -13.28 -43.22
CA CYS A 730 -0.02 -12.84 -42.30
C CYS A 730 -1.41 -12.89 -42.94
N LEU A 731 -1.51 -12.39 -44.17
CA LEU A 731 -2.75 -12.37 -44.95
C LEU A 731 -3.22 -13.79 -45.31
N LYS A 732 -2.29 -14.67 -45.68
CA LYS A 732 -2.58 -16.09 -45.97
C LYS A 732 -3.12 -16.79 -44.73
N VAL A 733 -2.41 -16.75 -43.59
CA VAL A 733 -2.80 -17.53 -42.39
C VAL A 733 -4.06 -16.99 -41.71
N SER A 734 -4.31 -15.68 -41.83
CA SER A 734 -5.57 -15.08 -41.37
C SER A 734 -6.72 -15.28 -42.36
N GLU A 735 -6.47 -15.80 -43.55
CA GLU A 735 -7.46 -15.89 -44.63
C GLU A 735 -8.09 -14.53 -44.97
N ALA A 736 -7.33 -13.45 -44.87
CA ALA A 736 -7.83 -12.09 -45.12
C ALA A 736 -8.35 -11.95 -46.57
N GLU A 737 -9.59 -11.48 -46.70
CA GLU A 737 -10.24 -11.23 -48.00
C GLU A 737 -9.99 -9.81 -48.49
N MET A 738 -9.67 -8.89 -47.58
CA MET A 738 -9.36 -7.48 -47.88
C MET A 738 -8.20 -6.99 -47.00
N LEU A 739 -7.38 -6.09 -47.53
CA LEU A 739 -6.31 -5.40 -46.80
C LEU A 739 -6.59 -3.91 -46.79
N ILE A 740 -6.60 -3.28 -45.63
CA ILE A 740 -6.69 -1.81 -45.49
C ILE A 740 -5.33 -1.27 -45.05
N THR A 741 -4.85 -0.25 -45.76
CA THR A 741 -3.59 0.45 -45.47
C THR A 741 -3.74 1.97 -45.62
N THR A 742 -2.67 2.71 -45.35
CA THR A 742 -2.59 4.17 -45.35
C THR A 742 -1.44 4.66 -46.24
N PHE A 743 -1.43 5.96 -46.57
CA PHE A 743 -0.50 6.53 -47.54
C PHE A 743 0.98 6.30 -47.20
N GLU A 744 1.36 6.43 -45.93
CA GLU A 744 2.74 6.27 -45.46
C GLU A 744 3.25 4.82 -45.53
N LEU A 745 2.35 3.84 -45.63
CA LEU A 745 2.68 2.42 -45.75
C LEU A 745 2.47 1.88 -47.17
N SER A 746 1.88 2.69 -48.07
CA SER A 746 1.53 2.29 -49.43
C SER A 746 2.72 1.78 -50.25
N GLY A 747 3.90 2.39 -50.10
CA GLY A 747 5.12 1.94 -50.79
C GLY A 747 5.60 0.55 -50.36
N ILE A 748 5.41 0.20 -49.08
CA ILE A 748 5.74 -1.15 -48.58
C ILE A 748 4.78 -2.18 -49.19
N ILE A 749 3.50 -1.84 -49.31
CA ILE A 749 2.50 -2.69 -49.96
C ILE A 749 2.80 -2.82 -51.46
N ALA A 750 3.14 -1.72 -52.13
CA ALA A 750 3.56 -1.73 -53.52
C ALA A 750 4.76 -2.66 -53.75
N GLN A 751 5.81 -2.52 -52.94
CA GLN A 751 6.97 -3.41 -52.99
C GLN A 751 6.60 -4.87 -52.66
N THR A 752 5.73 -5.09 -51.69
CA THR A 752 5.34 -6.44 -51.27
C THR A 752 4.66 -7.19 -52.41
N PHE A 753 3.74 -6.55 -53.14
CA PHE A 753 2.97 -7.17 -54.22
C PHE A 753 3.56 -6.91 -55.61
N ASP A 754 4.82 -6.47 -55.68
CA ASP A 754 5.53 -6.14 -56.93
C ASP A 754 4.67 -5.24 -57.84
N LEU A 755 4.10 -4.17 -57.27
CA LEU A 755 3.27 -3.21 -57.99
C LEU A 755 4.16 -2.21 -58.74
N ASN A 756 3.90 -2.05 -60.04
CA ASN A 756 4.50 -1.01 -60.87
C ASN A 756 4.14 0.40 -60.37
N ASP A 757 4.82 1.44 -60.87
CA ASP A 757 4.58 2.85 -60.49
C ASP A 757 3.14 3.33 -60.71
N ASP A 758 2.37 2.65 -61.57
CA ASP A 758 0.94 2.91 -61.84
C ASP A 758 -0.01 2.02 -61.02
N GLY A 759 0.51 1.16 -60.14
CA GLY A 759 -0.23 0.28 -59.25
C GLY A 759 -0.68 -1.05 -59.87
N THR A 760 -0.29 -1.39 -61.11
CA THR A 760 -0.86 -2.52 -61.89
C THR A 760 -0.04 -3.82 -61.85
N GLY A 761 0.82 -4.03 -60.86
CA GLY A 761 1.59 -5.28 -60.77
C GLY A 761 0.73 -6.53 -60.53
N ALA A 762 1.27 -7.57 -59.88
CA ALA A 762 0.64 -8.89 -59.75
C ALA A 762 -0.78 -8.92 -59.12
N PHE A 763 -1.31 -7.80 -58.64
CA PHE A 763 -2.55 -7.72 -57.89
C PHE A 763 -3.84 -7.54 -58.72
N GLU A 764 -3.77 -7.22 -60.03
CA GLU A 764 -4.99 -7.23 -60.88
C GLU A 764 -5.65 -8.62 -60.93
N SER A 765 -4.84 -9.68 -61.01
CA SER A 765 -5.30 -11.08 -60.95
C SER A 765 -5.39 -11.65 -59.52
N GLY A 766 -4.88 -10.92 -58.52
CA GLY A 766 -4.63 -11.42 -57.16
C GLY A 766 -3.29 -12.16 -57.04
N ASP A 767 -2.76 -12.25 -55.81
CA ASP A 767 -1.48 -12.89 -55.53
C ASP A 767 -1.68 -14.36 -55.09
N PRO A 768 -1.09 -15.36 -55.79
CA PRO A 768 -1.25 -16.78 -55.46
C PRO A 768 -0.83 -17.16 -54.05
N SER A 769 0.13 -16.45 -53.45
CA SER A 769 0.61 -16.72 -52.08
C SER A 769 -0.42 -16.38 -51.00
N CYS A 770 -1.39 -15.52 -51.32
CA CYS A 770 -2.51 -15.15 -50.44
C CYS A 770 -3.82 -15.12 -51.24
N ALA A 771 -4.16 -16.24 -51.89
CA ALA A 771 -5.23 -16.37 -52.87
C ALA A 771 -6.64 -15.87 -52.45
N ARG A 772 -6.91 -15.74 -51.14
CA ARG A 772 -8.19 -15.18 -50.64
C ARG A 772 -8.25 -13.66 -50.67
N LEU A 773 -7.11 -12.98 -50.71
CA LEU A 773 -7.06 -11.52 -50.72
C LEU A 773 -7.56 -11.01 -52.07
N GLY A 774 -8.77 -10.45 -52.05
CA GLY A 774 -9.47 -9.97 -53.24
C GLY A 774 -9.33 -8.47 -53.47
N HIS A 775 -9.05 -7.68 -52.43
CA HIS A 775 -9.07 -6.21 -52.53
C HIS A 775 -8.09 -5.53 -51.58
N ILE A 776 -7.41 -4.47 -52.05
CA ILE A 776 -6.60 -3.56 -51.23
C ILE A 776 -7.28 -2.20 -51.18
N VAL A 777 -7.50 -1.68 -49.98
CA VAL A 777 -8.08 -0.36 -49.74
C VAL A 777 -7.03 0.54 -49.10
N LEU A 778 -6.75 1.67 -49.75
CA LEU A 778 -5.99 2.76 -49.13
C LEU A 778 -7.00 3.74 -48.54
N TYR A 779 -7.03 3.85 -47.21
CA TYR A 779 -7.88 4.82 -46.52
C TYR A 779 -7.06 6.06 -46.13
N ASP A 780 -7.51 7.23 -46.57
CA ASP A 780 -6.82 8.50 -46.35
C ASP A 780 -7.68 9.48 -45.56
N HIS A 781 -7.33 9.76 -44.30
CA HIS A 781 -7.92 10.82 -43.49
C HIS A 781 -7.03 12.08 -43.44
N ASP A 782 -6.10 12.26 -44.38
CA ASP A 782 -5.14 13.38 -44.38
C ASP A 782 -4.35 13.43 -43.06
N THR A 783 -4.09 12.26 -42.47
CA THR A 783 -3.29 12.14 -41.24
C THR A 783 -1.80 12.07 -41.56
N TYR A 784 -1.43 11.51 -42.70
CA TYR A 784 -0.06 11.47 -43.19
C TYR A 784 0.00 12.18 -44.55
N PRO A 785 1.13 12.82 -44.90
CA PRO A 785 1.26 13.43 -46.22
C PRO A 785 0.97 12.39 -47.31
N SER A 786 0.17 12.75 -48.31
CA SER A 786 -0.16 11.88 -49.44
C SER A 786 1.06 11.74 -50.37
N VAL A 787 1.98 10.84 -50.03
CA VAL A 787 3.21 10.55 -50.81
C VAL A 787 3.17 9.17 -51.47
N GLY A 788 1.98 8.57 -51.67
CA GLY A 788 1.85 7.16 -52.05
C GLY A 788 1.84 6.86 -53.54
N GLN A 789 2.23 5.63 -53.87
CA GLN A 789 2.28 5.07 -55.22
C GLN A 789 0.98 4.36 -55.66
N LEU A 790 0.00 4.21 -54.77
CA LEU A 790 -1.24 3.49 -55.05
C LEU A 790 -2.34 4.43 -55.57
N SER A 791 -3.05 4.01 -56.61
CA SER A 791 -4.20 4.71 -57.20
C SER A 791 -5.42 3.78 -57.34
N SER A 792 -6.64 4.34 -57.37
CA SER A 792 -7.87 3.55 -57.50
C SER A 792 -7.96 2.89 -58.89
N ARG A 793 -7.78 1.57 -58.95
CA ARG A 793 -7.86 0.77 -60.19
C ARG A 793 -7.98 -0.72 -59.88
N GLY A 794 -8.84 -1.42 -60.63
CA GLY A 794 -9.02 -2.88 -60.47
C GLY A 794 -9.40 -3.27 -59.05
N ARG A 795 -8.56 -4.10 -58.42
CA ARG A 795 -8.71 -4.58 -57.03
C ARG A 795 -8.10 -3.64 -55.97
N ILE A 796 -7.69 -2.43 -56.36
CA ILE A 796 -7.14 -1.40 -55.48
C ILE A 796 -8.11 -0.23 -55.43
N THR A 797 -8.50 0.21 -54.24
CA THR A 797 -9.37 1.38 -54.03
C THR A 797 -8.73 2.35 -53.07
N VAL A 798 -8.46 3.56 -53.55
CA VAL A 798 -8.14 4.71 -52.71
C VAL A 798 -9.45 5.38 -52.32
N MET A 799 -9.67 5.53 -51.01
CA MET A 799 -10.81 6.24 -50.46
C MET A 799 -10.34 7.38 -49.58
N ARG A 800 -10.71 8.62 -49.93
CA ARG A 800 -10.45 9.76 -49.08
C ARG A 800 -11.58 9.93 -48.08
N HIS A 801 -11.25 10.32 -46.85
CA HIS A 801 -12.23 10.52 -45.79
C HIS A 801 -13.23 11.63 -46.12
N SER A 802 -12.80 12.65 -46.87
CA SER A 802 -13.66 13.72 -47.39
C SER A 802 -14.70 13.24 -48.40
N GLU A 803 -14.46 12.10 -49.07
CA GLU A 803 -15.35 11.51 -50.07
C GLU A 803 -16.40 10.57 -49.45
N LEU A 804 -16.29 10.28 -48.15
CA LEU A 804 -17.28 9.45 -47.46
C LEU A 804 -18.65 10.14 -47.41
N PRO A 805 -19.76 9.39 -47.44
CA PRO A 805 -21.12 9.95 -47.36
C PRO A 805 -21.26 10.92 -46.17
N LEU A 806 -22.09 11.96 -46.27
CA LEU A 806 -22.31 12.90 -45.15
C LEU A 806 -22.75 12.16 -43.88
N ALA A 807 -22.22 12.58 -42.73
CA ALA A 807 -22.65 12.08 -41.42
C ALA A 807 -24.15 12.31 -41.23
N THR A 808 -24.87 11.27 -40.85
CA THR A 808 -26.26 11.37 -40.37
C THR A 808 -26.33 10.80 -38.96
N PRO A 809 -27.23 11.28 -38.08
CA PRO A 809 -27.36 10.75 -36.73
C PRO A 809 -27.55 9.22 -36.71
N GLU A 810 -28.33 8.69 -37.67
CA GLU A 810 -28.65 7.27 -37.78
C GLU A 810 -27.41 6.41 -38.09
N MET A 811 -26.38 6.99 -38.73
CA MET A 811 -25.10 6.29 -38.95
C MET A 811 -24.35 6.05 -37.64
N GLY A 812 -24.56 6.87 -36.61
CA GLY A 812 -24.02 6.68 -35.27
C GLY A 812 -24.75 5.60 -34.46
N ASP A 813 -25.96 5.24 -34.86
CA ASP A 813 -26.81 4.28 -34.14
C ASP A 813 -26.39 2.83 -34.36
N PHE A 814 -26.83 1.93 -33.49
CA PHE A 814 -26.68 0.49 -33.67
C PHE A 814 -27.97 -0.24 -33.26
N PRO A 815 -29.08 -0.05 -33.99
CA PRO A 815 -30.36 -0.63 -33.63
C PRO A 815 -30.34 -2.15 -33.81
N LYS A 816 -31.01 -2.89 -32.90
CA LYS A 816 -30.99 -4.36 -32.87
C LYS A 816 -31.37 -5.01 -34.20
N SER A 817 -32.25 -4.39 -35.00
CA SER A 817 -32.68 -4.86 -36.31
C SER A 817 -31.58 -4.88 -37.38
N SER A 818 -30.53 -4.07 -37.24
CA SER A 818 -29.45 -3.96 -38.23
C SER A 818 -28.12 -4.54 -37.75
N ARG A 819 -28.09 -5.15 -36.56
CA ARG A 819 -26.85 -5.71 -35.98
C ARG A 819 -26.44 -7.00 -36.69
N PRO A 820 -25.13 -7.24 -36.89
CA PRO A 820 -24.64 -8.52 -37.38
C PRO A 820 -24.85 -9.61 -36.33
N LYS A 821 -25.14 -10.84 -36.80
CA LYS A 821 -25.20 -12.02 -35.92
C LYS A 821 -23.79 -12.50 -35.57
N VAL A 822 -23.36 -12.25 -34.35
CA VAL A 822 -22.02 -12.59 -33.82
C VAL A 822 -22.20 -13.40 -32.55
N LEU A 823 -21.68 -14.63 -32.54
CA LEU A 823 -21.68 -15.47 -31.34
C LEU A 823 -20.57 -15.06 -30.38
N HIS A 824 -20.75 -15.31 -29.09
CA HIS A 824 -19.70 -15.09 -28.07
C HIS A 824 -18.41 -15.90 -28.33
N THR A 825 -18.50 -17.00 -29.07
CA THR A 825 -17.35 -17.83 -29.49
C THR A 825 -16.75 -17.44 -30.84
N ASP A 826 -17.40 -16.55 -31.60
CA ASP A 826 -16.87 -16.09 -32.88
C ASP A 826 -15.61 -15.25 -32.65
N ALA A 827 -14.72 -15.24 -33.64
CA ALA A 827 -13.59 -14.33 -33.63
C ALA A 827 -14.10 -12.89 -33.69
N SER A 828 -13.66 -12.05 -32.76
CA SER A 828 -13.78 -10.60 -32.91
C SER A 828 -12.57 -10.05 -33.64
N GLN A 829 -11.38 -10.59 -33.40
CA GLN A 829 -10.14 -10.13 -34.02
C GLN A 829 -9.17 -11.30 -34.14
N TYR A 830 -8.24 -11.22 -35.09
CA TYR A 830 -7.03 -12.03 -35.06
C TYR A 830 -5.84 -11.24 -34.52
N LEU A 831 -5.08 -11.89 -33.65
CA LEU A 831 -3.81 -11.39 -33.12
C LEU A 831 -2.69 -12.25 -33.67
N PHE A 832 -1.65 -11.64 -34.23
CA PHE A 832 -0.50 -12.40 -34.68
C PHE A 832 0.46 -12.68 -33.52
N THR A 833 0.67 -13.96 -33.21
CA THR A 833 1.50 -14.46 -32.12
C THR A 833 2.51 -15.47 -32.64
N SER A 834 3.66 -14.97 -33.01
CA SER A 834 4.94 -15.68 -32.97
C SER A 834 5.89 -14.71 -32.28
N GLY A 835 7.05 -15.18 -31.81
CA GLY A 835 8.13 -14.22 -31.59
C GLY A 835 8.19 -13.32 -32.83
N THR A 836 8.35 -12.02 -32.66
CA THR A 836 8.43 -10.98 -33.69
C THR A 836 9.53 -11.19 -34.75
N THR A 837 10.07 -12.42 -34.80
CA THR A 837 11.07 -13.02 -35.68
C THR A 837 10.77 -14.52 -35.91
N GLY A 838 9.52 -14.93 -36.01
CA GLY A 838 9.15 -16.21 -36.58
C GLY A 838 7.90 -15.97 -37.39
N LEU A 839 7.61 -16.82 -38.39
CA LEU A 839 6.44 -16.61 -39.24
C LEU A 839 5.18 -16.34 -38.38
N PRO A 840 4.55 -15.16 -38.52
CA PRO A 840 3.41 -14.73 -37.69
C PRO A 840 2.25 -15.72 -37.74
N LYS A 841 1.94 -16.34 -36.61
CA LYS A 841 0.77 -17.23 -36.49
C LYS A 841 -0.43 -16.41 -36.08
N ALA A 842 -1.57 -16.58 -36.74
CA ALA A 842 -2.79 -15.89 -36.35
C ALA A 842 -3.49 -16.65 -35.21
N LEU A 843 -3.85 -15.93 -34.15
CA LEU A 843 -4.58 -16.42 -32.98
C LEU A 843 -5.98 -15.80 -32.96
N ILE A 844 -7.00 -16.61 -32.70
CA ILE A 844 -8.36 -16.12 -32.50
C ILE A 844 -8.47 -15.35 -31.19
N TRP A 845 -9.06 -14.16 -31.25
CA TRP A 845 -9.51 -13.40 -30.10
C TRP A 845 -11.05 -13.35 -30.05
N PRO A 846 -11.71 -14.20 -29.23
CA PRO A 846 -13.17 -14.37 -29.23
C PRO A 846 -13.94 -13.13 -28.79
N ALA A 847 -15.11 -12.92 -29.36
CA ALA A 847 -15.97 -11.77 -29.11
C ALA A 847 -16.45 -11.67 -27.65
N GLY A 848 -16.82 -12.80 -27.03
CA GLY A 848 -17.18 -12.86 -25.62
C GLY A 848 -16.02 -12.45 -24.70
N TYR A 849 -14.77 -12.77 -25.08
CA TYR A 849 -13.59 -12.38 -24.33
C TYR A 849 -13.29 -10.87 -24.47
N SER A 850 -13.41 -10.34 -25.69
CA SER A 850 -13.30 -8.90 -25.96
C SER A 850 -14.31 -8.09 -25.13
N LEU A 851 -15.60 -8.43 -25.22
CA LEU A 851 -16.65 -7.74 -24.47
C LEU A 851 -16.45 -7.90 -22.96
N SER A 852 -15.99 -9.04 -22.47
CA SER A 852 -15.64 -9.19 -21.05
C SER A 852 -14.48 -8.26 -20.62
N GLY A 853 -13.58 -7.91 -21.53
CA GLY A 853 -12.53 -6.90 -21.34
C GLY A 853 -13.05 -5.47 -21.16
N SER A 854 -14.30 -5.20 -21.53
CA SER A 854 -14.95 -3.89 -21.37
C SER A 854 -15.47 -3.62 -19.95
N CYS A 855 -15.53 -4.65 -19.10
CA CYS A 855 -16.00 -4.52 -17.73
C CYS A 855 -15.15 -3.50 -16.96
N PRO A 856 -15.71 -2.34 -16.56
CA PRO A 856 -14.93 -1.31 -15.87
C PRO A 856 -14.49 -1.73 -14.47
N ASP A 857 -15.24 -2.66 -13.88
CA ASP A 857 -14.98 -3.26 -12.58
C ASP A 857 -13.99 -4.45 -12.63
N ARG A 858 -13.50 -4.82 -13.83
CA ARG A 858 -12.45 -5.84 -13.99
C ARG A 858 -11.21 -5.49 -13.17
N TYR A 859 -10.90 -4.20 -13.05
CA TYR A 859 -9.81 -3.66 -12.26
C TYR A 859 -10.35 -2.66 -11.22
N PRO A 860 -10.64 -3.12 -9.98
CA PRO A 860 -11.30 -2.30 -8.97
C PRO A 860 -10.60 -0.95 -8.73
N GLY A 861 -11.37 0.14 -8.73
CA GLY A 861 -10.86 1.49 -8.52
C GLY A 861 -10.27 2.16 -9.77
N MET A 862 -9.98 1.38 -10.83
CA MET A 862 -9.25 1.92 -11.98
C MET A 862 -10.10 2.92 -12.75
N HIS A 863 -11.41 2.72 -12.86
CA HIS A 863 -12.33 3.61 -13.59
C HIS A 863 -13.28 4.41 -12.69
N ASP A 864 -13.01 4.52 -11.37
CA ASP A 864 -13.84 5.28 -10.41
C ASP A 864 -13.91 6.77 -10.74
N LYS A 865 -12.91 7.29 -11.47
CA LYS A 865 -12.92 8.63 -12.06
C LYS A 865 -12.82 8.51 -13.58
N ARG A 866 -13.34 9.53 -14.27
CA ARG A 866 -13.25 9.62 -15.73
C ARG A 866 -11.78 9.59 -16.18
N ARG A 867 -11.42 8.55 -16.93
CA ARG A 867 -10.04 8.36 -17.41
C ARG A 867 -9.79 9.08 -18.71
N ARG A 868 -8.64 9.72 -18.80
CA ARG A 868 -8.04 10.28 -20.01
C ARG A 868 -6.75 9.51 -20.25
N PHE A 869 -6.86 8.43 -21.01
CA PHE A 869 -5.83 7.40 -21.15
C PHE A 869 -4.91 7.71 -22.33
N TYR A 870 -3.65 7.97 -22.05
CA TYR A 870 -2.63 8.21 -23.07
C TYR A 870 -2.02 6.88 -23.55
N ILE A 871 -2.08 6.65 -24.86
CA ILE A 871 -1.60 5.44 -25.53
C ILE A 871 -0.65 5.84 -26.66
N CYS A 872 0.62 5.45 -26.54
CA CYS A 872 1.62 5.60 -27.59
C CYS A 872 2.22 4.25 -28.05
N LEU A 873 1.59 3.15 -27.64
CA LEU A 873 1.96 1.79 -28.03
C LEU A 873 1.29 1.44 -29.38
N PRO A 874 1.90 0.58 -30.21
CA PRO A 874 1.34 0.22 -31.51
C PRO A 874 0.00 -0.50 -31.39
N MET A 875 -1.00 -0.03 -32.13
CA MET A 875 -2.38 -0.54 -32.08
C MET A 875 -2.55 -1.96 -32.64
N PHE A 876 -1.57 -2.51 -33.34
CA PHE A 876 -1.60 -3.93 -33.73
C PHE A 876 -1.29 -4.89 -32.56
N HIS A 877 -0.78 -4.38 -31.43
CA HIS A 877 -0.54 -5.18 -30.24
C HIS A 877 -1.75 -5.22 -29.30
N GLY A 878 -2.06 -6.41 -28.77
CA GLY A 878 -3.17 -6.63 -27.83
C GLY A 878 -3.15 -5.73 -26.58
N THR A 879 -1.97 -5.33 -26.09
CA THR A 879 -1.87 -4.39 -24.96
C THR A 879 -2.49 -3.02 -25.29
N ALA A 880 -2.21 -2.47 -26.47
CA ALA A 880 -2.73 -1.16 -26.87
C ALA A 880 -4.25 -1.20 -27.08
N THR A 881 -4.76 -2.27 -27.69
CA THR A 881 -6.18 -2.41 -28.05
C THR A 881 -7.07 -2.89 -26.91
N PHE A 882 -6.60 -3.81 -26.05
CA PHE A 882 -7.47 -4.50 -25.10
C PHE A 882 -7.21 -4.17 -23.62
N ALA A 883 -6.02 -3.67 -23.25
CA ALA A 883 -5.71 -3.49 -21.83
C ALA A 883 -6.44 -2.27 -21.23
N GLY A 884 -6.24 -1.08 -21.78
CA GLY A 884 -6.79 0.17 -21.21
C GLY A 884 -8.00 0.74 -21.95
N MET A 885 -8.11 0.47 -23.25
CA MET A 885 -9.05 1.15 -24.14
C MET A 885 -10.53 0.75 -23.93
N PRO A 886 -10.90 -0.54 -23.86
CA PRO A 886 -12.32 -0.94 -23.84
C PRO A 886 -13.07 -0.47 -22.59
N ALA A 887 -12.44 -0.62 -21.42
CA ALA A 887 -13.01 -0.16 -20.15
C ALA A 887 -13.07 1.38 -20.07
N THR A 888 -12.09 2.08 -20.67
CA THR A 888 -12.13 3.55 -20.79
C THR A 888 -13.33 3.99 -21.63
N PHE A 889 -13.58 3.34 -22.78
CA PHE A 889 -14.74 3.70 -23.59
C PHE A 889 -16.06 3.37 -22.88
N SER A 890 -16.18 2.20 -22.25
CA SER A 890 -17.41 1.77 -21.55
C SER A 890 -17.79 2.66 -20.36
N THR A 891 -16.86 3.48 -19.88
CA THR A 891 -17.07 4.44 -18.78
C THR A 891 -17.11 5.89 -19.24
N SER A 892 -17.31 6.10 -20.55
CA SER A 892 -17.35 7.44 -21.17
C SER A 892 -16.07 8.27 -20.95
N GLY A 893 -14.93 7.59 -20.82
CA GLY A 893 -13.61 8.20 -20.75
C GLY A 893 -13.09 8.75 -22.09
N THR A 894 -11.86 9.22 -22.09
CA THR A 894 -11.17 9.74 -23.28
C THR A 894 -9.93 8.89 -23.58
N VAL A 895 -9.76 8.48 -24.82
CA VAL A 895 -8.56 7.83 -25.33
C VAL A 895 -7.73 8.85 -26.10
N ILE A 896 -6.47 9.04 -25.69
CA ILE A 896 -5.52 9.93 -26.34
C ILE A 896 -4.49 9.05 -27.03
N LEU A 897 -4.47 9.07 -28.36
CA LEU A 897 -3.58 8.25 -29.17
C LEU A 897 -2.44 9.11 -29.73
N ALA A 898 -1.20 8.63 -29.54
CA ALA A 898 -0.02 9.18 -30.18
C ALA A 898 0.46 8.25 -31.30
N ARG A 899 1.09 8.84 -32.34
CA ARG A 899 1.63 8.11 -33.49
C ARG A 899 2.62 7.02 -33.09
N ARG A 900 3.49 7.34 -32.15
CA ARG A 900 4.53 6.47 -31.60
C ARG A 900 5.05 7.05 -30.29
N PHE A 901 5.80 6.26 -29.54
CA PHE A 901 6.56 6.77 -28.42
C PHE A 901 7.63 7.79 -28.88
N SER A 902 7.69 8.94 -28.20
CA SER A 902 8.72 9.97 -28.40
C SER A 902 9.23 10.43 -27.04
N ARG A 903 10.49 10.14 -26.72
CA ARG A 903 11.12 10.56 -25.46
C ARG A 903 11.02 12.07 -25.23
N ARG A 904 11.18 12.85 -26.30
CA ARG A 904 11.18 14.32 -26.26
C ARG A 904 9.78 14.88 -26.09
N GLU A 905 8.78 14.33 -26.79
CA GLU A 905 7.43 14.92 -26.81
C GLU A 905 6.46 14.28 -25.82
N PHE A 906 6.79 13.11 -25.23
CA PHE A 906 5.89 12.35 -24.35
C PHE A 906 5.21 13.22 -23.28
N TRP A 907 5.99 13.93 -22.48
CA TRP A 907 5.44 14.74 -21.39
C TRP A 907 4.76 16.02 -21.88
N ALA A 908 5.20 16.58 -23.02
CA ALA A 908 4.53 17.71 -23.64
C ALA A 908 3.13 17.31 -24.14
N ASP A 909 3.01 16.13 -24.74
CA ASP A 909 1.76 15.56 -25.23
C ASP A 909 0.82 15.18 -24.09
N VAL A 910 1.33 14.54 -23.03
CA VAL A 910 0.56 14.22 -21.81
C VAL A 910 -0.03 15.48 -21.18
N ARG A 911 0.75 16.57 -21.07
CA ARG A 911 0.26 17.86 -20.54
C ARG A 911 -0.77 18.50 -21.48
N ARG A 912 -0.46 18.59 -22.78
CA ARG A 912 -1.35 19.22 -23.78
C ARG A 912 -2.70 18.52 -23.85
N SER A 913 -2.71 17.20 -23.73
CA SER A 913 -3.92 16.38 -23.77
C SER A 913 -4.62 16.24 -22.41
N ARG A 914 -4.00 16.74 -21.31
CA ARG A 914 -4.48 16.54 -19.93
C ARG A 914 -4.74 15.06 -19.63
N ALA A 915 -3.79 14.20 -20.00
CA ALA A 915 -3.89 12.78 -19.70
C ALA A 915 -3.74 12.58 -18.18
N ASN A 916 -4.63 11.76 -17.61
CA ASN A 916 -4.60 11.40 -16.18
C ASN A 916 -4.26 9.92 -15.94
N ALA A 917 -4.11 9.14 -17.01
CA ALA A 917 -3.59 7.78 -16.99
C ALA A 917 -2.71 7.53 -18.22
N ILE A 918 -1.67 6.72 -18.07
CA ILE A 918 -0.78 6.32 -19.16
C ILE A 918 -0.75 4.80 -19.32
N LEU A 919 -0.74 4.33 -20.57
CA LEU A 919 -0.42 2.94 -20.89
C LEU A 919 1.08 2.82 -21.13
N TYR A 920 1.76 1.90 -20.44
CA TYR A 920 3.22 1.77 -20.53
C TYR A 920 3.71 0.36 -20.85
N ILE A 921 4.93 0.31 -21.38
CA ILE A 921 5.84 -0.83 -21.32
C ILE A 921 7.09 -0.40 -20.53
N GLY A 922 7.72 -1.28 -19.76
CA GLY A 922 8.80 -0.90 -18.83
C GLY A 922 9.93 -0.09 -19.47
N GLU A 923 10.36 -0.49 -20.67
CA GLU A 923 11.38 0.21 -21.46
C GLU A 923 11.03 1.68 -21.75
N MET A 924 9.76 1.96 -21.99
CA MET A 924 9.27 3.33 -22.21
C MET A 924 9.55 4.21 -20.98
N LEU A 925 9.19 3.71 -19.79
CA LEU A 925 9.41 4.43 -18.54
C LEU A 925 10.90 4.53 -18.20
N ARG A 926 11.70 3.51 -18.53
CA ARG A 926 13.17 3.54 -18.39
C ARG A 926 13.77 4.68 -19.22
N TYR A 927 13.41 4.78 -20.50
CA TYR A 927 13.90 5.85 -21.35
C TYR A 927 13.54 7.24 -20.80
N LEU A 928 12.31 7.40 -20.30
CA LEU A 928 11.87 8.66 -19.68
C LEU A 928 12.70 8.98 -18.43
N VAL A 929 12.86 8.04 -17.49
CA VAL A 929 13.67 8.19 -16.27
C VAL A 929 15.14 8.50 -16.57
N GLN A 930 15.69 7.96 -17.65
CA GLN A 930 17.08 8.24 -18.04
C GLN A 930 17.23 9.54 -18.81
N SER A 931 16.14 10.24 -19.14
CA SER A 931 16.20 11.47 -19.94
C SER A 931 16.77 12.59 -19.10
N PRO A 932 17.54 13.53 -19.68
CA PRO A 932 17.70 14.81 -19.00
C PRO A 932 16.31 15.43 -18.75
N PRO A 933 16.12 16.17 -17.64
CA PRO A 933 14.89 16.92 -17.41
C PRO A 933 14.54 17.81 -18.60
N ASP A 934 13.26 17.86 -18.95
CA ASP A 934 12.79 18.70 -20.05
C ASP A 934 12.82 20.17 -19.62
N ALA A 935 13.72 20.96 -20.19
CA ALA A 935 13.87 22.38 -19.86
C ALA A 935 12.60 23.21 -20.10
N ARG A 936 11.66 22.74 -20.95
CA ARG A 936 10.36 23.39 -21.16
C ARG A 936 9.45 23.30 -19.92
N PHE A 937 9.68 22.31 -19.06
CA PHE A 937 8.84 22.00 -17.89
C PHE A 937 9.72 21.70 -16.66
N PRO A 938 10.20 22.73 -15.94
CA PRO A 938 11.13 22.59 -14.82
C PRO A 938 10.60 21.71 -13.67
N ASP A 939 9.28 21.70 -13.48
CA ASP A 939 8.60 20.77 -12.59
C ASP A 939 8.06 19.57 -13.39
N GLU A 940 8.81 18.48 -13.39
CA GLU A 940 8.44 17.26 -14.10
C GLU A 940 7.19 16.56 -13.53
N LYS A 941 6.74 16.96 -12.33
CA LYS A 941 5.50 16.46 -11.68
C LYS A 941 4.26 17.26 -12.07
N ASN A 942 4.42 18.39 -12.76
CA ASN A 942 3.31 19.23 -13.20
C ASN A 942 2.55 18.60 -14.37
N HIS A 943 1.78 17.55 -14.09
CA HIS A 943 0.89 16.85 -15.01
C HIS A 943 -0.26 16.17 -14.23
N GLU A 944 -1.31 15.71 -14.90
CA GLU A 944 -2.49 15.12 -14.23
C GLU A 944 -2.41 13.58 -14.03
N VAL A 945 -1.32 12.94 -14.48
CA VAL A 945 -1.18 11.48 -14.43
C VAL A 945 -1.06 10.99 -12.99
N ASP A 946 -2.06 10.22 -12.55
CA ASP A 946 -2.04 9.54 -11.25
C ASP A 946 -1.99 8.01 -11.35
N LEU A 947 -2.17 7.47 -12.56
CA LEU A 947 -2.16 6.04 -12.87
C LEU A 947 -1.22 5.73 -14.04
N ALA A 948 -0.26 4.83 -13.81
CA ALA A 948 0.46 4.14 -14.87
C ALA A 948 0.00 2.68 -14.92
N PHE A 949 -0.53 2.23 -16.05
CA PHE A 949 -0.97 0.86 -16.25
C PHE A 949 -0.17 0.20 -17.36
N GLY A 950 0.39 -0.98 -17.12
CA GLY A 950 1.31 -1.55 -18.10
C GLY A 950 1.99 -2.82 -17.63
N LEU A 951 3.12 -3.11 -18.26
CA LEU A 951 3.86 -4.35 -18.05
C LEU A 951 5.38 -4.18 -18.27
N GLY A 952 6.15 -5.04 -17.63
CA GLY A 952 7.59 -5.17 -17.72
C GLY A 952 8.39 -4.12 -16.94
N LEU A 953 7.86 -3.52 -15.87
CA LEU A 953 8.58 -2.45 -15.14
C LEU A 953 9.58 -3.00 -14.12
N ALA A 954 10.86 -2.67 -14.29
CA ALA A 954 11.89 -3.12 -13.35
C ALA A 954 11.87 -2.35 -12.02
N PRO A 955 12.35 -2.99 -10.93
CA PRO A 955 12.36 -2.39 -9.59
C PRO A 955 13.02 -1.01 -9.47
N THR A 956 14.12 -0.78 -10.18
CA THR A 956 14.91 0.46 -10.13
C THR A 956 14.17 1.60 -10.85
N VAL A 957 13.65 1.32 -12.04
CA VAL A 957 12.85 2.27 -12.83
C VAL A 957 11.55 2.61 -12.13
N TRP A 958 10.90 1.62 -11.50
CA TRP A 958 9.64 1.80 -10.77
C TRP A 958 9.71 2.91 -9.72
N ARG A 959 10.71 2.86 -8.84
CA ARG A 959 10.89 3.87 -7.79
C ARG A 959 11.20 5.24 -8.39
N ALA A 960 12.06 5.27 -9.40
CA ALA A 960 12.41 6.51 -10.08
C ALA A 960 11.21 7.17 -10.79
N VAL A 961 10.30 6.39 -11.37
CA VAL A 961 9.05 6.91 -11.96
C VAL A 961 8.19 7.61 -10.91
N ARG A 962 8.01 6.99 -9.72
CA ARG A 962 7.26 7.61 -8.62
C ARG A 962 7.91 8.88 -8.12
N GLU A 963 9.23 8.84 -7.90
CA GLU A 963 9.96 9.94 -7.31
C GLU A 963 10.05 11.15 -8.26
N ARG A 964 10.43 10.90 -9.52
CA ARG A 964 10.69 11.94 -10.51
C ARG A 964 9.41 12.53 -11.09
N PHE A 965 8.47 11.67 -11.50
CA PHE A 965 7.23 12.10 -12.16
C PHE A 965 6.04 12.21 -11.21
N GLY A 966 6.15 11.74 -9.96
CA GLY A 966 5.07 11.90 -8.98
C GLY A 966 3.84 11.03 -9.25
N ILE A 967 3.97 9.90 -9.94
CA ILE A 967 2.86 8.97 -10.23
C ILE A 967 2.69 8.01 -9.04
N PRO A 968 1.65 8.14 -8.19
CA PRO A 968 1.52 7.34 -6.98
C PRO A 968 1.08 5.89 -7.26
N TRP A 969 0.26 5.68 -8.29
CA TRP A 969 -0.37 4.39 -8.57
C TRP A 969 0.19 3.77 -9.84
N ILE A 970 0.85 2.62 -9.69
CA ILE A 970 1.38 1.84 -10.80
C ILE A 970 0.73 0.46 -10.73
N VAL A 971 0.11 0.05 -11.83
CA VAL A 971 -0.56 -1.24 -11.96
C VAL A 971 0.19 -2.02 -13.04
N GLU A 972 0.90 -3.05 -12.58
CA GLU A 972 1.56 -4.01 -13.45
C GLU A 972 0.59 -5.16 -13.73
N TYR A 973 0.43 -5.55 -14.98
CA TYR A 973 -0.33 -6.74 -15.34
C TYR A 973 0.52 -7.68 -16.19
N TYR A 974 0.26 -8.98 -16.03
CA TYR A 974 0.81 -10.02 -16.89
C TYR A 974 -0.34 -10.77 -17.56
N SER A 975 -0.18 -11.04 -18.85
CA SER A 975 -1.11 -11.80 -19.67
C SER A 975 -0.34 -12.42 -20.82
N ALA A 976 -0.82 -13.55 -21.34
CA ALA A 976 -0.36 -14.09 -22.63
C ALA A 976 -1.50 -14.05 -23.63
N SER A 977 -1.22 -13.83 -24.92
CA SER A 977 -2.29 -13.76 -25.93
C SER A 977 -3.07 -15.07 -26.04
N GLU A 978 -2.38 -16.19 -25.87
CA GLU A 978 -2.92 -17.56 -25.94
C GLU A 978 -3.70 -17.97 -24.68
N ALA A 979 -3.62 -17.14 -23.63
CA ALA A 979 -4.22 -17.43 -22.34
C ALA A 979 -5.14 -16.29 -21.90
N THR A 980 -6.38 -16.63 -21.59
CA THR A 980 -7.39 -15.67 -21.12
C THR A 980 -7.22 -15.24 -19.66
N ILE A 981 -6.04 -15.45 -19.09
CA ILE A 981 -5.72 -15.04 -17.74
C ILE A 981 -4.90 -13.75 -17.76
N SER A 982 -5.38 -12.77 -17.00
CA SER A 982 -4.60 -11.61 -16.64
C SER A 982 -4.42 -11.63 -15.13
N ILE A 983 -3.17 -11.63 -14.70
CA ILE A 983 -2.79 -11.48 -13.29
C ILE A 983 -2.24 -10.07 -13.11
N LEU A 984 -2.40 -9.49 -11.91
CA LEU A 984 -2.05 -8.11 -11.68
C LEU A 984 -1.38 -7.89 -10.33
N ASN A 985 -0.58 -6.83 -10.30
CA ASN A 985 -0.02 -6.22 -9.12
C ASN A 985 -0.39 -4.73 -9.13
N SER A 986 -1.46 -4.40 -8.41
CA SER A 986 -1.89 -3.02 -8.22
C SER A 986 -1.17 -2.42 -7.01
N ASN A 987 -0.26 -1.49 -7.27
CA ASN A 987 0.75 -1.12 -6.30
C ASN A 987 0.76 0.40 -6.08
N LYS A 988 0.66 0.81 -4.81
CA LYS A 988 0.70 2.21 -4.34
C LYS A 988 1.80 2.47 -3.29
N ASN A 989 2.63 1.46 -3.03
CA ASN A 989 3.68 1.46 -2.00
C ASN A 989 4.85 0.58 -2.46
N ASP A 990 5.90 0.41 -1.66
CA ASP A 990 7.09 -0.35 -2.07
C ASP A 990 6.92 -1.89 -2.01
N LEU A 991 5.80 -2.39 -1.46
CA LEU A 991 5.51 -3.82 -1.37
C LEU A 991 5.00 -4.35 -2.70
N GLY A 992 5.84 -5.09 -3.43
CA GLY A 992 5.50 -5.65 -4.74
C GLY A 992 6.19 -4.94 -5.91
N VAL A 993 7.12 -4.02 -5.65
CA VAL A 993 7.97 -3.43 -6.69
C VAL A 993 8.70 -4.53 -7.47
N GLY A 994 8.54 -4.52 -8.80
CA GLY A 994 9.12 -5.52 -9.72
C GLY A 994 8.45 -6.90 -9.71
N LYS A 995 7.28 -7.02 -9.09
CA LYS A 995 6.45 -8.25 -9.11
C LYS A 995 5.35 -8.09 -10.16
N VAL A 996 5.01 -9.19 -10.83
CA VAL A 996 4.01 -9.20 -11.93
C VAL A 996 2.59 -9.52 -11.44
N ALA A 997 2.47 -10.14 -10.26
CA ALA A 997 1.19 -10.38 -9.62
C ALA A 997 1.31 -10.50 -8.11
N HIS A 998 0.18 -10.35 -7.41
CA HIS A 998 0.05 -10.68 -6.00
C HIS A 998 -1.21 -11.49 -5.72
N TYR A 999 -1.04 -12.67 -5.11
CA TYR A 999 -2.11 -13.49 -4.56
C TYR A 999 -1.95 -13.59 -3.04
N GLY A 1000 -2.70 -12.79 -2.29
CA GLY A 1000 -2.70 -12.83 -0.84
C GLY A 1000 -3.28 -14.14 -0.27
N PRO A 1001 -3.36 -14.28 1.06
CA PRO A 1001 -3.80 -15.52 1.71
C PRO A 1001 -5.20 -16.00 1.30
N LEU A 1002 -6.15 -15.11 0.99
CA LEU A 1002 -7.51 -15.48 0.60
C LEU A 1002 -7.56 -15.98 -0.85
N MET A 1003 -6.86 -15.30 -1.77
CA MET A 1003 -6.77 -15.70 -3.17
C MET A 1003 -5.99 -17.02 -3.35
N ARG A 1004 -5.12 -17.38 -2.39
CA ARG A 1004 -4.37 -18.65 -2.38
C ARG A 1004 -5.15 -19.86 -1.88
N ASN A 1005 -6.39 -19.69 -1.40
CA ASN A 1005 -7.23 -20.83 -1.02
C ASN A 1005 -7.71 -21.60 -2.28
N SER A 1006 -7.97 -22.90 -2.13
CA SER A 1006 -8.36 -23.82 -3.22
C SER A 1006 -9.61 -23.41 -4.00
N ILE A 1007 -10.47 -22.57 -3.41
CA ILE A 1007 -11.68 -22.04 -4.05
C ILE A 1007 -11.37 -20.98 -5.13
N PHE A 1008 -10.31 -20.17 -4.95
CA PHE A 1008 -9.95 -19.07 -5.85
C PHE A 1008 -8.70 -19.35 -6.69
N GLN A 1009 -7.86 -20.29 -6.24
CA GLN A 1009 -6.64 -20.68 -6.91
C GLN A 1009 -6.86 -21.83 -7.91
N ASP A 1010 -7.82 -21.71 -8.84
CA ASP A 1010 -8.14 -22.76 -9.81
C ASP A 1010 -7.74 -22.45 -11.27
N LYS A 1011 -7.22 -21.24 -11.55
CA LYS A 1011 -6.94 -20.79 -12.92
C LYS A 1011 -5.48 -20.59 -13.29
N PHE A 1012 -4.58 -20.32 -12.33
CA PHE A 1012 -3.15 -20.07 -12.57
C PHE A 1012 -2.28 -20.88 -11.60
N TYR A 1013 -1.27 -21.56 -12.13
CA TYR A 1013 -0.33 -22.35 -11.35
C TYR A 1013 1.10 -22.20 -11.84
N ILE A 1014 2.04 -22.50 -10.95
CA ILE A 1014 3.45 -22.66 -11.29
C ILE A 1014 3.80 -24.11 -10.96
N VAL A 1015 4.27 -24.85 -11.96
CA VAL A 1015 4.62 -26.27 -11.85
C VAL A 1015 6.13 -26.44 -11.97
N ARG A 1016 6.65 -27.48 -11.33
CA ARG A 1016 8.08 -27.79 -11.36
C ARG A 1016 8.43 -28.23 -12.78
N THR A 1017 9.48 -27.61 -13.30
CA THR A 1017 9.97 -27.83 -14.66
C THR A 1017 11.48 -27.94 -14.57
N ASP A 1018 12.06 -28.84 -15.34
CA ASP A 1018 13.49 -28.81 -15.59
C ASP A 1018 13.79 -27.56 -16.44
N LEU A 1019 14.45 -26.57 -15.84
CA LEU A 1019 14.72 -25.29 -16.49
C LEU A 1019 15.75 -25.39 -17.61
N GLU A 1020 16.48 -26.50 -17.71
CA GLU A 1020 17.45 -26.76 -18.79
C GLU A 1020 16.77 -27.41 -20.00
N THR A 1021 15.91 -28.40 -19.77
CA THR A 1021 15.24 -29.15 -20.85
C THR A 1021 13.86 -28.58 -21.22
N GLY A 1022 13.23 -27.81 -20.34
CA GLY A 1022 11.87 -27.32 -20.47
C GLY A 1022 10.78 -28.38 -20.22
N GLU A 1023 11.15 -29.56 -19.68
CA GLU A 1023 10.22 -30.65 -19.41
C GLU A 1023 9.49 -30.47 -18.06
N ILE A 1024 8.17 -30.67 -18.06
CA ILE A 1024 7.35 -30.59 -16.84
C ILE A 1024 7.57 -31.85 -15.99
N LEU A 1025 7.95 -31.65 -14.73
CA LEU A 1025 8.16 -32.73 -13.77
C LEU A 1025 6.82 -33.26 -13.23
N ARG A 1026 6.64 -34.58 -13.33
CA ARG A 1026 5.45 -35.31 -12.88
C ARG A 1026 5.80 -36.24 -11.71
N ASP A 1027 4.85 -36.39 -10.79
CA ASP A 1027 4.97 -37.32 -9.66
C ASP A 1027 4.94 -38.78 -10.18
N PRO A 1028 5.97 -39.59 -9.90
CA PRO A 1028 6.06 -40.95 -10.45
C PRO A 1028 4.95 -41.91 -10.00
N LYS A 1029 4.26 -41.63 -8.88
CA LYS A 1029 3.18 -42.49 -8.34
C LYS A 1029 1.83 -42.15 -8.93
N THR A 1030 1.55 -40.86 -9.14
CA THR A 1030 0.24 -40.38 -9.60
C THR A 1030 0.20 -40.02 -11.09
N GLY A 1031 1.35 -39.72 -11.70
CA GLY A 1031 1.46 -39.24 -13.08
C GLY A 1031 1.09 -37.75 -13.26
N PHE A 1032 0.69 -37.05 -12.19
CA PHE A 1032 0.29 -35.65 -12.21
C PHE A 1032 1.47 -34.68 -12.07
N CYS A 1033 1.31 -33.45 -12.55
CA CYS A 1033 2.33 -32.40 -12.46
C CYS A 1033 2.59 -31.98 -11.02
N MET A 1034 3.85 -31.73 -10.68
CA MET A 1034 4.25 -31.29 -9.34
C MET A 1034 4.17 -29.77 -9.22
N ARG A 1035 3.55 -29.25 -8.15
CA ARG A 1035 3.55 -27.81 -7.84
C ARG A 1035 4.91 -27.37 -7.29
N THR A 1036 5.32 -26.13 -7.59
CA THR A 1036 6.52 -25.55 -6.97
C THR A 1036 6.30 -25.23 -5.49
N ARG A 1037 7.38 -25.29 -4.72
CA ARG A 1037 7.44 -24.74 -3.34
C ARG A 1037 7.51 -23.22 -3.39
N ALA A 1038 7.25 -22.56 -2.26
CA ALA A 1038 7.38 -21.11 -2.17
C ALA A 1038 8.83 -20.68 -2.50
N GLY A 1039 8.98 -19.74 -3.44
CA GLY A 1039 10.25 -19.25 -3.96
C GLY A 1039 10.91 -20.15 -5.01
N GLU A 1040 10.42 -21.37 -5.25
CA GLU A 1040 10.94 -22.26 -6.29
C GLU A 1040 10.47 -21.79 -7.67
N VAL A 1041 11.42 -21.61 -8.57
CA VAL A 1041 11.18 -21.25 -9.98
C VAL A 1041 10.60 -22.46 -10.72
N GLY A 1042 9.56 -22.24 -11.50
CA GLY A 1042 8.97 -23.24 -12.37
C GLY A 1042 8.21 -22.60 -13.52
N GLU A 1043 7.57 -23.41 -14.35
CA GLU A 1043 6.80 -22.90 -15.49
C GLU A 1043 5.38 -22.51 -15.07
N SER A 1044 4.95 -21.36 -15.56
CA SER A 1044 3.58 -20.89 -15.38
C SER A 1044 2.60 -21.54 -16.36
N ILE A 1045 1.46 -22.00 -15.85
CA ILE A 1045 0.38 -22.64 -16.59
C ILE A 1045 -0.98 -22.06 -16.18
N CYS A 1046 -1.95 -22.08 -17.09
CA CYS A 1046 -3.31 -21.64 -16.79
C CYS A 1046 -4.37 -22.67 -17.20
N ARG A 1047 -5.44 -22.80 -16.42
CA ARG A 1047 -6.49 -23.78 -16.67
C ARG A 1047 -7.32 -23.38 -17.89
N ILE A 1048 -7.66 -24.36 -18.73
CA ILE A 1048 -8.58 -24.17 -19.86
C ILE A 1048 -10.01 -24.35 -19.36
N SER A 1049 -10.85 -23.31 -19.52
CA SER A 1049 -12.26 -23.25 -19.13
C SER A 1049 -13.13 -23.12 -20.39
N PRO A 1050 -13.70 -24.22 -20.91
CA PRO A 1050 -14.59 -24.21 -22.07
C PRO A 1050 -15.90 -23.42 -21.79
N PRO A 1051 -16.64 -22.98 -22.83
CA PRO A 1051 -16.36 -23.15 -24.26
C PRO A 1051 -15.50 -22.03 -24.86
N VAL A 1052 -15.45 -20.84 -24.26
CA VAL A 1052 -14.79 -19.64 -24.84
C VAL A 1052 -13.27 -19.75 -24.87
N GLN A 1053 -12.65 -20.34 -23.84
CA GLN A 1053 -11.18 -20.44 -23.80
C GLN A 1053 -10.63 -21.48 -24.79
N ARG A 1054 -11.44 -22.47 -25.16
CA ARG A 1054 -11.15 -23.42 -26.26
C ARG A 1054 -11.33 -22.83 -27.65
N ARG A 1055 -11.61 -21.53 -27.76
CA ARG A 1055 -11.65 -20.81 -29.04
C ARG A 1055 -10.44 -19.89 -29.22
N HIS A 1056 -9.50 -19.85 -28.28
CA HIS A 1056 -8.22 -19.11 -28.42
C HIS A 1056 -7.17 -19.97 -29.13
N ASP A 1057 -7.56 -20.50 -30.29
CA ASP A 1057 -6.70 -21.41 -31.04
C ASP A 1057 -5.96 -20.65 -32.13
N TYR A 1058 -4.82 -21.20 -32.53
CA TYR A 1058 -4.13 -20.77 -33.72
C TYR A 1058 -4.90 -21.20 -34.98
N VAL A 1059 -5.00 -20.29 -35.94
CA VAL A 1059 -5.64 -20.52 -37.24
C VAL A 1059 -4.63 -20.59 -38.37
N GLY A 1060 -5.08 -21.14 -39.50
CA GLY A 1060 -4.25 -21.37 -40.66
C GLY A 1060 -3.43 -22.66 -40.55
N GLU A 1061 -2.59 -22.87 -41.55
CA GLU A 1061 -1.74 -24.04 -41.72
C GLU A 1061 -0.82 -24.24 -40.50
N GLY A 1062 -0.88 -25.42 -39.87
CA GLY A 1062 -0.12 -25.75 -38.65
C GLY A 1062 -0.69 -25.17 -37.33
N GLY A 1063 -1.82 -24.46 -37.36
CA GLY A 1063 -2.42 -23.84 -36.17
C GLY A 1063 -2.90 -24.84 -35.12
N THR A 1064 -3.63 -25.88 -35.51
CA THR A 1064 -4.11 -26.92 -34.58
C THR A 1064 -2.96 -27.61 -33.86
N GLU A 1065 -1.90 -27.98 -34.58
CA GLU A 1065 -0.70 -28.58 -33.99
C GLU A 1065 0.03 -27.62 -33.04
N ALA A 1066 0.11 -26.33 -33.39
CA ALA A 1066 0.70 -25.31 -32.53
C ALA A 1066 -0.09 -25.12 -31.24
N THR A 1067 -1.42 -25.19 -31.31
CA THR A 1067 -2.32 -25.13 -30.16
C THR A 1067 -2.12 -26.36 -29.27
N GLU A 1068 -2.19 -27.57 -29.84
CA GLU A 1068 -2.06 -28.82 -29.10
C GLU A 1068 -0.69 -28.98 -28.41
N LYS A 1069 0.40 -28.50 -29.03
CA LYS A 1069 1.75 -28.48 -28.41
C LYS A 1069 1.80 -27.69 -27.10
N LYS A 1070 0.88 -26.74 -26.89
CA LYS A 1070 0.81 -25.92 -25.68
C LYS A 1070 -0.22 -26.43 -24.66
N VAL A 1071 -1.02 -27.44 -24.99
CA VAL A 1071 -2.00 -28.01 -24.07
C VAL A 1071 -1.38 -29.13 -23.25
N LEU A 1072 -1.35 -28.93 -21.94
CA LEU A 1072 -0.94 -29.91 -20.95
C LEU A 1072 -2.17 -30.61 -20.37
N ARG A 1073 -2.17 -31.94 -20.38
CA ARG A 1073 -3.29 -32.77 -19.91
C ARG A 1073 -2.92 -33.56 -18.65
N ASN A 1074 -3.93 -33.91 -17.86
CA ASN A 1074 -3.76 -34.67 -16.61
C ASN A 1074 -2.73 -34.00 -15.69
N VAL A 1075 -2.95 -32.73 -15.39
CA VAL A 1075 -2.07 -31.86 -14.61
C VAL A 1075 -2.26 -32.11 -13.12
N PHE A 1076 -3.47 -31.96 -12.60
CA PHE A 1076 -3.76 -32.20 -11.17
C PHE A 1076 -4.89 -33.22 -10.96
N ALA A 1077 -5.68 -33.49 -11.99
CA ALA A 1077 -6.72 -34.51 -12.01
C ALA A 1077 -6.81 -35.16 -13.40
N LYS A 1078 -7.34 -36.38 -13.48
CA LYS A 1078 -7.54 -37.04 -14.78
C LYS A 1078 -8.53 -36.23 -15.63
N GLY A 1079 -8.13 -35.88 -16.86
CA GLY A 1079 -8.95 -35.16 -17.82
C GLY A 1079 -8.98 -33.63 -17.67
N ASP A 1080 -8.24 -33.04 -16.74
CA ASP A 1080 -8.03 -31.59 -16.73
C ASP A 1080 -7.04 -31.16 -17.83
N GLU A 1081 -7.19 -29.92 -18.29
CA GLU A 1081 -6.39 -29.33 -19.35
C GLU A 1081 -5.92 -27.93 -18.97
N PHE A 1082 -4.65 -27.64 -19.25
CA PHE A 1082 -4.00 -26.37 -18.96
C PHE A 1082 -3.18 -25.90 -20.17
N PHE A 1083 -3.15 -24.60 -20.42
CA PHE A 1083 -2.20 -23.99 -21.36
C PHE A 1083 -0.87 -23.74 -20.66
N ARG A 1084 0.22 -24.09 -21.35
CA ARG A 1084 1.58 -23.71 -21.00
C ARG A 1084 1.85 -22.28 -21.47
N LEU A 1085 2.21 -21.39 -20.54
CA LEU A 1085 2.49 -19.99 -20.85
C LEU A 1085 3.93 -19.79 -21.36
N GLY A 1086 4.83 -20.75 -21.09
CA GLY A 1086 6.23 -20.69 -21.51
C GLY A 1086 7.07 -19.68 -20.74
N ASP A 1087 6.59 -19.18 -19.60
CA ASP A 1087 7.32 -18.23 -18.76
C ASP A 1087 7.69 -18.86 -17.41
N ALA A 1088 8.98 -18.78 -17.06
CA ALA A 1088 9.53 -19.18 -15.78
C ALA A 1088 9.20 -18.13 -14.71
N MET A 1089 8.48 -18.55 -13.68
CA MET A 1089 8.03 -17.69 -12.58
C MET A 1089 8.29 -18.35 -11.24
N ALA A 1090 8.38 -17.52 -10.20
CA ALA A 1090 8.39 -17.99 -8.81
C ALA A 1090 7.36 -17.22 -8.01
N ARG A 1091 6.66 -17.91 -7.11
CA ARG A 1091 5.76 -17.30 -6.13
C ARG A 1091 6.36 -17.43 -4.74
N ASP A 1092 6.57 -16.32 -4.05
CA ASP A 1092 7.14 -16.32 -2.69
C ASP A 1092 6.10 -16.68 -1.60
N GLN A 1093 6.55 -16.69 -0.34
CA GLN A 1093 5.72 -17.05 0.82
C GLN A 1093 4.59 -16.05 1.07
N ASP A 1094 4.78 -14.80 0.65
CA ASP A 1094 3.80 -13.71 0.79
C ASP A 1094 2.81 -13.65 -0.39
N GLY A 1095 3.06 -14.45 -1.42
CA GLY A 1095 2.17 -14.64 -2.57
C GLY A 1095 2.46 -13.71 -3.75
N PHE A 1096 3.57 -12.98 -3.74
CA PHE A 1096 4.01 -12.22 -4.91
C PHE A 1096 4.60 -13.16 -5.96
N VAL A 1097 4.25 -12.91 -7.22
CA VAL A 1097 4.77 -13.64 -8.37
C VAL A 1097 5.84 -12.80 -9.04
N SER A 1098 7.02 -13.39 -9.22
CA SER A 1098 8.14 -12.78 -9.93
C SER A 1098 8.32 -13.46 -11.27
N PHE A 1099 8.49 -12.67 -12.33
CA PHE A 1099 8.94 -13.16 -13.62
C PHE A 1099 10.46 -13.37 -13.57
N HIS A 1100 10.93 -14.55 -13.99
CA HIS A 1100 12.36 -14.86 -14.04
C HIS A 1100 12.89 -14.90 -15.47
N ASP A 1101 12.22 -15.67 -16.35
CA ASP A 1101 12.71 -15.89 -17.70
C ASP A 1101 11.62 -16.42 -18.64
N ARG A 1102 11.94 -16.48 -19.93
CA ARG A 1102 11.17 -17.26 -20.91
C ARG A 1102 11.79 -18.62 -21.11
N LEU A 1103 10.94 -19.64 -21.12
CA LEU A 1103 11.32 -21.01 -21.40
C LEU A 1103 11.12 -21.28 -22.90
N GLY A 1104 12.20 -21.64 -23.61
CA GLY A 1104 12.20 -21.98 -25.04
C GLY A 1104 13.15 -21.12 -25.89
N ASP A 1105 13.13 -21.34 -27.21
CA ASP A 1105 14.02 -20.71 -28.20
C ASP A 1105 13.66 -19.23 -28.52
N THR A 1106 13.20 -18.45 -27.54
CA THR A 1106 12.89 -17.01 -27.71
C THR A 1106 13.38 -16.19 -26.52
N TYR A 1107 13.79 -14.94 -26.77
CA TYR A 1107 14.20 -13.98 -25.75
C TYR A 1107 13.48 -12.63 -25.92
N ARG A 1108 13.51 -11.75 -24.91
CA ARG A 1108 12.79 -10.46 -24.98
C ARG A 1108 13.74 -9.26 -24.98
N ALA A 1109 13.79 -8.52 -26.08
CA ALA A 1109 14.59 -7.28 -26.21
C ALA A 1109 13.73 -6.12 -26.74
N LYS A 1110 13.96 -4.91 -26.23
CA LYS A 1110 13.24 -3.68 -26.62
C LYS A 1110 11.70 -3.84 -26.62
N GLY A 1111 11.17 -4.64 -25.68
CA GLY A 1111 9.75 -4.95 -25.56
C GLY A 1111 9.20 -6.05 -26.51
N HIS A 1112 10.00 -6.51 -27.47
CA HIS A 1112 9.65 -7.48 -28.52
C HIS A 1112 10.14 -8.89 -28.18
N ASN A 1113 9.51 -9.91 -28.76
CA ASN A 1113 9.80 -11.32 -28.51
C ASN A 1113 10.64 -11.90 -29.64
N ILE A 1114 11.93 -12.15 -29.48
CA ILE A 1114 12.82 -12.55 -30.55
C ILE A 1114 13.10 -14.06 -30.48
N SER A 1115 12.67 -14.81 -31.49
CA SER A 1115 13.10 -16.17 -31.81
C SER A 1115 14.60 -16.24 -32.08
N THR A 1116 15.30 -17.10 -31.34
CA THR A 1116 16.72 -17.39 -31.59
C THR A 1116 16.91 -18.10 -32.92
N THR A 1117 15.98 -18.97 -33.31
CA THR A 1117 16.07 -19.80 -34.52
C THR A 1117 16.01 -19.00 -35.81
N GLU A 1118 15.25 -17.90 -35.89
CA GLU A 1118 15.23 -17.08 -37.11
C GLU A 1118 16.48 -16.21 -37.21
N VAL A 1119 16.98 -15.72 -36.08
CA VAL A 1119 18.25 -15.01 -36.05
C VAL A 1119 19.40 -15.94 -36.46
N GLU A 1120 19.39 -17.18 -35.95
CA GLU A 1120 20.27 -18.26 -36.41
C GLU A 1120 20.07 -18.52 -37.91
N GLY A 1121 18.84 -18.67 -38.39
CA GLY A 1121 18.53 -18.88 -39.81
C GLY A 1121 19.07 -17.78 -40.73
N CYS A 1122 18.84 -16.51 -40.36
CA CYS A 1122 19.32 -15.35 -41.10
C CYS A 1122 20.85 -15.29 -41.16
N LEU A 1123 21.52 -15.46 -40.02
CA LEU A 1123 22.98 -15.46 -39.94
C LEU A 1123 23.61 -16.68 -40.61
N SER A 1124 23.01 -17.87 -40.47
CA SER A 1124 23.51 -19.12 -41.07
C SER A 1124 23.45 -19.10 -42.61
N SER A 1125 22.60 -18.26 -43.20
CA SER A 1125 22.56 -18.06 -44.65
C SER A 1125 23.76 -17.26 -45.19
N HIS A 1126 24.61 -16.70 -44.34
CA HIS A 1126 25.81 -15.99 -44.76
C HIS A 1126 26.91 -16.99 -45.20
N PRO A 1127 27.50 -16.86 -46.41
CA PRO A 1127 28.40 -17.89 -46.96
C PRO A 1127 29.68 -18.14 -46.14
N ASN A 1128 30.12 -17.15 -45.37
CA ASN A 1128 31.33 -17.23 -44.53
C ASN A 1128 31.07 -17.78 -43.11
N ILE A 1129 29.81 -18.03 -42.70
CA ILE A 1129 29.46 -18.54 -41.37
C ILE A 1129 29.27 -20.06 -41.44
N ALA A 1130 30.05 -20.81 -40.66
CA ALA A 1130 29.94 -22.27 -40.57
C ALA A 1130 28.88 -22.74 -39.59
N SER A 1131 28.76 -22.05 -38.45
CA SER A 1131 27.75 -22.34 -37.45
C SER A 1131 27.38 -21.09 -36.68
N VAL A 1132 26.13 -21.05 -36.23
CA VAL A 1132 25.59 -19.95 -35.43
C VAL A 1132 24.70 -20.51 -34.33
N ASN A 1133 24.77 -19.86 -33.18
CA ASN A 1133 23.97 -20.17 -32.01
C ASN A 1133 23.58 -18.86 -31.34
N VAL A 1134 22.29 -18.60 -31.20
CA VAL A 1134 21.78 -17.35 -30.63
C VAL A 1134 21.25 -17.61 -29.23
N TYR A 1135 21.69 -16.76 -28.30
CA TYR A 1135 21.26 -16.79 -26.91
C TYR A 1135 21.05 -15.38 -26.37
N ALA A 1136 20.30 -15.31 -25.28
CA ALA A 1136 19.95 -14.05 -24.64
C ALA A 1136 20.94 -13.73 -23.52
N ILE A 1137 21.59 -12.57 -23.57
CA ILE A 1137 22.33 -12.03 -22.43
C ILE A 1137 21.34 -11.30 -21.52
N PRO A 1138 21.13 -11.76 -20.27
CA PRO A 1138 20.30 -11.06 -19.31
C PRO A 1138 20.96 -9.75 -18.90
N MET A 1139 20.35 -8.61 -19.22
CA MET A 1139 20.98 -7.31 -18.99
C MET A 1139 20.68 -6.71 -17.61
N ASN A 1140 19.73 -7.30 -16.89
CA ASN A 1140 19.32 -6.92 -15.53
C ASN A 1140 20.48 -6.91 -14.52
N ARG A 1141 21.46 -7.80 -14.69
CA ARG A 1141 22.67 -7.86 -13.84
C ARG A 1141 23.62 -6.67 -14.05
N TYR A 1142 23.45 -5.93 -15.15
CA TYR A 1142 24.29 -4.81 -15.56
C TYR A 1142 23.56 -3.46 -15.55
N GLY A 1143 22.38 -3.40 -14.91
CA GLY A 1143 21.61 -2.16 -14.75
C GLY A 1143 20.69 -1.78 -15.91
N TYR A 1144 20.45 -2.68 -16.87
CA TYR A 1144 19.46 -2.49 -17.96
C TYR A 1144 18.31 -3.49 -17.86
N ASP A 1145 17.14 -3.14 -18.38
CA ASP A 1145 15.97 -4.03 -18.35
C ASP A 1145 15.93 -4.97 -19.56
N GLY A 1146 15.41 -6.18 -19.34
CA GLY A 1146 15.23 -7.18 -20.39
C GLY A 1146 16.51 -7.93 -20.77
N GLN A 1147 16.54 -8.43 -22.00
CA GLN A 1147 17.62 -9.22 -22.57
C GLN A 1147 18.11 -8.56 -23.85
N LEU A 1148 19.36 -8.81 -24.22
CA LEU A 1148 19.88 -8.49 -25.55
C LEU A 1148 20.35 -9.77 -26.22
N GLY A 1149 20.16 -9.84 -27.54
CA GLY A 1149 20.61 -10.98 -28.33
C GLY A 1149 22.13 -11.00 -28.44
N CYS A 1150 22.70 -12.18 -28.26
CA CYS A 1150 24.07 -12.49 -28.64
C CYS A 1150 24.07 -13.65 -29.63
N ALA A 1151 24.75 -13.47 -30.76
CA ALA A 1151 25.04 -14.57 -31.68
C ALA A 1151 26.46 -15.08 -31.42
N ALA A 1152 26.61 -16.36 -31.07
CA ALA A 1152 27.90 -17.04 -31.12
C ALA A 1152 28.07 -17.66 -32.51
N ILE A 1153 29.18 -17.34 -33.18
CA ILE A 1153 29.47 -17.81 -34.55
C ILE A 1153 30.85 -18.45 -34.66
N THR A 1154 30.99 -19.34 -35.65
CA THR A 1154 32.27 -19.85 -36.15
C THR A 1154 32.36 -19.63 -37.66
N PHE A 1155 33.54 -19.28 -38.16
CA PHE A 1155 33.75 -19.10 -39.60
C PHE A 1155 33.99 -20.43 -40.33
N THR A 1156 33.67 -20.45 -41.62
CA THR A 1156 33.98 -21.59 -42.51
C THR A 1156 35.49 -21.71 -42.67
N SER A 1157 36.05 -22.82 -42.19
CA SER A 1157 37.48 -23.13 -42.36
C SER A 1157 37.82 -23.15 -43.84
N SER A 1158 38.70 -22.24 -44.29
CA SER A 1158 39.41 -22.40 -45.55
C SER A 1158 40.30 -23.64 -45.43
N SER A 1159 39.87 -24.74 -46.05
CA SER A 1159 40.67 -25.95 -46.20
C SER A 1159 41.96 -25.62 -46.97
N GLY A 1160 43.06 -25.44 -46.25
CA GLY A 1160 44.38 -25.21 -46.82
C GLY A 1160 45.47 -25.27 -45.76
N SER A 1161 46.20 -26.37 -45.73
CA SER A 1161 47.50 -26.47 -45.05
C SER A 1161 48.51 -25.54 -45.74
N GLY A 1162 48.88 -24.42 -45.10
CA GLY A 1162 49.86 -23.50 -45.66
C GLY A 1162 50.29 -22.39 -44.69
N SER A 1163 51.58 -22.07 -44.72
CA SER A 1163 52.36 -20.98 -44.08
C SER A 1163 51.65 -19.82 -43.35
N GLY A 1164 52.32 -19.28 -42.32
CA GLY A 1164 51.86 -18.17 -41.46
C GLY A 1164 51.42 -16.86 -42.15
N MET A 1165 51.63 -16.71 -43.47
CA MET A 1165 51.11 -15.60 -44.28
C MET A 1165 49.60 -15.72 -44.57
N ASP A 1166 49.02 -16.92 -44.45
CA ASP A 1166 47.57 -17.17 -44.65
C ASP A 1166 46.73 -16.80 -43.41
N SER A 1167 47.37 -16.66 -42.24
CA SER A 1167 46.68 -16.27 -41.00
C SER A 1167 46.21 -14.82 -40.98
N GLU A 1168 47.03 -13.87 -41.46
CA GLU A 1168 46.66 -12.44 -41.52
C GLU A 1168 45.55 -12.17 -42.54
N LYS A 1169 45.52 -12.90 -43.66
CA LYS A 1169 44.43 -12.81 -44.66
C LYS A 1169 43.13 -13.40 -44.14
N SER A 1170 43.20 -14.50 -43.39
CA SER A 1170 42.03 -15.10 -42.73
C SER A 1170 41.45 -14.15 -41.69
N ASP A 1171 42.28 -13.56 -40.82
CA ASP A 1171 41.82 -12.61 -39.79
C ASP A 1171 41.23 -11.33 -40.39
N ALA A 1172 41.78 -10.81 -41.50
CA ALA A 1172 41.22 -9.66 -42.21
C ALA A 1172 39.85 -9.97 -42.82
N GLN A 1173 39.68 -11.16 -43.41
CA GLN A 1173 38.40 -11.61 -43.98
C GLN A 1173 37.34 -11.83 -42.90
N GLU A 1174 37.72 -12.37 -41.74
CA GLU A 1174 36.83 -12.50 -40.59
C GLU A 1174 36.40 -11.13 -40.06
N GLN A 1175 37.32 -10.17 -39.94
CA GLN A 1175 36.99 -8.81 -39.49
C GLN A 1175 36.05 -8.07 -40.45
N GLU A 1176 36.25 -8.22 -41.77
CA GLU A 1176 35.34 -7.64 -42.76
C GLU A 1176 33.96 -8.29 -42.68
N THR A 1177 33.91 -9.62 -42.56
CA THR A 1177 32.65 -10.35 -42.38
C THR A 1177 31.93 -9.87 -41.11
N VAL A 1178 32.63 -9.71 -39.98
CA VAL A 1178 32.01 -9.18 -38.74
C VAL A 1178 31.38 -7.80 -38.95
N ARG A 1179 32.02 -6.92 -39.71
CA ARG A 1179 31.49 -5.56 -39.97
C ARG A 1179 30.23 -5.56 -40.84
N GLU A 1180 30.13 -6.46 -41.82
CA GLU A 1180 28.97 -6.52 -42.72
C GLU A 1180 27.74 -7.21 -42.13
N LEU A 1181 27.89 -8.03 -41.07
CA LEU A 1181 26.80 -8.87 -40.54
C LEU A 1181 25.58 -8.07 -40.06
N GLU A 1182 25.75 -6.88 -39.48
CA GLU A 1182 24.61 -6.03 -39.10
C GLU A 1182 23.76 -5.67 -40.33
N LYS A 1183 24.42 -5.24 -41.42
CA LYS A 1183 23.74 -4.91 -42.67
C LYS A 1183 23.11 -6.15 -43.28
N TRP A 1184 23.83 -7.26 -43.34
CA TRP A 1184 23.30 -8.53 -43.86
C TRP A 1184 22.00 -8.93 -43.18
N THR A 1185 21.97 -8.89 -41.84
CA THR A 1185 20.77 -9.26 -41.08
C THR A 1185 19.54 -8.40 -41.39
N THR A 1186 19.72 -7.18 -41.89
CA THR A 1186 18.60 -6.24 -42.17
C THR A 1186 18.24 -6.13 -43.65
N THR A 1187 19.08 -6.61 -44.57
CA THR A 1187 18.87 -6.47 -46.02
C THR A 1187 18.75 -7.77 -46.79
N ASN A 1188 18.94 -8.93 -46.15
CA ASN A 1188 18.91 -10.23 -46.84
C ASN A 1188 17.52 -10.54 -47.44
N ALA A 1189 17.50 -10.88 -48.72
CA ALA A 1189 16.28 -11.23 -49.48
C ALA A 1189 15.57 -12.49 -48.93
N ASN A 1190 16.29 -13.36 -48.23
CA ASN A 1190 15.76 -14.62 -47.69
C ASN A 1190 15.19 -14.51 -46.25
N GLY A 1191 15.08 -13.29 -45.70
CA GLY A 1191 14.52 -13.07 -44.36
C GLY A 1191 15.23 -11.98 -43.60
N ALA A 1192 15.05 -10.72 -44.04
CA ALA A 1192 15.53 -9.55 -43.32
C ALA A 1192 14.89 -9.50 -41.92
N LEU A 1193 15.75 -9.41 -40.91
CA LEU A 1193 15.34 -9.23 -39.53
C LEU A 1193 14.93 -7.77 -39.31
N PRO A 1194 13.85 -7.53 -38.55
CA PRO A 1194 13.55 -6.18 -38.07
C PRO A 1194 14.68 -5.67 -37.16
N ALA A 1195 14.91 -4.36 -37.14
CA ALA A 1195 16.05 -3.77 -36.42
C ALA A 1195 16.14 -4.16 -34.93
N TYR A 1196 15.01 -4.38 -34.25
CA TYR A 1196 14.99 -4.80 -32.85
C TYR A 1196 15.48 -6.24 -32.62
N ALA A 1197 15.53 -7.07 -33.67
CA ALA A 1197 15.89 -8.48 -33.62
C ALA A 1197 17.37 -8.77 -33.90
N VAL A 1198 18.08 -7.79 -34.45
CA VAL A 1198 19.51 -7.90 -34.72
C VAL A 1198 20.25 -8.07 -33.39
N PRO A 1199 21.09 -9.13 -33.23
CA PRO A 1199 21.85 -9.34 -32.01
C PRO A 1199 22.71 -8.12 -31.69
N ARG A 1200 22.63 -7.60 -30.47
CA ARG A 1200 23.48 -6.47 -30.06
C ARG A 1200 24.93 -6.89 -29.91
N PHE A 1201 25.14 -8.17 -29.60
CA PHE A 1201 26.43 -8.77 -29.33
C PHE A 1201 26.73 -9.90 -30.31
N LEU A 1202 28.00 -10.05 -30.64
CA LEU A 1202 28.51 -11.13 -31.47
C LEU A 1202 29.73 -11.73 -30.78
N ARG A 1203 29.73 -13.05 -30.59
CA ARG A 1203 30.83 -13.81 -29.99
C ARG A 1203 31.43 -14.72 -31.05
N VAL A 1204 32.68 -14.49 -31.42
CA VAL A 1204 33.41 -15.38 -32.33
C VAL A 1204 34.11 -16.43 -31.48
N LEU A 1205 33.68 -17.69 -31.64
CA LEU A 1205 34.24 -18.81 -30.89
C LEU A 1205 35.58 -19.24 -31.50
N VAL A 1206 36.65 -19.19 -30.71
CA VAL A 1206 38.00 -19.59 -31.14
C VAL A 1206 38.28 -20.96 -30.55
N SER A 1207 38.01 -22.02 -31.31
CA SER A 1207 38.17 -23.40 -30.85
C SER A 1207 39.63 -23.75 -30.54
N ASP A 1208 39.91 -24.11 -29.29
CA ASP A 1208 41.19 -24.68 -28.88
C ASP A 1208 41.24 -26.16 -29.31
N ARG A 1209 41.97 -26.46 -30.39
CA ARG A 1209 41.99 -27.78 -31.07
C ARG A 1209 42.59 -28.95 -30.24
N ARG A 1210 42.77 -28.84 -28.92
CA ARG A 1210 43.60 -29.76 -28.13
C ARG A 1210 42.92 -30.55 -27.01
N GLN A 1211 41.61 -30.48 -26.81
CA GLN A 1211 40.96 -31.10 -25.63
C GLN A 1211 39.90 -32.19 -25.89
N LEU A 1212 39.82 -32.77 -27.09
CA LEU A 1212 38.75 -33.73 -27.41
C LEU A 1212 39.21 -35.03 -28.11
N ASP A 1213 40.47 -35.43 -27.95
CA ASP A 1213 40.93 -36.77 -28.34
C ASP A 1213 40.78 -37.74 -27.16
N GLY A 1214 39.61 -38.37 -27.08
CA GLY A 1214 39.31 -39.38 -26.06
C GLY A 1214 38.11 -40.24 -26.42
N GLY A 1215 38.26 -41.08 -27.46
CA GLY A 1215 37.34 -42.22 -27.68
C GLY A 1215 36.95 -42.45 -29.15
N ASN A 1216 37.48 -43.53 -29.72
CA ASN A 1216 37.06 -44.12 -31.00
C ASN A 1216 35.54 -44.31 -31.07
N ASN A 1217 34.89 -43.71 -32.06
CA ASN A 1217 33.74 -44.30 -32.75
C ASN A 1217 33.48 -43.54 -34.05
N ASP A 1218 33.56 -44.29 -35.15
CA ASP A 1218 33.73 -43.82 -36.54
C ASP A 1218 32.39 -43.73 -37.30
N SER A 1219 31.31 -43.26 -36.65
CA SER A 1219 29.97 -43.22 -37.28
C SER A 1219 29.10 -42.04 -36.89
N ASP A 1220 29.69 -40.96 -36.37
CA ASP A 1220 28.94 -39.80 -35.89
C ASP A 1220 29.17 -38.63 -36.85
N THR A 1221 28.13 -38.24 -37.61
CA THR A 1221 28.26 -37.14 -38.57
C THR A 1221 28.61 -35.87 -37.82
N GLY A 1222 29.60 -35.09 -38.30
CA GLY A 1222 30.08 -33.89 -37.61
C GLY A 1222 28.99 -32.85 -37.31
N ALA A 1223 27.83 -32.92 -37.98
CA ALA A 1223 26.67 -32.08 -37.73
C ALA A 1223 25.96 -32.42 -36.40
N ASP A 1224 25.85 -33.70 -36.03
CA ASP A 1224 25.18 -34.14 -34.80
C ASP A 1224 26.03 -33.84 -33.55
N ARG A 1225 27.36 -33.98 -33.64
CA ARG A 1225 28.30 -33.58 -32.57
C ARG A 1225 28.28 -32.08 -32.31
N VAL A 1226 28.28 -31.25 -33.35
CA VAL A 1226 28.23 -29.79 -33.19
C VAL A 1226 26.87 -29.36 -32.63
N SER A 1227 25.77 -29.98 -33.04
CA SER A 1227 24.42 -29.68 -32.53
C SER A 1227 24.24 -30.05 -31.04
N LEU A 1228 24.78 -31.20 -30.60
CA LEU A 1228 24.76 -31.63 -29.20
C LEU A 1228 25.66 -30.75 -28.30
N ILE A 1229 26.84 -30.35 -28.82
CA ILE A 1229 27.79 -29.45 -28.16
C ILE A 1229 27.18 -28.03 -28.05
N MET A 1230 26.53 -27.54 -29.10
CA MET A 1230 25.89 -26.21 -29.13
C MET A 1230 24.65 -26.09 -28.25
N LYS A 1231 23.85 -27.16 -28.08
CA LYS A 1231 22.75 -27.21 -27.11
C LYS A 1231 23.25 -27.14 -25.66
N LYS A 1232 24.38 -27.79 -25.33
CA LYS A 1232 25.01 -27.73 -23.99
C LYS A 1232 25.79 -26.43 -23.73
N LEU A 1233 26.25 -25.74 -24.78
CA LEU A 1233 26.96 -24.46 -24.68
C LEU A 1233 26.04 -23.25 -24.40
N LYS A 1234 24.76 -23.28 -24.81
CA LYS A 1234 23.82 -22.16 -24.61
C LYS A 1234 23.76 -21.70 -23.15
N THR A 1235 23.76 -22.61 -22.19
CA THR A 1235 23.70 -22.31 -20.75
C THR A 1235 25.00 -21.73 -20.21
N GLY A 1236 26.16 -22.29 -20.60
CA GLY A 1236 27.48 -21.80 -20.19
C GLY A 1236 27.79 -20.42 -20.76
N LEU A 1237 27.61 -20.23 -22.07
CA LEU A 1237 27.82 -18.96 -22.76
C LEU A 1237 26.88 -17.86 -22.23
N ARG A 1238 25.64 -18.22 -21.90
CA ARG A 1238 24.67 -17.31 -21.28
C ARG A 1238 25.06 -16.87 -19.87
N GLN A 1239 25.70 -17.74 -19.08
CA GLN A 1239 26.20 -17.38 -17.75
C GLN A 1239 27.41 -16.44 -17.84
N GLU A 1240 28.27 -16.62 -18.83
CA GLU A 1240 29.44 -15.77 -19.07
C GLU A 1240 29.07 -14.35 -19.56
N GLY A 1241 27.96 -14.21 -20.31
CA GLY A 1241 27.49 -12.91 -20.80
C GLY A 1241 28.45 -12.28 -21.81
N PHE A 1242 28.63 -10.95 -21.77
CA PHE A 1242 29.57 -10.23 -22.65
C PHE A 1242 30.97 -10.05 -22.04
N SER A 1243 31.17 -10.41 -20.78
CA SER A 1243 32.46 -10.31 -20.07
C SER A 1243 33.13 -11.68 -20.06
N LEU A 1244 33.98 -11.94 -21.05
CA LEU A 1244 34.65 -13.23 -21.20
C LEU A 1244 35.59 -13.54 -20.01
N PRO A 1245 35.63 -14.79 -19.50
CA PRO A 1245 36.62 -15.20 -18.51
C PRO A 1245 38.05 -15.01 -19.05
N ARG A 1246 39.03 -14.67 -18.19
CA ARG A 1246 40.45 -14.53 -18.59
C ARG A 1246 41.04 -15.79 -19.24
N SER A 1247 40.43 -16.94 -19.05
CA SER A 1247 40.81 -18.22 -19.64
C SER A 1247 40.19 -18.50 -21.01
N SER A 1248 39.29 -17.63 -21.51
CA SER A 1248 38.63 -17.80 -22.81
C SER A 1248 39.45 -17.15 -23.93
N SER A 1249 39.61 -17.89 -25.03
CA SER A 1249 40.22 -17.40 -26.29
C SER A 1249 39.21 -16.73 -27.23
N ASP A 1250 37.93 -16.67 -26.86
CA ASP A 1250 36.88 -16.12 -27.70
C ASP A 1250 37.03 -14.61 -27.89
N ARG A 1251 36.48 -14.09 -28.99
CA ARG A 1251 36.49 -12.66 -29.29
C ARG A 1251 35.07 -12.11 -29.22
N MET A 1252 34.88 -11.03 -28.46
CA MET A 1252 33.59 -10.39 -28.26
C MET A 1252 33.48 -9.11 -29.09
N TYR A 1253 32.35 -8.92 -29.74
CA TYR A 1253 32.01 -7.75 -30.54
C TYR A 1253 30.62 -7.24 -30.17
N TRP A 1254 30.35 -5.97 -30.45
CA TRP A 1254 29.05 -5.35 -30.23
C TRP A 1254 28.78 -4.26 -31.25
N ILE A 1255 27.51 -3.92 -31.44
CA ILE A 1255 27.13 -2.73 -32.22
C ILE A 1255 27.17 -1.55 -31.26
N GLU A 1256 28.11 -0.62 -31.42
CA GLU A 1256 28.13 0.62 -30.61
C GLU A 1256 27.02 1.58 -31.05
N LYS A 1257 26.83 1.72 -32.37
CA LYS A 1257 25.82 2.57 -33.01
C LYS A 1257 25.16 1.81 -34.15
N GLU A 1258 23.83 1.77 -34.16
CA GLU A 1258 23.07 1.05 -35.20
C GLU A 1258 23.42 1.57 -36.61
N GLY A 1259 23.66 0.64 -37.53
CA GLY A 1259 24.04 0.88 -38.92
C GLY A 1259 25.55 1.03 -39.19
N PHE A 1260 26.42 0.82 -38.18
CA PHE A 1260 27.87 0.97 -38.30
C PHE A 1260 28.65 -0.35 -38.27
N GLY A 1261 27.97 -1.50 -38.16
CA GLY A 1261 28.58 -2.82 -38.06
C GLY A 1261 29.00 -3.19 -36.65
N TYR A 1262 29.40 -4.46 -36.47
CA TYR A 1262 29.96 -4.92 -35.21
C TYR A 1262 31.41 -4.45 -35.04
N VAL A 1263 31.75 -3.93 -33.86
CA VAL A 1263 33.10 -3.51 -33.48
C VAL A 1263 33.60 -4.32 -32.27
N PRO A 1264 34.92 -4.50 -32.09
CA PRO A 1264 35.46 -5.21 -30.94
C PRO A 1264 34.98 -4.59 -29.62
N LEU A 1265 34.61 -5.44 -28.66
CA LEU A 1265 34.21 -5.00 -27.33
C LEU A 1265 35.46 -4.83 -26.45
N THR A 1266 35.99 -3.60 -26.38
CA THR A 1266 37.19 -3.27 -25.59
C THR A 1266 36.92 -3.20 -24.09
N ASP A 1267 37.95 -3.25 -23.26
CA ASP A 1267 37.83 -3.10 -21.80
C ASP A 1267 37.13 -1.79 -21.40
N GLU A 1268 37.39 -0.69 -22.11
CA GLU A 1268 36.70 0.58 -21.89
C GLU A 1268 35.20 0.49 -22.21
N ALA A 1269 34.84 -0.16 -23.32
CA ALA A 1269 33.45 -0.40 -23.69
C ALA A 1269 32.73 -1.30 -22.67
N VAL A 1270 33.42 -2.31 -22.14
CA VAL A 1270 32.94 -3.15 -21.04
C VAL A 1270 32.66 -2.30 -19.80
N GLN A 1271 33.56 -1.38 -19.41
CA GLN A 1271 33.32 -0.49 -18.26
C GLN A 1271 32.12 0.43 -18.49
N VAL A 1272 31.93 0.95 -19.71
CA VAL A 1272 30.74 1.77 -20.05
C VAL A 1272 29.46 0.95 -19.95
N LEU A 1273 29.45 -0.30 -20.43
CA LEU A 1273 28.32 -1.21 -20.28
C LEU A 1273 28.03 -1.52 -18.82
N LEU A 1274 29.04 -1.90 -18.03
CA LEU A 1274 28.92 -2.18 -16.60
C LEU A 1274 28.44 -0.97 -15.78
N SER A 1275 28.76 0.25 -16.22
CA SER A 1275 28.31 1.48 -15.58
C SER A 1275 26.83 1.83 -15.81
N GLY A 1276 26.12 1.09 -16.68
CA GLY A 1276 24.73 1.38 -17.03
C GLY A 1276 24.54 2.60 -17.95
N LYS A 1277 25.63 3.19 -18.47
CA LYS A 1277 25.61 4.44 -19.26
C LYS A 1277 25.61 4.23 -20.78
N ALA A 1278 25.83 3.00 -21.26
CA ALA A 1278 25.81 2.71 -22.69
C ALA A 1278 24.41 2.93 -23.28
N ARG A 1279 24.34 3.46 -24.50
CA ARG A 1279 23.08 3.56 -25.25
C ARG A 1279 22.87 2.24 -26.00
N LEU A 1280 21.96 1.42 -25.49
CA LEU A 1280 21.60 0.09 -26.02
C LEU A 1280 20.19 0.06 -26.61
#